data_AF-A0A1J7IJA7-F1
#
_entry.id   AF-A0A1J7IJA7-F1
#
_cell.length_a   1.000
_cell.length_b   1.000
_cell.length_c   1.000
_cell.angle_alpha   90.00
_cell.angle_beta   90.00
_cell.angle_gamma   90.00
#
_symmetry.space_group_name_H-M   'P 1'
#
loop_
_entity.id
_entity.type
_entity.pdbx_description
1 polymer ?
#
loop_
_entity_poly.entity_id
_entity_poly.type
_entity_poly.pdbx_seq_one_letter_code
_entity_poly.pdbx_strand_id
1 'polypeptide(L)'
;MAPFGRRNHRDIWHRKLAGSGAYQCLTGDPSAGGFPFDALRQATDEYVSKIRLVPRTEACDVKLGDLITEHVDKEGGAREIALLACLHALTLPVSATILVSFREECRRTSSNPRYLQCLTLAHYSYPNLVEAQECRIAEALMQTLTTNDLFSSVRDLIKVVGSAKNPYYLPATYINHLLDTTHFDTFFQSHVDDLQHKRKLMSLYNEVSWLRAVADLPLDALAVSIVNAQIPAWPKWTDWKPQYLRVMQWEGGKFTETQIQCLRHIFDLEGPDTTGQGLGTLKDSVPRCFDSLNMSSQDPAVLDRLLRVLDYAQSVRCSAAVDLFIYLCVENPNPVDYDLLSLTEAILNTANESCIEGLLLWLKSLAPGTGFNDRMVALTKVLPVFDDYPRLRNVVGGDLSTDVMDVMRTAQLEYCIQLEIGVAQNFGVKIHSFGRAILGTEWIQPNLAPEFVQRLQRFPPEDTLKAIFQQAESTQTSTQLMRSYLAATLGGKDDDVDVLLSQLQSEMRYWGAGMDADRMSIAVTIRSLRYIDRRLVATCQEQILVEDNLLLQDILPIIRHDTASACVNFTRLLGRRRQRRLPVHVCWSELLYRLMKYRADQLLSWAAETLPVSHFFTFIADVKLLFPDTDPRFVTSDIGLTVEKYTWWTKLSRNYPTAIQRLEALQNGQGSLRWLYFQEVTNLTVLLELLQAIHPPAGIHGKILKYLKPSPQAIAQVCEVLTTCSRVSDVGQQAFDSVLTRHGQSRRTWPQSASEILLVAWGQSRGIQHSDITALNALAELLDLSMAIDNSGFVMARDMFLSDHARILDMAVNLEAIRLTLRAHNPSRTSTLLKTLRVEDARGCFDPDIPEELSDAIETLGNKCYELSFPLTHLKEHQKHGRGISPSSRLLLVRVSLQQSSSFCIHFYPDDDLKGQAHTPWQSGRTTPQGIICTAKPTLFLYILGRAIHSFLSNGERDLQKLHELVLSVLDSQGDKCFICRDPHGSKLWRPSSCASCALNSPTLPIEIAASHLLADPPVLDFLLACVYSAAADTTALDLLPECPVPKSSIQTVINSFPPLPKDASAVSLLSKIRGNDLHASSRVALLSWLGTFFRGFMLTAPESARVPLMPGVHQFLMFNSTPEREAIFDNRLTAGSSSATTTGGVAFHGTPATRLFKVLTEGLKNMSNTPFMAHGASHGSGIYLADEPAMSLGYSGSTGVTWKNSAWMGRQVLLGCELAGHTPNSYHVIPDEGRVLIRYLFLCPAGFRAPQVRLIDGAMKMTYAALRSGVLA
;
A
#
# COMPACT_ATOMS: atom_id res chain seq x y z
N MET A 1 17.15 89.27 -25.96
CA MET A 1 18.08 88.82 -27.02
C MET A 1 19.30 88.19 -26.34
N ALA A 2 19.43 86.86 -26.41
CA ALA A 2 20.58 86.08 -25.94
C ALA A 2 21.17 85.32 -27.15
N PRO A 3 22.50 85.16 -27.25
CA PRO A 3 23.15 84.80 -28.51
C PRO A 3 22.97 83.32 -28.87
N PHE A 4 22.88 83.06 -30.17
CA PHE A 4 22.67 81.78 -30.83
C PHE A 4 23.57 80.66 -30.26
N GLY A 5 22.93 79.65 -29.68
CA GLY A 5 23.58 78.42 -29.21
C GLY A 5 24.19 77.64 -30.36
N ARG A 6 25.47 77.27 -30.22
CA ARG A 6 26.10 76.22 -31.03
C ARG A 6 25.28 74.95 -30.82
N ARG A 7 24.64 74.45 -31.89
CA ARG A 7 23.93 73.16 -31.86
C ARG A 7 24.97 72.07 -31.56
N ASN A 8 24.89 71.46 -30.38
CA ASN A 8 25.74 70.32 -30.05
C ASN A 8 25.32 69.13 -30.92
N HIS A 9 26.10 68.83 -31.96
CA HIS A 9 25.82 67.76 -32.91
C HIS A 9 25.74 66.38 -32.23
N ARG A 10 26.41 66.20 -31.09
CA ARG A 10 26.36 64.98 -30.27
C ARG A 10 24.99 64.79 -29.63
N ASP A 11 24.42 65.84 -29.04
CA ASP A 11 23.06 65.82 -28.45
C ASP A 11 21.95 65.61 -29.49
N ILE A 12 22.20 65.98 -30.76
CA ILE A 12 21.27 65.68 -31.86
C ILE A 12 21.31 64.18 -32.17
N TRP A 13 22.50 63.59 -32.24
CA TRP A 13 22.67 62.15 -32.50
C TRP A 13 22.00 61.30 -31.41
N HIS A 14 22.25 61.57 -30.12
CA HIS A 14 21.62 60.82 -29.03
C HIS A 14 20.09 60.89 -29.06
N ARG A 15 19.50 62.06 -29.35
CA ARG A 15 18.03 62.20 -29.47
C ARG A 15 17.45 61.44 -30.65
N LYS A 16 18.17 61.38 -31.77
CA LYS A 16 17.75 60.60 -32.95
C LYS A 16 17.76 59.11 -32.66
N LEU A 17 18.76 58.61 -31.93
CA LEU A 17 18.80 57.20 -31.52
C LEU A 17 17.66 56.87 -30.56
N ALA A 18 17.41 57.70 -29.54
CA ALA A 18 16.31 57.51 -28.60
C ALA A 18 14.92 57.55 -29.28
N GLY A 19 14.76 58.37 -30.33
CA GLY A 19 13.52 58.48 -31.10
C GLY A 19 13.36 57.49 -32.27
N SER A 20 14.28 56.53 -32.43
CA SER A 20 14.30 55.63 -33.59
C SER A 20 13.33 54.45 -33.51
N GLY A 21 12.80 54.14 -32.32
CA GLY A 21 12.02 52.91 -32.09
C GLY A 21 12.88 51.67 -31.81
N ALA A 22 14.21 51.74 -31.91
CA ALA A 22 15.10 50.59 -31.78
C ALA A 22 15.06 49.94 -30.38
N TYR A 23 14.85 50.74 -29.33
CA TYR A 23 14.75 50.24 -27.96
C TYR A 23 13.47 49.41 -27.74
N GLN A 24 12.36 49.82 -28.34
CA GLN A 24 11.10 49.08 -28.32
C GLN A 24 11.23 47.74 -29.07
N CYS A 25 11.95 47.71 -30.20
CA CYS A 25 12.25 46.46 -30.91
C CYS A 25 13.11 45.48 -30.08
N LEU A 26 14.09 45.98 -29.31
CA LEU A 26 14.94 45.13 -28.47
C LEU A 26 14.18 44.50 -27.30
N THR A 27 13.20 45.22 -26.76
CA THR A 27 12.38 44.77 -25.62
C THR A 27 11.19 43.89 -26.02
N GLY A 28 11.02 43.62 -27.32
CA GLY A 28 9.99 42.71 -27.83
C GLY A 28 8.58 43.30 -27.87
N ASP A 29 8.45 44.62 -27.95
CA ASP A 29 7.15 45.30 -28.06
C ASP A 29 6.43 44.88 -29.38
N PRO A 30 5.24 44.26 -29.32
CA PRO A 30 4.51 43.81 -30.51
C PRO A 30 4.00 44.96 -31.39
N SER A 31 4.01 46.20 -30.90
CA SER A 31 3.68 47.40 -31.67
C SER A 31 4.87 47.94 -32.49
N ALA A 32 6.09 47.48 -32.18
CA ALA A 32 7.29 47.87 -32.90
C ALA A 32 7.37 47.10 -34.23
N GLY A 33 7.56 47.80 -35.34
CA GLY A 33 7.82 47.19 -36.65
C GLY A 33 9.20 46.51 -36.74
N GLY A 34 9.70 46.29 -37.96
CA GLY A 34 11.05 45.76 -38.17
C GLY A 34 12.14 46.66 -37.57
N PHE A 35 13.28 46.07 -37.19
CA PHE A 35 14.38 46.80 -36.55
C PHE A 35 14.89 47.96 -37.44
N PRO A 36 14.98 49.22 -36.93
CA PRO A 36 15.11 50.41 -37.76
C PRO A 36 16.57 50.71 -38.18
N PHE A 37 17.22 49.79 -38.90
CA PHE A 37 18.62 49.90 -39.29
C PHE A 37 18.93 51.19 -40.08
N ASP A 38 18.07 51.58 -41.03
CA ASP A 38 18.29 52.75 -41.88
C ASP A 38 18.25 54.07 -41.10
N ALA A 39 17.34 54.19 -40.13
CA ALA A 39 17.22 55.37 -39.29
C ALA A 39 18.45 55.55 -38.38
N LEU A 40 18.99 54.45 -37.85
CA LEU A 40 20.21 54.43 -37.05
C LEU A 40 21.44 54.80 -37.89
N ARG A 41 21.56 54.22 -39.09
CA ARG A 41 22.63 54.52 -40.05
C ARG A 41 22.63 56.00 -40.44
N GLN A 42 21.46 56.53 -40.81
CA GLN A 42 21.29 57.93 -41.20
C GLN A 42 21.69 58.90 -40.08
N ALA A 43 21.32 58.60 -38.83
CA ALA A 43 21.70 59.45 -37.69
C ALA A 43 23.22 59.59 -37.57
N THR A 44 23.95 58.48 -37.72
CA THR A 44 25.42 58.47 -37.68
C THR A 44 26.06 59.13 -38.90
N ASP A 45 25.55 58.88 -40.12
CA ASP A 45 26.06 59.50 -41.34
C ASP A 45 25.93 61.03 -41.31
N GLU A 46 24.80 61.53 -40.81
CA GLU A 46 24.60 62.96 -40.61
C GLU A 46 25.58 63.55 -39.58
N TYR A 47 25.85 62.83 -38.48
CA TYR A 47 26.83 63.25 -37.48
C TYR A 47 28.23 63.32 -38.10
N VAL A 48 28.69 62.25 -38.75
CA VAL A 48 30.01 62.12 -39.40
C VAL A 48 30.20 63.19 -40.48
N SER A 49 29.18 63.44 -41.31
CA SER A 49 29.21 64.49 -42.34
C SER A 49 29.32 65.90 -41.74
N LYS A 50 28.56 66.20 -40.68
CA LYS A 50 28.56 67.53 -40.04
C LYS A 50 29.89 67.89 -39.38
N ILE A 51 30.60 66.89 -38.85
CA ILE A 51 31.92 67.07 -38.22
C ILE A 51 33.08 66.83 -39.19
N ARG A 52 32.79 66.62 -40.49
CA ARG A 52 33.77 66.43 -41.58
C ARG A 52 34.74 65.27 -41.34
N LEU A 53 34.25 64.18 -40.73
CA LEU A 53 35.02 62.96 -40.60
C LEU A 53 34.80 62.07 -41.83
N VAL A 54 35.83 61.30 -42.18
CA VAL A 54 35.73 60.27 -43.23
C VAL A 54 35.42 58.94 -42.53
N PRO A 55 34.30 58.27 -42.88
CA PRO A 55 34.00 56.94 -42.34
C PRO A 55 35.17 55.98 -42.52
N ARG A 56 35.32 55.02 -41.60
CA ARG A 56 36.37 53.98 -41.63
C ARG A 56 37.80 54.52 -41.57
N THR A 57 38.00 55.59 -40.80
CA THR A 57 39.33 56.13 -40.47
C THR A 57 39.52 56.17 -38.97
N GLU A 58 40.77 56.14 -38.51
CA GLU A 58 41.11 56.20 -37.08
C GLU A 58 40.50 57.42 -36.37
N ALA A 59 40.49 58.57 -37.04
CA ALA A 59 39.87 59.79 -36.52
C ALA A 59 38.34 59.67 -36.35
N CYS A 60 37.68 58.91 -37.23
CA CYS A 60 36.25 58.61 -37.12
C CYS A 60 35.99 57.59 -36.00
N ASP A 61 36.82 56.56 -35.88
CA ASP A 61 36.70 55.52 -34.86
C ASP A 61 36.77 56.08 -33.44
N VAL A 62 37.75 56.94 -33.14
CA VAL A 62 37.88 57.58 -31.84
C VAL A 62 36.62 58.38 -31.49
N LYS A 63 36.12 59.17 -32.46
CA LYS A 63 34.96 60.05 -32.21
C LYS A 63 33.64 59.30 -32.08
N LEU A 64 33.44 58.21 -32.82
CA LEU A 64 32.27 57.35 -32.67
C LEU A 64 32.38 56.48 -31.40
N GLY A 65 33.57 56.04 -31.00
CA GLY A 65 33.81 55.36 -29.73
C GLY A 65 33.46 56.22 -28.51
N ASP A 66 33.87 57.50 -28.52
CA ASP A 66 33.48 58.47 -27.49
C ASP A 66 31.94 58.62 -27.46
N LEU A 67 31.30 58.69 -28.63
CA LEU A 67 29.85 58.86 -28.78
C LEU A 67 29.05 57.65 -28.26
N ILE A 68 29.54 56.43 -28.52
CA ILE A 68 28.95 55.19 -28.00
C ILE A 68 29.01 55.20 -26.48
N THR A 69 30.18 55.54 -25.91
CA THR A 69 30.38 55.60 -24.45
C THR A 69 29.47 56.65 -23.82
N GLU A 70 29.41 57.86 -24.39
CA GLU A 70 28.55 58.93 -23.92
C GLU A 70 27.06 58.58 -23.99
N HIS A 71 26.64 57.76 -24.95
CA HIS A 71 25.23 57.37 -25.04
C HIS A 71 24.80 56.48 -23.88
N VAL A 72 25.69 55.61 -23.38
CA VAL A 72 25.42 54.72 -22.25
C VAL A 72 25.09 55.53 -20.99
N ASP A 73 25.71 56.69 -20.81
CA ASP A 73 25.50 57.58 -19.65
C ASP A 73 24.24 58.46 -19.77
N LYS A 74 23.52 58.42 -20.91
CA LYS A 74 22.30 59.21 -21.12
C LYS A 74 21.06 58.42 -20.69
N GLU A 75 20.06 59.14 -20.19
CA GLU A 75 18.76 58.57 -19.83
C GLU A 75 18.11 57.87 -21.04
N GLY A 76 17.84 56.57 -20.91
CA GLY A 76 17.30 55.72 -21.99
C GLY A 76 18.30 55.27 -23.05
N GLY A 77 19.61 55.49 -22.83
CA GLY A 77 20.66 55.08 -23.75
C GLY A 77 21.02 53.59 -23.62
N ALA A 78 20.99 52.85 -24.73
CA ALA A 78 21.40 51.46 -24.79
C ALA A 78 22.67 51.31 -25.63
N ARG A 79 23.70 50.65 -25.08
CA ARG A 79 25.00 50.47 -25.72
C ARG A 79 24.87 49.74 -27.06
N GLU A 80 24.03 48.72 -27.11
CA GLU A 80 23.71 47.94 -28.30
C GLU A 80 23.13 48.80 -29.44
N ILE A 81 22.25 49.77 -29.15
CA ILE A 81 21.66 50.66 -30.17
C ILE A 81 22.73 51.60 -30.72
N ALA A 82 23.52 52.23 -29.84
CA ALA A 82 24.62 53.11 -30.23
C ALA A 82 25.69 52.38 -31.05
N LEU A 83 26.01 51.15 -30.66
CA LEU A 83 26.94 50.29 -31.38
C LEU A 83 26.40 49.97 -32.77
N LEU A 84 25.19 49.43 -32.88
CA LEU A 84 24.54 49.07 -34.15
C LEU A 84 24.42 50.25 -35.11
N ALA A 85 24.18 51.46 -34.59
CA ALA A 85 24.12 52.70 -35.37
C ALA A 85 25.48 53.14 -35.95
N CYS A 86 26.59 52.72 -35.33
CA CYS A 86 27.94 53.14 -35.71
C CYS A 86 28.69 52.10 -36.56
N LEU A 87 28.24 50.84 -36.60
CA LEU A 87 28.97 49.72 -37.23
C LEU A 87 29.38 49.96 -38.69
N HIS A 88 28.55 50.62 -39.50
CA HIS A 88 28.86 50.84 -40.93
C HIS A 88 29.96 51.90 -41.15
N ALA A 89 30.12 52.80 -40.18
CA ALA A 89 31.06 53.93 -40.22
C ALA A 89 32.37 53.68 -39.46
N LEU A 90 32.40 52.68 -38.56
CA LEU A 90 33.60 52.23 -37.86
C LEU A 90 34.48 51.33 -38.74
N THR A 91 35.78 51.27 -38.45
CA THR A 91 36.64 50.24 -39.02
C THR A 91 36.32 48.85 -38.42
N LEU A 92 36.64 47.79 -39.18
CA LEU A 92 36.42 46.41 -38.74
C LEU A 92 37.13 46.08 -37.40
N PRO A 93 38.43 46.43 -37.19
CA PRO A 93 39.11 46.13 -35.93
C PRO A 93 38.47 46.81 -34.73
N VAL A 94 38.00 48.06 -34.88
CA VAL A 94 37.37 48.81 -33.79
C VAL A 94 35.99 48.25 -33.48
N SER A 95 35.19 47.95 -34.52
CA SER A 95 33.86 47.32 -34.37
C SER A 95 33.96 45.99 -33.61
N ALA A 96 34.92 45.14 -33.99
CA ALA A 96 35.19 43.87 -33.34
C ALA A 96 35.61 44.05 -31.87
N THR A 97 36.50 45.01 -31.59
CA THR A 97 36.95 45.33 -30.23
C THR A 97 35.80 45.76 -29.32
N ILE A 98 34.89 46.61 -29.81
CA ILE A 98 33.76 47.10 -29.03
C ILE A 98 32.76 45.96 -28.75
N LEU A 99 32.48 45.09 -29.73
CA LEU A 99 31.62 43.92 -29.54
C LEU A 99 32.18 42.94 -28.50
N VAL A 100 33.48 42.64 -28.54
CA VAL A 100 34.13 41.79 -27.53
C VAL A 100 34.10 42.46 -26.15
N SER A 101 34.34 43.77 -26.07
CA SER A 101 34.20 44.51 -24.80
C SER A 101 32.78 44.43 -24.25
N PHE A 102 31.76 44.48 -25.11
CA PHE A 102 30.36 44.36 -24.71
C PHE A 102 30.02 42.95 -24.23
N ARG A 103 30.57 41.90 -24.87
CA ARG A 103 30.47 40.51 -24.38
C ARG A 103 30.93 40.38 -22.94
N GLU A 104 32.15 40.86 -22.65
CA GLU A 104 32.73 40.72 -21.31
C GLU A 104 31.98 41.57 -20.27
N GLU A 105 31.38 42.69 -20.67
CA GLU A 105 30.47 43.45 -19.82
C GLU A 105 29.18 42.67 -19.52
N CYS A 106 28.50 42.14 -20.55
CA CYS A 106 27.29 41.34 -20.40
C CYS A 106 27.55 40.07 -19.57
N ARG A 107 28.74 39.47 -19.72
CA ARG A 107 29.17 38.33 -18.90
C ARG A 107 29.25 38.69 -17.41
N ARG A 108 29.89 39.82 -17.07
CA ARG A 108 30.04 40.28 -15.68
C ARG A 108 28.72 40.71 -15.05
N THR A 109 27.78 41.18 -15.86
CA THR A 109 26.46 41.67 -15.43
C THR A 109 25.34 40.63 -15.61
N SER A 110 25.68 39.38 -15.94
CA SER A 110 24.73 38.28 -16.22
C SER A 110 23.65 38.62 -17.27
N SER A 111 23.92 39.58 -18.15
CA SER A 111 23.00 40.09 -19.18
C SER A 111 23.29 39.50 -20.56
N ASN A 112 23.65 38.22 -20.60
CA ASN A 112 24.12 37.54 -21.81
C ASN A 112 23.12 37.51 -22.99
N PRO A 113 21.79 37.41 -22.78
CA PRO A 113 20.82 37.51 -23.87
C PRO A 113 20.92 38.84 -24.66
N ARG A 114 21.26 39.96 -23.99
CA ARG A 114 21.44 41.26 -24.65
C ARG A 114 22.61 41.25 -25.63
N TYR A 115 23.71 40.60 -25.24
CA TYR A 115 24.85 40.45 -26.13
C TYR A 115 24.52 39.56 -27.34
N LEU A 116 23.86 38.41 -27.12
CA LEU A 116 23.47 37.50 -28.20
C LEU A 116 22.53 38.20 -29.20
N GLN A 117 21.53 38.93 -28.71
CA GLN A 117 20.61 39.71 -29.55
C GLN A 117 21.35 40.82 -30.32
N CYS A 118 22.27 41.53 -29.67
CA CYS A 118 23.12 42.55 -30.33
C CYS A 118 24.00 41.94 -31.42
N LEU A 119 24.58 40.76 -31.17
CA LEU A 119 25.41 40.05 -32.13
C LEU A 119 24.62 39.59 -33.36
N THR A 120 23.41 39.04 -33.15
CA THR A 120 22.46 38.69 -34.22
C THR A 120 22.08 39.93 -35.05
N LEU A 121 21.73 41.05 -34.41
CA LEU A 121 21.39 42.29 -35.12
C LEU A 121 22.59 42.92 -35.83
N ALA A 122 23.80 42.76 -35.30
CA ALA A 122 25.02 43.24 -35.94
C ALA A 122 25.28 42.53 -37.28
N HIS A 123 24.97 41.23 -37.37
CA HIS A 123 25.01 40.49 -38.65
C HIS A 123 24.07 41.10 -39.69
N TYR A 124 22.81 41.38 -39.31
CA TYR A 124 21.84 41.98 -40.24
C TYR A 124 22.18 43.43 -40.64
N SER A 125 22.80 44.21 -39.74
CA SER A 125 23.25 45.58 -40.03
C SER A 125 24.50 45.62 -40.93
N TYR A 126 25.46 44.76 -40.63
CA TYR A 126 26.75 44.71 -41.31
C TYR A 126 27.28 43.26 -41.45
N PRO A 127 26.84 42.52 -42.48
CA PRO A 127 27.15 41.08 -42.64
C PRO A 127 28.63 40.72 -42.73
N ASN A 128 29.49 41.68 -43.08
CA ASN A 128 30.95 41.46 -43.16
C ASN A 128 31.64 41.46 -41.78
N LEU A 129 30.95 41.87 -40.71
CA LEU A 129 31.52 41.95 -39.36
C LEU A 129 31.29 40.68 -38.54
N VAL A 130 30.10 40.09 -38.65
CA VAL A 130 29.68 38.86 -37.94
C VAL A 130 29.26 37.85 -39.00
N GLU A 131 29.87 36.67 -39.00
CA GLU A 131 29.55 35.64 -39.98
C GLU A 131 28.16 35.05 -39.74
N ALA A 132 27.52 34.54 -40.80
CA ALA A 132 26.19 33.91 -40.70
C ALA A 132 26.18 32.71 -39.73
N GLN A 133 27.30 32.00 -39.60
CA GLN A 133 27.43 30.88 -38.66
C GLN A 133 27.38 31.35 -37.19
N GLU A 134 28.05 32.45 -36.84
CA GLU A 134 27.99 33.01 -35.49
C GLU A 134 26.62 33.57 -35.14
N CYS A 135 25.93 34.15 -36.12
CA CYS A 135 24.54 34.59 -35.96
C CYS A 135 23.62 33.41 -35.59
N ARG A 136 23.73 32.28 -36.32
CA ARG A 136 22.93 31.07 -36.03
C ARG A 136 23.24 30.48 -34.66
N ILE A 137 24.51 30.46 -34.25
CA ILE A 137 24.90 29.99 -32.90
C ILE A 137 24.31 30.91 -31.83
N ALA A 138 24.33 32.23 -32.04
CA ALA A 138 23.72 33.20 -31.12
C ALA A 138 22.21 32.96 -30.97
N GLU A 139 21.51 32.74 -32.09
CA GLU A 139 20.07 32.43 -32.11
C GLU A 139 19.74 31.12 -31.38
N ALA A 140 20.50 30.05 -31.64
CA ALA A 140 20.32 28.77 -30.96
C ALA A 140 20.60 28.87 -29.46
N LEU A 141 21.62 29.64 -29.04
CA LEU A 141 21.91 29.90 -27.62
C LEU A 141 20.77 30.65 -26.95
N MET A 142 20.20 31.68 -27.60
CA MET A 142 19.05 32.39 -27.06
C MET A 142 17.84 31.45 -26.86
N GLN A 143 17.59 30.53 -27.79
CA GLN A 143 16.54 29.50 -27.63
C GLN A 143 16.85 28.55 -26.46
N THR A 144 18.08 28.05 -26.35
CA THR A 144 18.49 27.15 -25.25
C THR A 144 18.38 27.80 -23.88
N LEU A 145 18.66 29.10 -23.77
CA LEU A 145 18.54 29.86 -22.53
C LEU A 145 17.08 30.17 -22.15
N THR A 146 16.11 30.00 -23.06
CA THR A 146 14.69 30.37 -22.84
C THR A 146 13.71 29.19 -22.87
N THR A 147 14.09 28.05 -23.44
CA THR A 147 13.26 26.82 -23.61
C THR A 147 12.90 26.09 -22.30
N ASN A 148 11.80 25.35 -22.27
CA ASN A 148 11.47 24.43 -21.17
C ASN A 148 12.07 23.03 -21.35
N ASP A 149 12.38 22.63 -22.59
CA ASP A 149 13.03 21.36 -22.90
C ASP A 149 14.51 21.59 -23.16
N LEU A 150 15.25 21.67 -22.06
CA LEU A 150 16.69 21.94 -22.07
C LEU A 150 17.47 20.83 -22.80
N PHE A 151 16.99 19.58 -22.76
CA PHE A 151 17.70 18.44 -23.35
C PHE A 151 17.69 18.51 -24.89
N SER A 152 16.50 18.68 -25.49
CA SER A 152 16.40 18.81 -26.95
C SER A 152 17.07 20.08 -27.47
N SER A 153 16.98 21.17 -26.71
CA SER A 153 17.51 22.47 -27.12
C SER A 153 19.05 22.51 -27.07
N VAL A 154 19.69 21.89 -26.06
CA VAL A 154 21.15 21.73 -26.05
C VAL A 154 21.59 20.84 -27.22
N ARG A 155 20.89 19.73 -27.47
CA ARG A 155 21.16 18.88 -28.64
C ARG A 155 21.10 19.66 -29.95
N ASP A 156 20.09 20.50 -30.13
CA ASP A 156 19.93 21.30 -31.34
C ASP A 156 20.96 22.44 -31.44
N LEU A 157 21.33 23.06 -30.32
CA LEU A 157 22.48 23.98 -30.25
C LEU A 157 23.77 23.30 -30.72
N ILE A 158 24.07 22.08 -30.26
CA ILE A 158 25.27 21.36 -30.66
C ILE A 158 25.24 21.05 -32.18
N LYS A 159 24.09 20.71 -32.75
CA LYS A 159 23.94 20.56 -34.21
C LYS A 159 24.21 21.85 -34.96
N VAL A 160 23.73 23.00 -34.45
CA VAL A 160 23.95 24.32 -35.07
C VAL A 160 25.41 24.73 -35.01
N VAL A 161 26.08 24.47 -33.87
CA VAL A 161 27.51 24.74 -33.70
C VAL A 161 28.35 23.89 -34.66
N GLY A 162 28.08 22.58 -34.72
CA GLY A 162 28.72 21.64 -35.64
C GLY A 162 30.26 21.75 -35.68
N SER A 163 30.83 21.71 -36.89
CA SER A 163 32.28 21.80 -37.12
C SER A 163 32.83 23.24 -37.13
N ALA A 164 32.09 24.23 -36.62
CA ALA A 164 32.57 25.61 -36.59
C ALA A 164 33.88 25.71 -35.81
N LYS A 165 34.87 26.42 -36.37
CA LYS A 165 36.13 26.69 -35.69
C LYS A 165 35.96 27.89 -34.78
N ASN A 166 36.42 27.74 -33.53
CA ASN A 166 36.28 28.67 -32.40
C ASN A 166 35.88 30.12 -32.80
N PRO A 167 34.59 30.45 -32.75
CA PRO A 167 34.10 31.71 -33.26
C PRO A 167 34.68 32.90 -32.50
N TYR A 168 34.95 33.99 -33.21
CA TYR A 168 35.63 35.16 -32.65
C TYR A 168 34.80 35.84 -31.54
N TYR A 169 33.49 35.97 -31.76
CA TYR A 169 32.55 36.60 -30.85
C TYR A 169 31.95 35.63 -29.84
N LEU A 170 31.80 34.36 -30.21
CA LEU A 170 31.24 33.29 -29.37
C LEU A 170 32.24 32.15 -29.12
N PRO A 171 33.33 32.41 -28.37
CA PRO A 171 34.31 31.39 -28.07
C PRO A 171 33.72 30.30 -27.17
N ALA A 172 34.30 29.09 -27.22
CA ALA A 172 33.85 27.95 -26.42
C ALA A 172 33.72 28.25 -24.93
N THR A 173 34.66 29.04 -24.39
CA THR A 173 34.68 29.45 -22.97
C THR A 173 33.47 30.30 -22.59
N TYR A 174 32.98 31.13 -23.51
CA TYR A 174 31.79 31.93 -23.29
C TYR A 174 30.53 31.06 -23.40
N ILE A 175 30.45 30.20 -24.41
CA ILE A 175 29.30 29.30 -24.59
C ILE A 175 29.12 28.36 -23.40
N ASN A 176 30.21 27.75 -22.93
CA ASN A 176 30.20 26.88 -21.75
C ASN A 176 29.75 27.64 -20.51
N HIS A 177 30.24 28.87 -20.30
CA HIS A 177 29.78 29.71 -19.21
C HIS A 177 28.27 29.96 -19.24
N LEU A 178 27.67 30.14 -20.43
CA LEU A 178 26.22 30.27 -20.56
C LEU A 178 25.49 28.98 -20.22
N LEU A 179 25.97 27.83 -20.70
CA LEU A 179 25.36 26.54 -20.40
C LEU A 179 25.49 26.17 -18.91
N ASP A 180 26.57 26.56 -18.24
CA ASP A 180 26.73 26.39 -16.79
C ASP A 180 25.65 27.11 -16.00
N THR A 181 25.17 28.28 -16.48
CA THR A 181 24.03 28.98 -15.86
C THR A 181 22.72 28.20 -15.97
N THR A 182 22.67 27.20 -16.85
CA THR A 182 21.50 26.32 -17.02
C THR A 182 21.55 25.05 -16.19
N HIS A 183 22.69 24.75 -15.54
CA HIS A 183 22.91 23.52 -14.79
C HIS A 183 22.68 22.24 -15.62
N PHE A 184 22.86 22.33 -16.94
CA PHE A 184 22.62 21.22 -17.85
C PHE A 184 23.47 19.99 -17.51
N ASP A 185 24.72 20.19 -17.08
CA ASP A 185 25.64 19.13 -16.61
C ASP A 185 25.01 18.24 -15.53
N THR A 186 24.50 18.84 -14.46
CA THR A 186 23.90 18.14 -13.33
C THR A 186 22.54 17.53 -13.68
N PHE A 187 21.74 18.25 -14.47
CA PHE A 187 20.47 17.77 -14.97
C PHE A 187 20.65 16.52 -15.85
N PHE A 188 21.56 16.59 -16.82
CA PHE A 188 21.90 15.49 -17.71
C PHE A 188 22.40 14.27 -16.93
N GLN A 189 23.32 14.47 -15.99
CA GLN A 189 23.87 13.37 -15.19
C GLN A 189 22.80 12.70 -14.32
N SER A 190 21.97 13.47 -13.61
CA SER A 190 20.90 12.91 -12.78
C SER A 190 19.86 12.15 -13.60
N HIS A 191 19.52 12.64 -14.80
CA HIS A 191 18.56 11.98 -15.67
C HIS A 191 19.10 10.65 -16.20
N VAL A 192 20.36 10.65 -16.64
CA VAL A 192 21.07 9.45 -17.09
C VAL A 192 21.20 8.42 -15.95
N ASP A 193 21.56 8.86 -14.74
CA ASP A 193 21.70 7.97 -13.58
C ASP A 193 20.37 7.29 -13.21
N ASP A 194 19.25 8.01 -13.29
CA ASP A 194 17.91 7.44 -13.05
C ASP A 194 17.55 6.36 -14.08
N LEU A 195 17.79 6.64 -15.37
CA LEU A 195 17.56 5.66 -16.44
C LEU A 195 18.49 4.45 -16.32
N GLN A 196 19.75 4.65 -15.94
CA GLN A 196 20.69 3.57 -15.66
C GLN A 196 20.26 2.73 -14.45
N HIS A 197 19.86 3.36 -13.35
CA HIS A 197 19.40 2.66 -12.15
C HIS A 197 18.17 1.78 -12.45
N LYS A 198 17.22 2.32 -13.22
CA LYS A 198 16.02 1.60 -13.67
C LYS A 198 16.28 0.62 -14.83
N ARG A 199 17.53 0.50 -15.29
CA ARG A 199 17.96 -0.31 -16.45
C ARG A 199 17.13 -0.07 -17.72
N LYS A 200 16.68 1.18 -17.91
CA LYS A 200 15.97 1.65 -19.11
C LYS A 200 16.95 2.00 -20.23
N LEU A 201 17.64 0.99 -20.73
CA LEU A 201 18.74 1.14 -21.68
C LEU A 201 18.29 1.71 -23.03
N MET A 202 17.06 1.43 -23.48
CA MET A 202 16.55 1.96 -24.74
C MET A 202 16.22 3.45 -24.62
N SER A 203 15.54 3.84 -23.54
CA SER A 203 15.30 5.26 -23.23
C SER A 203 16.63 6.00 -23.10
N LEU A 204 17.58 5.45 -22.34
CA LEU A 204 18.92 6.03 -22.18
C LEU A 204 19.65 6.19 -23.52
N TYR A 205 19.59 5.17 -24.37
CA TYR A 205 20.21 5.20 -25.70
C TYR A 205 19.66 6.33 -26.57
N ASN A 206 18.34 6.51 -26.59
CA ASN A 206 17.71 7.58 -27.36
C ASN A 206 18.16 8.97 -26.89
N GLU A 207 18.34 9.16 -25.59
CA GLU A 207 18.80 10.42 -25.02
C GLU A 207 20.27 10.74 -25.34
N VAL A 208 21.16 9.74 -25.42
CA VAL A 208 22.60 10.00 -25.61
C VAL A 208 23.12 9.78 -27.04
N SER A 209 22.34 9.11 -27.90
CA SER A 209 22.79 8.69 -29.25
C SER A 209 23.25 9.83 -30.17
N TRP A 210 22.73 11.04 -29.99
CA TRP A 210 23.10 12.22 -30.79
C TRP A 210 24.56 12.66 -30.58
N LEU A 211 25.19 12.27 -29.47
CA LEU A 211 26.59 12.58 -29.17
C LEU A 211 27.56 11.96 -30.19
N ARG A 212 27.17 10.89 -30.89
CA ARG A 212 28.00 10.28 -31.94
C ARG A 212 28.30 11.22 -33.09
N ALA A 213 27.31 12.01 -33.49
CA ALA A 213 27.50 13.03 -34.52
C ALA A 213 28.51 14.11 -34.10
N VAL A 214 28.80 14.24 -32.80
CA VAL A 214 29.84 15.12 -32.26
C VAL A 214 31.22 14.47 -32.35
N ALA A 215 31.33 13.15 -32.19
CA ALA A 215 32.59 12.41 -32.29
C ALA A 215 33.18 12.44 -33.70
N ASP A 216 32.34 12.52 -34.74
CA ASP A 216 32.77 12.63 -36.14
C ASP A 216 33.33 14.02 -36.51
N LEU A 217 33.24 15.00 -35.60
CA LEU A 217 33.74 16.35 -35.81
C LEU A 217 35.25 16.44 -35.51
N PRO A 218 35.98 17.37 -36.16
CA PRO A 218 37.38 17.65 -35.83
C PRO A 218 37.57 17.95 -34.33
N LEU A 219 38.70 17.54 -33.73
CA LEU A 219 38.99 17.81 -32.31
C LEU A 219 39.03 19.32 -31.97
N ASP A 220 39.34 20.16 -32.96
CA ASP A 220 39.30 21.63 -32.86
C ASP A 220 37.90 22.23 -33.10
N ALA A 221 36.87 21.41 -33.31
CA ALA A 221 35.49 21.86 -33.49
C ALA A 221 34.91 22.40 -32.17
N LEU A 222 34.16 23.50 -32.30
CA LEU A 222 33.51 24.15 -31.17
C LEU A 222 32.53 23.21 -30.44
N ALA A 223 31.78 22.38 -31.17
CA ALA A 223 30.85 21.41 -30.59
C ALA A 223 31.56 20.43 -29.65
N VAL A 224 32.73 19.90 -30.04
CA VAL A 224 33.55 19.00 -29.21
C VAL A 224 33.99 19.71 -27.94
N SER A 225 34.44 20.97 -28.04
CA SER A 225 34.84 21.75 -26.86
C SER A 225 33.68 22.05 -25.90
N ILE A 226 32.46 22.19 -26.40
CA ILE A 226 31.27 22.43 -25.57
C ILE A 226 30.86 21.14 -24.85
N VAL A 227 30.74 20.04 -25.60
CA VAL A 227 30.33 18.75 -25.05
C VAL A 227 31.36 18.23 -24.04
N ASN A 228 32.66 18.42 -24.27
CA ASN A 228 33.70 18.09 -23.28
C ASN A 228 33.52 18.80 -21.93
N ALA A 229 33.00 20.03 -21.92
CA ALA A 229 32.78 20.79 -20.70
C ALA A 229 31.47 20.40 -20.01
N GLN A 230 30.39 20.26 -20.78
CA GLN A 230 29.05 20.05 -20.25
C GLN A 230 28.72 18.58 -19.94
N ILE A 231 29.29 17.65 -20.71
CA ILE A 231 29.10 16.21 -20.55
C ILE A 231 30.49 15.57 -20.57
N PRO A 232 31.34 15.71 -19.53
CA PRO A 232 32.72 15.21 -19.59
C PRO A 232 32.84 13.72 -19.89
N ALA A 233 31.84 12.95 -19.48
CA ALA A 233 31.76 11.51 -19.72
C ALA A 233 31.20 11.14 -21.11
N TRP A 234 30.99 12.10 -22.02
CA TRP A 234 30.41 11.84 -23.34
C TRP A 234 31.13 10.82 -24.22
N PRO A 235 32.46 10.63 -24.17
CA PRO A 235 33.12 9.64 -25.03
C PRO A 235 32.61 8.22 -24.76
N LYS A 236 32.25 7.91 -23.50
CA LYS A 236 31.69 6.60 -23.17
C LYS A 236 30.34 6.36 -23.86
N TRP A 237 29.58 7.43 -24.15
CA TRP A 237 28.28 7.36 -24.82
C TRP A 237 28.40 7.33 -26.34
N THR A 238 29.47 7.89 -26.90
CA THR A 238 29.72 7.84 -28.35
C THR A 238 30.13 6.45 -28.78
N ASP A 239 31.00 5.83 -27.98
CA ASP A 239 31.44 4.47 -28.21
C ASP A 239 30.29 3.50 -27.97
N TRP A 240 29.41 3.78 -27.00
CA TRP A 240 28.27 2.92 -26.67
C TRP A 240 27.33 2.63 -27.85
N LYS A 241 27.33 1.38 -28.34
CA LYS A 241 26.60 0.81 -29.46
C LYS A 241 25.85 -0.46 -29.01
N PRO A 242 24.80 -0.32 -28.19
CA PRO A 242 23.95 -1.44 -27.80
C PRO A 242 23.25 -2.03 -29.02
N GLN A 243 22.85 -3.29 -28.92
CA GLN A 243 21.99 -3.91 -29.91
C GLN A 243 20.58 -3.33 -29.78
N TYR A 244 20.25 -2.36 -30.64
CA TYR A 244 19.01 -1.57 -30.59
C TYR A 244 17.73 -2.41 -30.41
N LEU A 245 17.55 -3.46 -31.23
CA LEU A 245 16.35 -4.30 -31.16
C LEU A 245 16.23 -5.04 -29.82
N ARG A 246 17.36 -5.45 -29.22
CA ARG A 246 17.41 -6.15 -27.95
C ARG A 246 17.03 -5.23 -26.80
N VAL A 247 17.69 -4.07 -26.67
CA VAL A 247 17.37 -3.13 -25.58
C VAL A 247 15.93 -2.60 -25.68
N MET A 248 15.43 -2.40 -26.91
CA MET A 248 14.03 -2.05 -27.15
C MET A 248 13.08 -3.17 -26.74
N GLN A 249 13.39 -4.42 -27.11
CA GLN A 249 12.60 -5.58 -26.70
C GLN A 249 12.60 -5.72 -25.18
N TRP A 250 13.76 -5.58 -24.53
CA TRP A 250 13.88 -5.74 -23.10
C TRP A 250 13.09 -4.69 -22.32
N GLU A 251 13.20 -3.41 -22.68
CA GLU A 251 12.48 -2.33 -22.01
C GLU A 251 10.97 -2.36 -22.30
N GLY A 252 10.57 -2.83 -23.49
CA GLY A 252 9.17 -3.13 -23.82
C GLY A 252 8.65 -4.42 -23.16
N GLY A 253 9.53 -5.19 -22.52
CA GLY A 253 9.23 -6.45 -21.85
C GLY A 253 8.53 -6.27 -20.51
N LYS A 254 7.70 -7.24 -20.14
CA LYS A 254 7.05 -7.29 -18.82
C LYS A 254 7.97 -7.93 -17.76
N PHE A 255 9.21 -7.47 -17.64
CA PHE A 255 10.06 -7.90 -16.52
C PHE A 255 9.50 -7.35 -15.20
N THR A 256 9.52 -8.16 -14.15
CA THR A 256 9.24 -7.66 -12.80
C THR A 256 10.47 -6.98 -12.20
N GLU A 257 10.27 -6.12 -11.19
CA GLU A 257 11.38 -5.45 -10.48
C GLU A 257 12.39 -6.47 -9.92
N THR A 258 11.90 -7.61 -9.41
CA THR A 258 12.76 -8.69 -8.90
C THR A 258 13.60 -9.33 -9.99
N GLN A 259 13.03 -9.56 -11.17
CA GLN A 259 13.75 -10.11 -12.32
C GLN A 259 14.82 -9.14 -12.83
N ILE A 260 14.51 -7.84 -12.91
CA ILE A 260 15.48 -6.79 -13.30
C ILE A 260 16.67 -6.79 -12.34
N GLN A 261 16.41 -6.91 -11.03
CA GLN A 261 17.48 -6.95 -10.03
C GLN A 261 18.37 -8.20 -10.16
N CYS A 262 17.80 -9.38 -10.42
CA CYS A 262 18.58 -10.60 -10.67
C CYS A 262 19.40 -10.49 -11.96
N LEU A 263 18.81 -9.92 -13.02
CA LEU A 263 19.44 -9.80 -14.35
C LEU A 263 20.38 -8.59 -14.48
N ARG A 264 20.60 -7.79 -13.42
CA ARG A 264 21.34 -6.51 -13.48
C ARG A 264 22.66 -6.59 -14.25
N HIS A 265 23.46 -7.63 -14.02
CA HIS A 265 24.77 -7.82 -14.64
C HIS A 265 24.66 -8.20 -16.12
N ILE A 266 23.58 -8.87 -16.50
CA ILE A 266 23.28 -9.20 -17.90
C ILE A 266 22.77 -7.96 -18.65
N PHE A 267 21.93 -7.13 -18.01
CA PHE A 267 21.56 -5.83 -18.59
C PHE A 267 22.79 -4.95 -18.80
N ASP A 268 23.72 -4.93 -17.85
CA ASP A 268 24.94 -4.13 -17.91
C ASP A 268 25.82 -4.50 -19.12
N LEU A 269 25.72 -5.72 -19.66
CA LEU A 269 26.42 -6.15 -20.87
C LEU A 269 26.04 -5.36 -22.12
N GLU A 270 24.77 -4.99 -22.26
CA GLU A 270 24.30 -4.08 -23.31
C GLU A 270 24.43 -2.61 -22.89
N GLY A 271 24.90 -2.34 -21.67
CA GLY A 271 25.26 -1.00 -21.20
C GLY A 271 26.58 -0.49 -21.79
N PRO A 272 26.93 0.78 -21.50
CA PRO A 272 28.20 1.36 -21.91
C PRO A 272 29.39 0.62 -21.30
N ASP A 273 30.53 0.57 -21.99
CA ASP A 273 31.76 -0.02 -21.46
C ASP A 273 32.24 0.76 -20.22
N THR A 274 32.14 0.14 -19.04
CA THR A 274 32.60 0.70 -17.77
C THR A 274 34.05 0.34 -17.44
N THR A 275 34.72 -0.45 -18.27
CA THR A 275 36.08 -0.95 -18.00
C THR A 275 37.17 0.03 -18.43
N GLY A 276 36.80 1.11 -19.11
CA GLY A 276 37.70 2.14 -19.60
C GLY A 276 38.49 1.74 -20.85
N GLN A 277 38.03 0.72 -21.59
CA GLN A 277 38.66 0.28 -22.85
C GLN A 277 38.11 1.04 -24.07
N GLY A 278 37.01 1.78 -23.92
CA GLY A 278 36.41 2.58 -24.98
C GLY A 278 35.66 1.73 -26.01
N LEU A 279 35.08 0.61 -25.54
CA LEU A 279 34.41 -0.34 -26.41
C LEU A 279 32.91 -0.06 -26.55
N GLY A 280 32.32 -0.70 -27.58
CA GLY A 280 30.93 -0.50 -27.98
C GLY A 280 29.92 -0.79 -26.89
N THR A 281 30.17 -1.77 -26.06
CA THR A 281 29.30 -2.16 -24.96
C THR A 281 30.16 -2.87 -23.93
N LEU A 282 29.66 -3.03 -22.70
CA LEU A 282 30.39 -3.82 -21.72
C LEU A 282 30.66 -5.23 -22.24
N LYS A 283 29.76 -5.87 -23.01
CA LYS A 283 30.04 -7.21 -23.59
C LYS A 283 31.25 -7.28 -24.52
N ASP A 284 31.69 -6.16 -25.10
CA ASP A 284 32.83 -6.14 -26.01
C ASP A 284 34.17 -6.13 -25.25
N SER A 285 34.18 -5.77 -23.96
CA SER A 285 35.39 -5.61 -23.15
C SER A 285 35.96 -6.93 -22.63
N VAL A 286 36.33 -7.84 -23.53
CA VAL A 286 36.92 -9.14 -23.18
C VAL A 286 38.34 -8.97 -22.63
N PRO A 287 38.72 -9.58 -21.48
CA PRO A 287 37.92 -10.50 -20.64
C PRO A 287 37.18 -9.82 -19.46
N ARG A 288 37.26 -8.51 -19.29
CA ARG A 288 36.67 -7.78 -18.15
C ARG A 288 35.14 -7.83 -18.09
N CYS A 289 34.47 -8.02 -19.22
CA CYS A 289 33.02 -8.21 -19.27
C CYS A 289 32.55 -9.46 -18.54
N PHE A 290 33.46 -10.43 -18.32
CA PHE A 290 33.21 -11.65 -17.58
C PHE A 290 33.40 -11.48 -16.05
N ASP A 291 33.96 -10.36 -15.57
CA ASP A 291 34.29 -10.18 -14.13
C ASP A 291 33.05 -10.24 -13.22
N SER A 292 31.87 -9.90 -13.76
CA SER A 292 30.58 -9.91 -13.05
C SER A 292 29.69 -11.11 -13.38
N LEU A 293 30.16 -12.01 -14.26
CA LEU A 293 29.41 -13.17 -14.73
C LEU A 293 30.09 -14.48 -14.32
N ASN A 294 29.30 -15.45 -13.86
CA ASN A 294 29.80 -16.78 -13.56
C ASN A 294 29.83 -17.62 -14.84
N MET A 295 30.92 -17.56 -15.64
CA MET A 295 31.04 -18.31 -16.91
C MET A 295 32.35 -19.09 -17.01
N SER A 296 32.31 -20.24 -17.68
CA SER A 296 33.42 -21.23 -17.69
C SER A 296 34.50 -20.88 -18.71
N SER A 297 34.11 -20.19 -19.78
CA SER A 297 34.96 -19.74 -20.86
C SER A 297 34.82 -18.23 -21.02
N GLN A 298 35.94 -17.53 -21.20
CA GLN A 298 35.98 -16.11 -21.54
C GLN A 298 35.83 -15.88 -23.05
N ASP A 299 35.06 -16.74 -23.72
CA ASP A 299 34.79 -16.68 -25.15
C ASP A 299 33.60 -15.75 -25.43
N PRO A 300 33.79 -14.63 -26.17
CA PRO A 300 32.71 -13.73 -26.53
C PRO A 300 31.55 -14.38 -27.28
N ALA A 301 31.76 -15.50 -27.98
CA ALA A 301 30.68 -16.22 -28.66
C ALA A 301 29.70 -16.88 -27.66
N VAL A 302 30.16 -17.29 -26.47
CA VAL A 302 29.30 -17.79 -25.38
C VAL A 302 28.43 -16.66 -24.82
N LEU A 303 29.04 -15.49 -24.62
CA LEU A 303 28.37 -14.31 -24.10
C LEU A 303 27.25 -13.81 -25.02
N ASP A 304 27.52 -13.73 -26.32
CA ASP A 304 26.53 -13.36 -27.33
C ASP A 304 25.40 -14.39 -27.43
N ARG A 305 25.72 -15.67 -27.23
CA ARG A 305 24.71 -16.73 -27.13
C ARG A 305 23.83 -16.55 -25.90
N LEU A 306 24.41 -16.33 -24.70
CA LEU A 306 23.66 -16.07 -23.46
C LEU A 306 22.62 -14.95 -23.64
N LEU A 307 23.02 -13.83 -24.25
CA LEU A 307 22.14 -12.69 -24.50
C LEU A 307 20.99 -13.06 -25.46
N ARG A 308 21.27 -13.82 -26.53
CA ARG A 308 20.21 -14.33 -27.43
C ARG A 308 19.24 -15.27 -26.72
N VAL A 309 19.70 -16.07 -25.76
CA VAL A 309 18.82 -16.95 -24.98
C VAL A 309 17.85 -16.12 -24.13
N LEU A 310 18.32 -15.03 -23.51
CA LEU A 310 17.44 -14.11 -22.78
C LEU A 310 16.43 -13.43 -23.69
N ASP A 311 16.86 -12.93 -24.86
CA ASP A 311 15.97 -12.35 -25.87
C ASP A 311 14.86 -13.33 -26.24
N TYR A 312 15.24 -14.59 -26.45
CA TYR A 312 14.30 -15.63 -26.80
C TYR A 312 13.37 -15.97 -25.63
N ALA A 313 13.88 -16.13 -24.41
CA ALA A 313 13.11 -16.42 -23.21
C ALA A 313 11.98 -15.40 -22.99
N GLN A 314 12.27 -14.11 -23.20
CA GLN A 314 11.29 -13.04 -23.08
C GLN A 314 10.23 -13.08 -24.21
N SER A 315 10.60 -13.54 -25.41
CA SER A 315 9.70 -13.65 -26.56
C SER A 315 8.73 -14.84 -26.47
N VAL A 316 9.06 -15.86 -25.67
CA VAL A 316 8.21 -17.02 -25.43
C VAL A 316 7.00 -16.58 -24.59
N ARG A 317 5.79 -16.95 -25.02
CA ARG A 317 4.53 -16.65 -24.29
C ARG A 317 4.35 -17.57 -23.07
N CYS A 318 5.29 -17.54 -22.14
CA CYS A 318 5.27 -18.32 -20.90
C CYS A 318 5.85 -17.49 -19.76
N SER A 319 5.15 -17.41 -18.62
CA SER A 319 5.64 -16.65 -17.45
C SER A 319 6.90 -17.25 -16.84
N ALA A 320 7.09 -18.56 -16.93
CA ALA A 320 8.24 -19.26 -16.35
C ALA A 320 9.52 -19.23 -17.22
N ALA A 321 9.45 -18.73 -18.45
CA ALA A 321 10.59 -18.75 -19.39
C ALA A 321 11.77 -17.88 -18.93
N VAL A 322 11.50 -16.67 -18.44
CA VAL A 322 12.52 -15.78 -17.88
C VAL A 322 13.06 -16.33 -16.55
N ASP A 323 12.19 -16.89 -15.72
CA ASP A 323 12.60 -17.50 -14.45
C ASP A 323 13.49 -18.73 -14.64
N LEU A 324 13.24 -19.53 -15.70
CA LEU A 324 14.11 -20.63 -16.10
C LEU A 324 15.50 -20.13 -16.49
N PHE A 325 15.56 -19.06 -17.30
CA PHE A 325 16.82 -18.45 -17.69
C PHE A 325 17.59 -17.93 -16.46
N ILE A 326 16.93 -17.22 -15.54
CA ILE A 326 17.53 -16.75 -14.29
C ILE A 326 18.08 -17.93 -13.48
N TYR A 327 17.28 -18.98 -13.28
CA TYR A 327 17.71 -20.14 -12.51
C TYR A 327 18.94 -20.83 -13.10
N LEU A 328 18.94 -21.08 -14.42
CA LEU A 328 20.03 -21.81 -15.08
C LEU A 328 21.27 -20.97 -15.34
N CYS A 329 21.11 -19.68 -15.70
CA CYS A 329 22.21 -18.86 -16.21
C CYS A 329 22.69 -17.77 -15.24
N VAL A 330 21.96 -17.51 -14.15
CA VAL A 330 22.31 -16.46 -13.17
C VAL A 330 22.48 -17.02 -11.77
N GLU A 331 21.50 -17.79 -11.27
CA GLU A 331 21.51 -18.34 -9.91
C GLU A 331 22.32 -19.64 -9.80
N ASN A 332 22.66 -20.26 -10.93
CA ASN A 332 23.38 -21.52 -10.95
C ASN A 332 24.79 -21.35 -10.36
N PRO A 333 25.17 -22.15 -9.35
CA PRO A 333 26.50 -22.11 -8.78
C PRO A 333 27.58 -22.54 -9.78
N ASN A 334 27.23 -23.39 -10.75
CA ASN A 334 28.15 -23.79 -11.80
C ASN A 334 28.26 -22.69 -12.87
N PRO A 335 29.49 -22.41 -13.36
CA PRO A 335 29.69 -21.39 -14.36
C PRO A 335 28.99 -21.76 -15.68
N VAL A 336 28.37 -20.77 -16.33
CA VAL A 336 27.69 -20.92 -17.62
C VAL A 336 28.67 -21.34 -18.71
N ASP A 337 28.34 -22.41 -19.42
CA ASP A 337 29.10 -22.97 -20.53
C ASP A 337 28.23 -23.18 -21.78
N TYR A 338 28.84 -23.67 -22.87
CA TYR A 338 28.14 -23.94 -24.13
C TYR A 338 27.02 -24.98 -23.99
N ASP A 339 27.19 -25.95 -23.10
CA ASP A 339 26.25 -27.06 -22.92
C ASP A 339 25.03 -26.61 -22.13
N LEU A 340 25.22 -25.80 -21.07
CA LEU A 340 24.15 -25.21 -20.27
C LEU A 340 23.30 -24.23 -21.08
N LEU A 341 23.91 -23.44 -21.96
CA LEU A 341 23.17 -22.59 -22.89
C LEU A 341 22.41 -23.42 -23.93
N SER A 342 23.01 -24.50 -24.45
CA SER A 342 22.33 -25.42 -25.37
C SER A 342 21.13 -26.10 -24.70
N LEU A 343 21.27 -26.47 -23.42
CA LEU A 343 20.18 -26.99 -22.61
C LEU A 343 19.07 -25.94 -22.48
N THR A 344 19.41 -24.73 -22.04
CA THR A 344 18.45 -23.65 -21.82
C THR A 344 17.67 -23.32 -23.11
N GLU A 345 18.36 -23.20 -24.24
CA GLU A 345 17.73 -23.01 -25.56
C GLU A 345 16.84 -24.18 -25.95
N ALA A 346 17.30 -25.42 -25.77
CA ALA A 346 16.51 -26.60 -26.10
C ALA A 346 15.20 -26.65 -25.28
N ILE A 347 15.23 -26.20 -24.02
CA ILE A 347 14.04 -26.13 -23.17
C ILE A 347 13.11 -25.00 -23.64
N LEU A 348 13.63 -23.80 -23.88
CA LEU A 348 12.83 -22.66 -24.33
C LEU A 348 12.20 -22.89 -25.71
N ASN A 349 12.90 -23.60 -26.62
CA ASN A 349 12.44 -23.91 -27.97
C ASN A 349 11.21 -24.83 -28.00
N THR A 350 10.87 -25.46 -26.87
CA THR A 350 9.62 -26.22 -26.76
C THR A 350 8.39 -25.31 -26.87
N ALA A 351 8.53 -24.03 -26.49
CA ALA A 351 7.48 -23.02 -26.43
C ALA A 351 6.20 -23.49 -25.72
N ASN A 352 6.32 -24.49 -24.85
CA ASN A 352 5.23 -25.15 -24.16
C ASN A 352 5.35 -24.85 -22.65
N GLU A 353 4.35 -24.18 -22.11
CA GLU A 353 4.31 -23.75 -20.70
C GLU A 353 4.46 -24.93 -19.74
N SER A 354 3.73 -26.03 -19.96
CA SER A 354 3.83 -27.25 -19.15
C SER A 354 5.23 -27.87 -19.19
N CYS A 355 5.91 -27.80 -20.33
CA CYS A 355 7.27 -28.31 -20.50
C CYS A 355 8.28 -27.45 -19.71
N ILE A 356 8.24 -26.14 -19.92
CA ILE A 356 9.15 -25.17 -19.30
C ILE A 356 8.97 -25.16 -17.78
N GLU A 357 7.73 -25.13 -17.28
CA GLU A 357 7.44 -25.20 -15.85
C GLU A 357 7.85 -26.53 -15.23
N GLY A 358 7.57 -27.65 -15.91
CA GLY A 358 7.95 -28.97 -15.47
C GLY A 358 9.47 -29.10 -15.33
N LEU A 359 10.21 -28.65 -16.34
CA LEU A 359 11.68 -28.68 -16.34
C LEU A 359 12.28 -27.72 -15.32
N LEU A 360 11.73 -26.52 -15.15
CA LEU A 360 12.14 -25.61 -14.08
C LEU A 360 11.93 -26.22 -12.69
N LEU A 361 10.79 -26.88 -12.46
CA LEU A 361 10.51 -27.57 -11.20
C LEU A 361 11.49 -28.71 -10.96
N TRP A 362 11.79 -29.50 -11.99
CA TRP A 362 12.77 -30.58 -11.89
C TRP A 362 14.17 -30.05 -11.62
N LEU A 363 14.62 -29.03 -12.34
CA LEU A 363 15.93 -28.39 -12.13
C LEU A 363 16.07 -27.79 -10.72
N LYS A 364 15.00 -27.18 -10.19
CA LYS A 364 14.92 -26.74 -8.78
C LYS A 364 14.97 -27.91 -7.79
N SER A 365 14.35 -29.04 -8.13
CA SER A 365 14.38 -30.25 -7.30
C SER A 365 15.77 -30.91 -7.21
N LEU A 366 16.71 -30.56 -8.10
CA LEU A 366 18.10 -31.03 -8.03
C LEU A 366 18.95 -30.22 -7.03
N ALA A 367 18.44 -29.10 -6.51
CA ALA A 367 19.18 -28.28 -5.56
C ALA A 367 19.38 -29.00 -4.20
N PRO A 368 20.50 -28.76 -3.48
CA PRO A 368 20.75 -29.41 -2.20
C PRO A 368 19.65 -29.09 -1.16
N GLY A 369 19.04 -30.13 -0.57
CA GLY A 369 18.06 -29.98 0.52
C GLY A 369 16.59 -30.19 0.14
N THR A 370 16.29 -30.43 -1.14
CA THR A 370 14.95 -30.85 -1.61
C THR A 370 14.70 -32.34 -1.32
N GLY A 371 13.47 -32.69 -0.94
CA GLY A 371 13.10 -34.08 -0.63
C GLY A 371 12.89 -34.94 -1.89
N PHE A 372 13.16 -36.25 -1.80
CA PHE A 372 12.99 -37.18 -2.92
C PHE A 372 11.55 -37.24 -3.48
N ASN A 373 10.54 -36.93 -2.65
CA ASN A 373 9.13 -36.90 -3.07
C ASN A 373 8.85 -35.72 -4.03
N ASP A 374 9.45 -34.55 -3.82
CA ASP A 374 9.31 -33.41 -4.74
C ASP A 374 10.04 -33.69 -6.06
N ARG A 375 11.20 -34.35 -5.98
CA ARG A 375 11.97 -34.84 -7.14
C ARG A 375 11.19 -35.88 -7.95
N MET A 376 10.51 -36.82 -7.29
CA MET A 376 9.63 -37.82 -7.94
C MET A 376 8.45 -37.15 -8.67
N VAL A 377 7.79 -36.16 -8.06
CA VAL A 377 6.68 -35.43 -8.69
C VAL A 377 7.18 -34.65 -9.91
N ALA A 378 8.32 -33.99 -9.79
CA ALA A 378 8.92 -33.25 -10.89
C ALA A 378 9.29 -34.17 -12.06
N LEU A 379 9.94 -35.31 -11.79
CA LEU A 379 10.27 -36.33 -12.80
C LEU A 379 9.02 -36.93 -13.46
N THR A 380 7.95 -37.17 -12.70
CA THR A 380 6.67 -37.70 -13.23
C THR A 380 6.07 -36.75 -14.28
N LYS A 381 6.20 -35.43 -14.09
CA LYS A 381 5.72 -34.42 -15.04
C LYS A 381 6.65 -34.25 -16.24
N VAL A 382 7.95 -34.41 -16.05
CA VAL A 382 8.98 -34.10 -17.06
C VAL A 382 9.27 -35.28 -17.99
N LEU A 383 9.19 -36.53 -17.51
CA LEU A 383 9.54 -37.71 -18.33
C LEU A 383 8.74 -37.82 -19.65
N PRO A 384 7.40 -37.66 -19.66
CA PRO A 384 6.62 -37.73 -20.91
C PRO A 384 6.96 -36.59 -21.87
N VAL A 385 7.34 -35.42 -21.34
CA VAL A 385 7.68 -34.25 -22.14
C VAL A 385 8.92 -34.52 -22.99
N PHE A 386 9.89 -35.26 -22.46
CA PHE A 386 11.07 -35.61 -23.24
C PHE A 386 10.72 -36.45 -24.47
N ASP A 387 9.56 -37.13 -24.51
CA ASP A 387 9.18 -37.88 -25.71
C ASP A 387 8.90 -36.98 -26.92
N ASP A 388 8.29 -35.83 -26.70
CA ASP A 388 7.98 -34.91 -27.79
C ASP A 388 9.21 -34.10 -28.24
N TYR A 389 10.30 -34.11 -27.46
CA TYR A 389 11.48 -33.29 -27.70
C TYR A 389 12.82 -34.09 -27.68
N PRO A 390 13.14 -34.82 -28.76
CA PRO A 390 14.31 -35.71 -28.83
C PRO A 390 15.66 -35.04 -28.57
N ARG A 391 15.79 -33.73 -28.85
CA ARG A 391 17.02 -32.97 -28.62
C ARG A 391 17.34 -32.79 -27.13
N LEU A 392 16.32 -32.65 -26.29
CA LEU A 392 16.49 -32.53 -24.84
C LEU A 392 16.97 -33.85 -24.21
N ARG A 393 16.54 -34.99 -24.77
CA ARG A 393 16.96 -36.33 -24.34
C ARG A 393 18.47 -36.50 -24.40
N ASN A 394 19.10 -36.02 -25.47
CA ASN A 394 20.55 -36.17 -25.68
C ASN A 394 21.40 -35.35 -24.69
N VAL A 395 20.83 -34.27 -24.14
CA VAL A 395 21.54 -33.35 -23.22
C VAL A 395 21.40 -33.81 -21.76
N VAL A 396 20.28 -34.42 -21.41
CA VAL A 396 19.92 -34.75 -20.02
C VAL A 396 19.98 -36.26 -19.71
N GLY A 397 20.07 -37.10 -20.76
CA GLY A 397 19.73 -38.52 -20.69
C GLY A 397 20.63 -39.44 -19.87
N GLY A 398 21.90 -39.07 -19.63
CA GLY A 398 22.85 -39.91 -18.89
C GLY A 398 22.64 -39.92 -17.38
N ASP A 399 22.41 -38.74 -16.79
CA ASP A 399 22.18 -38.59 -15.35
C ASP A 399 20.74 -38.91 -14.97
N LEU A 400 19.80 -38.70 -15.89
CA LEU A 400 18.37 -38.91 -15.65
C LEU A 400 18.01 -40.37 -15.43
N SER A 401 18.61 -41.33 -16.15
CA SER A 401 18.34 -42.75 -15.94
C SER A 401 18.79 -43.21 -14.55
N THR A 402 19.95 -42.74 -14.09
CA THR A 402 20.46 -43.02 -12.74
C THR A 402 19.56 -42.38 -11.69
N ASP A 403 19.18 -41.12 -11.88
CA ASP A 403 18.29 -40.39 -10.97
C ASP A 403 16.90 -41.03 -10.86
N VAL A 404 16.32 -41.42 -12.00
CA VAL A 404 15.04 -42.13 -12.05
C VAL A 404 15.13 -43.45 -11.29
N MET A 405 16.20 -44.21 -11.47
CA MET A 405 16.42 -45.47 -10.75
C MET A 405 16.64 -45.24 -9.24
N ASP A 406 17.39 -44.20 -8.85
CA ASP A 406 17.68 -43.90 -7.45
C ASP A 406 16.45 -43.32 -6.72
N VAL A 407 15.74 -42.35 -7.31
CA VAL A 407 14.48 -41.80 -6.77
C VAL A 407 13.42 -42.90 -6.67
N MET A 408 13.31 -43.76 -7.68
CA MET A 408 12.41 -44.92 -7.60
C MET A 408 12.86 -45.85 -6.49
N ARG A 409 14.15 -46.23 -6.39
CA ARG A 409 14.66 -47.09 -5.31
C ARG A 409 14.37 -46.52 -3.92
N THR A 410 14.61 -45.23 -3.70
CA THR A 410 14.32 -44.54 -2.44
C THR A 410 12.82 -44.50 -2.17
N ALA A 411 12.00 -44.20 -3.17
CA ALA A 411 10.54 -44.20 -3.02
C ALA A 411 10.00 -45.60 -2.73
N GLN A 412 10.53 -46.64 -3.37
CA GLN A 412 10.17 -48.04 -3.16
C GLN A 412 10.58 -48.55 -1.77
N LEU A 413 11.78 -48.16 -1.30
CA LEU A 413 12.25 -48.47 0.05
C LEU A 413 11.35 -47.81 1.11
N GLU A 414 11.10 -46.51 0.96
CA GLU A 414 10.23 -45.75 1.86
C GLU A 414 8.78 -46.28 1.81
N TYR A 415 8.30 -46.67 0.63
CA TYR A 415 6.99 -47.28 0.50
C TYR A 415 6.92 -48.64 1.17
N CYS A 416 7.96 -49.47 1.09
CA CYS A 416 8.04 -50.72 1.85
C CYS A 416 7.99 -50.48 3.36
N ILE A 417 8.66 -49.45 3.88
CA ILE A 417 8.60 -49.05 5.29
C ILE A 417 7.17 -48.63 5.65
N GLN A 418 6.53 -47.81 4.82
CA GLN A 418 5.16 -47.38 5.07
C GLN A 418 4.13 -48.52 4.94
N LEU A 419 4.39 -49.52 4.09
CA LEU A 419 3.59 -50.74 3.93
C LEU A 419 3.54 -51.60 5.20
N GLU A 420 4.52 -51.47 6.11
CA GLU A 420 4.48 -52.12 7.42
C GLU A 420 3.43 -51.49 8.35
N ILE A 421 3.14 -50.20 8.15
CA ILE A 421 2.18 -49.41 8.94
C ILE A 421 0.79 -49.40 8.29
N GLY A 422 0.71 -49.34 6.96
CA GLY A 422 -0.54 -49.31 6.20
C GLY A 422 -0.32 -49.26 4.68
N VAL A 423 -1.38 -49.31 3.86
CA VAL A 423 -1.24 -49.43 2.39
C VAL A 423 -0.68 -48.19 1.67
N ALA A 424 -0.52 -47.06 2.36
CA ALA A 424 0.11 -45.83 1.86
C ALA A 424 -0.36 -45.40 0.45
N GLN A 425 -1.67 -45.49 0.19
CA GLN A 425 -2.29 -45.35 -1.12
C GLN A 425 -1.86 -44.09 -1.90
N ASN A 426 -1.91 -42.91 -1.29
CA ASN A 426 -1.52 -41.66 -1.97
C ASN A 426 -0.05 -41.68 -2.43
N PHE A 427 0.82 -42.36 -1.69
CA PHE A 427 2.22 -42.50 -2.05
C PHE A 427 2.42 -43.62 -3.07
N GLY A 428 1.71 -44.75 -2.93
CA GLY A 428 1.67 -45.84 -3.90
C GLY A 428 1.13 -45.41 -5.28
N VAL A 429 0.14 -44.52 -5.32
CA VAL A 429 -0.38 -43.91 -6.56
C VAL A 429 0.65 -43.00 -7.21
N LYS A 430 1.44 -42.25 -6.43
CA LYS A 430 2.55 -41.45 -6.98
C LYS A 430 3.66 -42.33 -7.54
N ILE A 431 4.03 -43.41 -6.85
CA ILE A 431 5.02 -44.40 -7.34
C ILE A 431 4.50 -45.09 -8.59
N HIS A 432 3.22 -45.47 -8.63
CA HIS A 432 2.61 -46.06 -9.82
C HIS A 432 2.57 -45.06 -10.98
N SER A 433 2.17 -43.81 -10.75
CA SER A 433 2.15 -42.76 -11.77
C SER A 433 3.55 -42.47 -12.29
N PHE A 434 4.55 -42.45 -11.40
CA PHE A 434 5.96 -42.30 -11.78
C PHE A 434 6.44 -43.50 -12.60
N GLY A 435 6.15 -44.73 -12.16
CA GLY A 435 6.46 -45.97 -12.89
C GLY A 435 5.77 -46.05 -14.25
N ARG A 436 4.52 -45.59 -14.36
CA ARG A 436 3.78 -45.50 -15.62
C ARG A 436 4.35 -44.42 -16.53
N ALA A 437 4.74 -43.27 -15.99
CA ALA A 437 5.46 -42.25 -16.75
C ALA A 437 6.78 -42.82 -17.29
N ILE A 438 7.55 -43.57 -16.49
CA ILE A 438 8.79 -44.23 -16.94
C ILE A 438 8.50 -45.25 -18.05
N LEU A 439 7.54 -46.16 -17.86
CA LEU A 439 7.19 -47.20 -18.84
C LEU A 439 6.60 -46.64 -20.13
N GLY A 440 5.83 -45.56 -20.03
CA GLY A 440 5.26 -44.84 -21.17
C GLY A 440 6.28 -43.99 -21.90
N THR A 441 7.47 -43.78 -21.31
CA THR A 441 8.56 -43.02 -21.91
C THR A 441 9.47 -43.95 -22.70
N GLU A 442 9.35 -43.99 -24.02
CA GLU A 442 10.03 -44.98 -24.87
C GLU A 442 11.56 -44.79 -24.92
N TRP A 443 12.02 -43.53 -24.82
CA TRP A 443 13.41 -43.20 -25.07
C TRP A 443 14.39 -43.52 -23.95
N ILE A 444 13.92 -43.57 -22.70
CA ILE A 444 14.77 -43.86 -21.54
C ILE A 444 14.96 -45.36 -21.36
N GLN A 445 14.08 -46.19 -21.95
CA GLN A 445 14.09 -47.65 -21.83
C GLN A 445 15.45 -48.30 -22.11
N PRO A 446 16.23 -47.91 -23.14
CA PRO A 446 17.53 -48.54 -23.44
C PRO A 446 18.60 -48.31 -22.37
N ASN A 447 18.46 -47.25 -21.55
CA ASN A 447 19.44 -46.85 -20.52
C ASN A 447 19.07 -47.31 -19.11
N LEU A 448 17.88 -47.90 -18.96
CA LEU A 448 17.45 -48.49 -17.70
C LEU A 448 17.94 -49.92 -17.60
N ALA A 449 18.33 -50.35 -16.39
CA ALA A 449 18.71 -51.74 -16.17
C ALA A 449 17.54 -52.66 -16.60
N PRO A 450 17.78 -53.72 -17.38
CA PRO A 450 16.71 -54.63 -17.82
C PRO A 450 15.91 -55.20 -16.65
N GLU A 451 16.58 -55.47 -15.52
CA GLU A 451 15.94 -55.90 -14.28
C GLU A 451 15.04 -54.81 -13.65
N PHE A 452 15.43 -53.55 -13.73
CA PHE A 452 14.62 -52.42 -13.27
C PHE A 452 13.35 -52.26 -14.12
N VAL A 453 13.48 -52.30 -15.45
CA VAL A 453 12.34 -52.24 -16.37
C VAL A 453 11.42 -53.44 -16.17
N GLN A 454 11.98 -54.64 -16.04
CA GLN A 454 11.21 -55.86 -15.75
C GLN A 454 10.45 -55.75 -14.42
N ARG A 455 11.04 -55.14 -13.39
CA ARG A 455 10.34 -54.86 -12.13
C ARG A 455 9.21 -53.85 -12.29
N LEU A 456 9.39 -52.78 -13.06
CA LEU A 456 8.31 -51.83 -13.37
C LEU A 456 7.20 -52.48 -14.19
N GLN A 457 7.51 -53.39 -15.11
CA GLN A 457 6.51 -54.14 -15.88
C GLN A 457 5.65 -55.07 -15.01
N ARG A 458 6.13 -55.45 -13.82
CA ARG A 458 5.33 -56.14 -12.79
C ARG A 458 4.30 -55.23 -12.13
N PHE A 459 4.31 -53.91 -12.41
CA PHE A 459 3.32 -52.99 -11.86
C PHE A 459 1.93 -53.39 -12.37
N PRO A 460 0.96 -53.59 -11.46
CA PRO A 460 -0.37 -54.01 -11.84
C PRO A 460 -1.04 -52.97 -12.76
N PRO A 461 -1.88 -53.42 -13.72
CA PRO A 461 -2.77 -52.55 -14.47
C PRO A 461 -3.52 -51.61 -13.53
N GLU A 462 -3.85 -50.40 -13.97
CA GLU A 462 -4.48 -49.41 -13.10
C GLU A 462 -5.79 -49.93 -12.49
N ASP A 463 -6.59 -50.67 -13.25
CA ASP A 463 -7.83 -51.30 -12.76
C ASP A 463 -7.55 -52.41 -11.75
N THR A 464 -6.51 -53.21 -11.95
CA THR A 464 -6.08 -54.25 -11.01
C THR A 464 -5.53 -53.61 -9.74
N LEU A 465 -4.74 -52.55 -9.85
CA LEU A 465 -4.18 -51.82 -8.70
C LEU A 465 -5.30 -51.11 -7.93
N LYS A 466 -6.26 -50.50 -8.63
CA LYS A 466 -7.47 -49.92 -8.02
C LYS A 466 -8.33 -51.00 -7.37
N ALA A 467 -8.54 -52.15 -8.00
CA ALA A 467 -9.30 -53.26 -7.41
C ALA A 467 -8.60 -53.81 -6.16
N ILE A 468 -7.26 -53.91 -6.18
CA ILE A 468 -6.45 -54.28 -5.02
C ILE A 468 -6.56 -53.18 -3.95
N PHE A 469 -6.31 -51.90 -4.24
CA PHE A 469 -6.45 -50.84 -3.25
C PHE A 469 -7.90 -50.72 -2.71
N GLN A 470 -8.92 -50.88 -3.54
CA GLN A 470 -10.33 -50.92 -3.14
C GLN A 470 -10.63 -52.15 -2.28
N GLN A 471 -10.06 -53.32 -2.59
CA GLN A 471 -10.21 -54.51 -1.77
C GLN A 471 -9.49 -54.33 -0.42
N ALA A 472 -8.31 -53.70 -0.39
CA ALA A 472 -7.59 -53.33 0.83
C ALA A 472 -8.34 -52.29 1.67
N GLU A 473 -9.03 -51.33 1.03
CA GLU A 473 -9.96 -50.41 1.68
C GLU A 473 -11.19 -51.15 2.22
N SER A 474 -11.72 -52.13 1.47
CA SER A 474 -12.94 -52.88 1.84
C SER A 474 -12.76 -53.82 3.03
N THR A 475 -11.55 -54.36 3.24
CA THR A 475 -11.26 -55.29 4.34
C THR A 475 -10.68 -54.62 5.59
N GLN A 476 -10.50 -53.29 5.59
CA GLN A 476 -9.91 -52.45 6.67
C GLN A 476 -8.49 -52.85 7.17
N THR A 477 -7.98 -54.02 6.78
CA THR A 477 -6.59 -54.46 6.92
C THR A 477 -6.18 -55.16 5.62
N SER A 478 -5.05 -54.75 5.04
CA SER A 478 -4.45 -55.46 3.91
C SER A 478 -3.93 -56.81 4.39
N THR A 479 -4.32 -57.91 3.76
CA THR A 479 -3.81 -59.24 4.10
C THR A 479 -2.29 -59.28 3.92
N GLN A 480 -1.59 -60.13 4.67
CA GLN A 480 -0.14 -60.29 4.53
C GLN A 480 0.26 -60.62 3.08
N LEU A 481 -0.55 -61.44 2.41
CA LEU A 481 -0.36 -61.81 1.00
C LEU A 481 -0.48 -60.60 0.06
N MET A 482 -1.36 -59.66 0.36
CA MET A 482 -1.56 -58.43 -0.40
C MET A 482 -0.47 -57.38 -0.15
N ARG A 483 0.04 -57.28 1.09
CA ARG A 483 1.24 -56.47 1.39
C ARG A 483 2.47 -57.05 0.69
N SER A 484 2.62 -58.37 0.69
CA SER A 484 3.66 -59.05 -0.08
C SER A 484 3.50 -58.79 -1.58
N TYR A 485 2.29 -58.82 -2.13
CA TYR A 485 2.04 -58.47 -3.53
C TYR A 485 2.38 -56.99 -3.85
N LEU A 486 1.95 -56.03 -3.01
CA LEU A 486 2.26 -54.60 -3.21
C LEU A 486 3.75 -54.28 -3.00
N ALA A 487 4.42 -54.98 -2.08
CA ALA A 487 5.85 -54.88 -1.89
C ALA A 487 6.63 -55.52 -3.04
N ALA A 488 6.13 -56.62 -3.63
CA ALA A 488 6.72 -57.28 -4.80
C ALA A 488 6.49 -56.51 -6.10
N THR A 489 5.40 -55.76 -6.19
CA THR A 489 5.06 -54.94 -7.38
C THR A 489 5.57 -53.51 -7.23
N LEU A 490 4.87 -52.66 -6.47
CA LEU A 490 5.24 -51.25 -6.30
C LEU A 490 6.51 -51.06 -5.46
N GLY A 491 6.74 -51.89 -4.44
CA GLY A 491 7.90 -51.81 -3.53
C GLY A 491 9.20 -52.45 -4.02
N GLY A 492 9.19 -53.13 -5.17
CA GLY A 492 10.39 -53.68 -5.80
C GLY A 492 11.05 -54.90 -5.13
N LYS A 493 10.35 -55.65 -4.25
CA LYS A 493 10.86 -56.90 -3.66
C LYS A 493 10.89 -58.06 -4.68
N ASP A 494 11.86 -58.96 -4.55
CA ASP A 494 12.06 -60.12 -5.44
C ASP A 494 11.18 -61.34 -5.14
N ASP A 495 9.93 -61.11 -4.71
CA ASP A 495 8.97 -62.19 -4.50
C ASP A 495 8.30 -62.58 -5.85
N ASP A 496 7.92 -63.86 -5.99
CA ASP A 496 7.30 -64.39 -7.21
C ASP A 496 5.87 -63.84 -7.40
N VAL A 497 5.74 -62.83 -8.26
CA VAL A 497 4.49 -62.09 -8.49
C VAL A 497 3.39 -63.00 -9.06
N ASP A 498 3.72 -63.98 -9.91
CA ASP A 498 2.74 -64.87 -10.53
C ASP A 498 2.25 -65.93 -9.53
N VAL A 499 3.13 -66.43 -8.66
CA VAL A 499 2.74 -67.30 -7.55
C VAL A 499 1.90 -66.52 -6.54
N LEU A 500 2.30 -65.31 -6.16
CA LEU A 500 1.52 -64.46 -5.25
C LEU A 500 0.17 -64.09 -5.85
N LEU A 501 0.11 -63.76 -7.15
CA LEU A 501 -1.12 -63.47 -7.87
C LEU A 501 -2.00 -64.72 -8.00
N SER A 502 -1.43 -65.89 -8.28
CA SER A 502 -2.17 -67.16 -8.37
C SER A 502 -2.66 -67.63 -7.00
N GLN A 503 -1.91 -67.39 -5.92
CA GLN A 503 -2.32 -67.64 -4.54
C GLN A 503 -3.43 -66.69 -4.14
N LEU A 504 -3.31 -65.40 -4.47
CA LEU A 504 -4.41 -64.43 -4.34
C LEU A 504 -5.64 -64.92 -5.11
N GLN A 505 -5.45 -65.34 -6.37
CA GLN A 505 -6.51 -65.87 -7.22
C GLN A 505 -7.05 -67.23 -6.75
N SER A 506 -6.27 -68.04 -6.02
CA SER A 506 -6.67 -69.35 -5.50
C SER A 506 -7.38 -69.23 -4.16
N GLU A 507 -6.95 -68.29 -3.32
CA GLU A 507 -7.72 -67.80 -2.19
C GLU A 507 -9.03 -67.29 -2.74
N MET A 508 -9.04 -66.50 -3.83
CA MET A 508 -10.24 -66.11 -4.59
C MET A 508 -11.02 -67.31 -5.19
N ARG A 509 -10.40 -68.47 -5.48
CA ARG A 509 -11.07 -69.71 -5.96
C ARG A 509 -11.53 -70.67 -4.86
N TYR A 510 -11.00 -70.62 -3.64
CA TYR A 510 -11.56 -71.34 -2.46
C TYR A 510 -12.95 -70.79 -2.11
N TRP A 511 -13.36 -69.68 -2.72
CA TRP A 511 -14.74 -69.17 -2.78
C TRP A 511 -15.55 -69.71 -3.98
N GLY A 512 -15.07 -70.75 -4.70
CA GLY A 512 -15.56 -71.18 -6.01
C GLY A 512 -16.17 -72.59 -6.13
N ALA A 513 -16.35 -73.38 -5.05
CA ALA A 513 -16.81 -74.78 -5.16
C ALA A 513 -18.31 -75.02 -4.96
N GLY A 514 -19.18 -74.19 -5.53
CA GLY A 514 -20.62 -74.49 -5.61
C GLY A 514 -21.34 -74.62 -4.26
N MET A 515 -20.66 -74.32 -3.16
CA MET A 515 -21.23 -73.33 -2.27
C MET A 515 -21.54 -72.14 -3.17
N ASP A 516 -22.78 -71.67 -3.15
CA ASP A 516 -22.98 -70.31 -3.61
C ASP A 516 -21.91 -69.45 -2.90
N ALA A 517 -21.49 -68.39 -3.58
CA ALA A 517 -20.43 -67.53 -3.07
C ALA A 517 -20.66 -67.21 -1.59
N ASP A 518 -21.91 -67.22 -1.14
CA ASP A 518 -22.30 -66.92 0.20
C ASP A 518 -21.95 -68.00 1.25
N ARG A 519 -22.30 -69.27 1.03
CA ARG A 519 -22.01 -70.36 1.98
C ARG A 519 -20.51 -70.58 2.17
N MET A 520 -19.75 -70.47 1.09
CA MET A 520 -18.29 -70.61 1.13
C MET A 520 -17.66 -69.51 1.92
N SER A 521 -18.23 -68.34 1.70
CA SER A 521 -17.75 -67.14 2.30
C SER A 521 -17.91 -67.14 3.81
N ILE A 522 -18.98 -67.75 4.30
CA ILE A 522 -19.29 -67.72 5.73
C ILE A 522 -18.46 -68.76 6.48
N ALA A 523 -18.19 -69.91 5.87
CA ALA A 523 -17.34 -70.95 6.45
C ALA A 523 -15.86 -70.51 6.57
N VAL A 524 -15.32 -69.83 5.55
CA VAL A 524 -13.97 -69.23 5.59
C VAL A 524 -13.90 -68.14 6.64
N THR A 525 -14.89 -67.25 6.64
CA THR A 525 -14.99 -66.15 7.59
C THR A 525 -14.96 -66.67 9.02
N ILE A 526 -15.84 -67.59 9.39
CA ILE A 526 -15.94 -68.07 10.79
C ILE A 526 -14.65 -68.76 11.22
N ARG A 527 -14.00 -69.51 10.32
CA ARG A 527 -12.72 -70.18 10.59
C ARG A 527 -11.57 -69.19 10.82
N SER A 528 -11.65 -68.00 10.24
CA SER A 528 -10.62 -66.95 10.39
C SER A 528 -10.69 -66.19 11.73
N LEU A 529 -11.78 -66.36 12.49
CA LEU A 529 -12.02 -65.68 13.76
C LEU A 529 -11.16 -66.30 14.89
N ARG A 530 -10.07 -65.61 15.25
CA ARG A 530 -9.02 -66.13 16.17
C ARG A 530 -9.48 -66.45 17.59
N TYR A 531 -10.60 -65.89 18.02
CA TYR A 531 -11.15 -66.00 19.38
C TYR A 531 -12.34 -66.97 19.46
N ILE A 532 -12.58 -67.72 18.39
CA ILE A 532 -13.56 -68.80 18.33
C ILE A 532 -12.81 -70.13 18.38
N ASP A 533 -13.24 -71.01 19.26
CA ASP A 533 -12.61 -72.31 19.40
C ASP A 533 -12.95 -73.24 18.21
N ARG A 534 -12.10 -74.25 17.99
CA ARG A 534 -12.27 -75.19 16.87
C ARG A 534 -13.60 -75.95 16.94
N ARG A 535 -14.18 -76.11 18.14
CA ARG A 535 -15.45 -76.80 18.35
C ARG A 535 -16.62 -75.99 17.79
N LEU A 536 -16.66 -74.69 18.05
CA LEU A 536 -17.70 -73.81 17.50
C LEU A 536 -17.52 -73.61 16.00
N VAL A 537 -16.28 -73.54 15.48
CA VAL A 537 -16.02 -73.50 14.03
C VAL A 537 -16.58 -74.73 13.32
N ALA A 538 -16.33 -75.94 13.85
CA ALA A 538 -16.86 -77.18 13.29
C ALA A 538 -18.40 -77.20 13.33
N THR A 539 -19.00 -76.81 14.46
CA THR A 539 -20.46 -76.76 14.63
C THR A 539 -21.10 -75.77 13.65
N CYS A 540 -20.46 -74.62 13.40
CA CYS A 540 -20.94 -73.65 12.42
C CYS A 540 -20.77 -74.16 10.99
N GLN A 541 -19.67 -74.83 10.65
CA GLN A 541 -19.44 -75.38 9.31
C GLN A 541 -20.47 -76.45 8.94
N GLU A 542 -20.83 -77.32 9.90
CA GLU A 542 -21.91 -78.29 9.70
C GLU A 542 -23.25 -77.58 9.48
N GLN A 543 -23.57 -76.57 10.30
CA GLN A 543 -24.82 -75.83 10.17
C GLN A 543 -24.87 -75.04 8.84
N ILE A 544 -23.76 -74.49 8.36
CA ILE A 544 -23.67 -73.78 7.06
C ILE A 544 -24.07 -74.65 5.89
N LEU A 545 -23.96 -75.98 5.98
CA LEU A 545 -24.34 -76.86 4.86
C LEU A 545 -25.86 -77.07 4.77
N VAL A 546 -26.59 -76.89 5.87
CA VAL A 546 -28.02 -77.22 5.97
C VAL A 546 -28.91 -76.01 6.29
N GLU A 547 -28.30 -74.88 6.65
CA GLU A 547 -29.03 -73.66 6.99
C GLU A 547 -29.69 -73.05 5.74
N ASP A 548 -30.77 -72.32 5.95
CA ASP A 548 -31.48 -71.65 4.87
C ASP A 548 -30.59 -70.66 4.10
N ASN A 549 -30.65 -70.69 2.77
CA ASN A 549 -29.81 -69.85 1.90
C ASN A 549 -30.01 -68.36 2.20
N LEU A 550 -31.24 -67.91 2.44
CA LEU A 550 -31.50 -66.50 2.73
C LEU A 550 -30.89 -66.12 4.09
N LEU A 551 -30.96 -67.01 5.09
CA LEU A 551 -30.31 -66.76 6.37
C LEU A 551 -28.79 -66.74 6.24
N LEU A 552 -28.18 -67.63 5.46
CA LEU A 552 -26.73 -67.61 5.24
C LEU A 552 -26.28 -66.40 4.42
N GLN A 553 -27.07 -65.99 3.43
CA GLN A 553 -26.88 -64.75 2.66
C GLN A 553 -26.99 -63.51 3.54
N ASP A 554 -27.87 -63.52 4.54
CA ASP A 554 -28.00 -62.44 5.51
C ASP A 554 -26.86 -62.46 6.55
N ILE A 555 -26.50 -63.63 7.09
CA ILE A 555 -25.47 -63.77 8.14
C ILE A 555 -24.07 -63.54 7.58
N LEU A 556 -23.80 -63.99 6.36
CA LEU A 556 -22.47 -63.92 5.79
C LEU A 556 -21.86 -62.52 5.80
N PRO A 557 -22.46 -61.51 5.13
CA PRO A 557 -21.87 -60.18 5.05
C PRO A 557 -21.72 -59.61 6.46
N ILE A 558 -22.65 -59.97 7.35
CA ILE A 558 -22.60 -59.59 8.75
C ILE A 558 -21.31 -60.12 9.40
N ILE A 559 -21.07 -61.43 9.43
CA ILE A 559 -19.91 -62.01 10.14
C ILE A 559 -18.58 -61.71 9.41
N ARG A 560 -18.58 -61.56 8.08
CA ARG A 560 -17.37 -61.32 7.26
C ARG A 560 -16.62 -60.06 7.63
N HIS A 561 -17.35 -59.02 8.01
CA HIS A 561 -16.72 -57.77 8.46
C HIS A 561 -16.09 -57.90 9.85
N ASP A 562 -16.48 -58.90 10.62
CA ASP A 562 -16.01 -59.16 11.98
C ASP A 562 -15.85 -57.89 12.85
N THR A 563 -16.84 -57.02 12.77
CA THR A 563 -16.86 -55.73 13.46
C THR A 563 -17.90 -55.71 14.55
N ALA A 564 -17.92 -54.65 15.33
CA ALA A 564 -19.05 -54.39 16.21
C ALA A 564 -20.38 -54.17 15.42
N SER A 565 -20.33 -53.76 14.14
CA SER A 565 -21.52 -53.74 13.25
C SER A 565 -22.03 -55.11 12.91
N ALA A 566 -21.11 -56.07 12.73
CA ALA A 566 -21.44 -57.47 12.53
C ALA A 566 -22.29 -57.96 13.71
N CYS A 567 -21.82 -57.69 14.92
CA CYS A 567 -22.53 -58.08 16.13
C CYS A 567 -23.95 -57.51 16.15
N VAL A 568 -24.13 -56.22 15.91
CA VAL A 568 -25.46 -55.57 15.92
C VAL A 568 -26.39 -56.11 14.85
N ASN A 569 -25.93 -56.20 13.61
CA ASN A 569 -26.76 -56.69 12.51
C ASN A 569 -27.12 -58.17 12.74
N PHE A 570 -26.19 -58.96 13.28
CA PHE A 570 -26.45 -60.36 13.59
C PHE A 570 -27.47 -60.50 14.74
N THR A 571 -27.32 -59.68 15.80
CA THR A 571 -28.32 -59.59 16.87
C THR A 571 -29.69 -59.22 16.31
N ARG A 572 -29.78 -58.21 15.44
CA ARG A 572 -31.07 -57.79 14.86
C ARG A 572 -31.69 -58.87 13.97
N LEU A 573 -30.88 -59.57 13.18
CA LEU A 573 -31.33 -60.67 12.32
C LEU A 573 -31.90 -61.82 13.16
N LEU A 574 -31.14 -62.30 14.14
CA LEU A 574 -31.59 -63.38 15.03
C LEU A 574 -32.76 -62.93 15.92
N GLY A 575 -32.71 -61.70 16.42
CA GLY A 575 -33.75 -61.10 17.26
C GLY A 575 -35.09 -61.03 16.55
N ARG A 576 -35.12 -60.50 15.32
CA ARG A 576 -36.32 -60.47 14.47
C ARG A 576 -36.86 -61.86 14.14
N ARG A 577 -35.99 -62.84 13.86
CA ARG A 577 -36.42 -64.22 13.65
C ARG A 577 -37.08 -64.78 14.90
N ARG A 578 -36.52 -64.52 16.09
CA ARG A 578 -37.08 -64.94 17.37
C ARG A 578 -38.41 -64.25 17.70
N GLN A 579 -38.54 -62.94 17.44
CA GLN A 579 -39.81 -62.20 17.56
C GLN A 579 -40.90 -62.76 16.64
N ARG A 580 -40.51 -63.18 15.42
CA ARG A 580 -41.40 -63.83 14.43
C ARG A 580 -41.59 -65.33 14.65
N ARG A 581 -41.09 -65.88 15.76
CA ARG A 581 -41.15 -67.32 16.12
C ARG A 581 -40.51 -68.26 15.09
N LEU A 582 -39.54 -67.80 14.32
CA LEU A 582 -38.73 -68.63 13.43
C LEU A 582 -37.60 -69.31 14.21
N PRO A 583 -37.21 -70.55 13.85
CA PRO A 583 -36.13 -71.25 14.51
C PRO A 583 -34.80 -70.51 14.29
N VAL A 584 -34.03 -70.36 15.38
CA VAL A 584 -32.65 -69.87 15.39
C VAL A 584 -31.81 -70.94 16.08
N HIS A 585 -30.91 -71.58 15.32
CA HIS A 585 -30.07 -72.62 15.88
C HIS A 585 -29.09 -72.05 16.91
N VAL A 586 -28.82 -72.81 17.97
CA VAL A 586 -28.03 -72.35 19.12
C VAL A 586 -26.60 -71.98 18.74
N CYS A 587 -26.02 -72.64 17.72
CA CYS A 587 -24.67 -72.32 17.24
C CYS A 587 -24.55 -70.86 16.78
N TRP A 588 -25.61 -70.27 16.21
CA TRP A 588 -25.61 -68.87 15.78
C TRP A 588 -25.72 -67.90 16.95
N SER A 589 -26.46 -68.26 18.00
CA SER A 589 -26.53 -67.46 19.23
C SER A 589 -25.23 -67.54 20.05
N GLU A 590 -24.60 -68.72 20.13
CA GLU A 590 -23.29 -68.89 20.77
C GLU A 590 -22.20 -68.15 19.97
N LEU A 591 -22.23 -68.26 18.63
CA LEU A 591 -21.35 -67.50 17.75
C LEU A 591 -21.50 -66.00 17.98
N LEU A 592 -22.73 -65.49 17.97
CA LEU A 592 -23.02 -64.09 18.28
C LEU A 592 -22.53 -63.68 19.67
N TYR A 593 -22.78 -64.49 20.69
CA TYR A 593 -22.34 -64.19 22.05
C TYR A 593 -20.81 -64.12 22.16
N ARG A 594 -20.07 -65.03 21.50
CA ARG A 594 -18.60 -65.01 21.46
C ARG A 594 -18.05 -63.82 20.69
N LEU A 595 -18.68 -63.47 19.56
CA LEU A 595 -18.39 -62.26 18.78
C LEU A 595 -18.56 -60.99 19.64
N MET A 596 -19.62 -60.95 20.44
CA MET A 596 -19.92 -59.82 21.33
C MET A 596 -19.00 -59.78 22.55
N LYS A 597 -18.71 -60.93 23.17
CA LYS A 597 -17.85 -61.05 24.36
C LYS A 597 -16.39 -60.74 24.05
N TYR A 598 -15.90 -61.15 22.89
CA TYR A 598 -14.55 -60.78 22.44
C TYR A 598 -14.40 -59.25 22.31
N ARG A 599 -15.50 -58.55 22.03
CA ARG A 599 -15.55 -57.09 21.87
C ARG A 599 -16.25 -56.40 23.03
N ALA A 600 -16.35 -57.03 24.21
CA ALA A 600 -17.17 -56.52 25.29
C ALA A 600 -16.77 -55.10 25.74
N ASP A 601 -15.47 -54.79 25.66
CA ASP A 601 -14.86 -53.49 25.98
C ASP A 601 -15.27 -52.39 24.99
N GLN A 602 -15.44 -52.73 23.70
CA GLN A 602 -15.62 -51.76 22.62
C GLN A 602 -17.01 -51.79 21.98
N LEU A 603 -17.76 -52.90 22.05
CA LEU A 603 -19.00 -53.14 21.30
C LEU A 603 -20.10 -52.14 21.63
N LEU A 604 -20.40 -51.97 22.92
CA LEU A 604 -21.44 -51.03 23.34
C LEU A 604 -21.05 -49.60 22.98
N SER A 605 -19.76 -49.31 23.08
CA SER A 605 -19.17 -48.02 22.76
C SER A 605 -19.26 -47.71 21.26
N TRP A 606 -18.97 -48.72 20.43
CA TRP A 606 -19.11 -48.66 18.98
C TRP A 606 -20.59 -48.56 18.55
N ALA A 607 -21.48 -49.33 19.17
CA ALA A 607 -22.90 -49.33 18.87
C ALA A 607 -23.51 -47.96 19.18
N ALA A 608 -23.08 -47.36 20.28
CA ALA A 608 -23.39 -46.00 20.68
C ALA A 608 -22.85 -44.94 19.69
N GLU A 609 -21.71 -45.19 19.04
CA GLU A 609 -21.12 -44.27 18.07
C GLU A 609 -21.74 -44.38 16.67
N THR A 610 -22.19 -45.58 16.30
CA THR A 610 -22.48 -45.90 14.90
C THR A 610 -23.96 -46.08 14.62
N LEU A 611 -24.78 -46.43 15.62
CA LEU A 611 -26.20 -46.70 15.40
C LEU A 611 -27.06 -45.44 15.61
N PRO A 612 -28.09 -45.24 14.77
CA PRO A 612 -29.19 -44.34 15.09
C PRO A 612 -29.81 -44.71 16.44
N VAL A 613 -30.36 -43.73 17.17
CA VAL A 613 -30.78 -43.95 18.56
C VAL A 613 -31.88 -45.00 18.67
N SER A 614 -32.85 -44.95 17.75
CA SER A 614 -33.90 -45.96 17.65
C SER A 614 -33.33 -47.37 17.40
N HIS A 615 -32.25 -47.48 16.62
CA HIS A 615 -31.57 -48.73 16.32
C HIS A 615 -30.70 -49.21 17.48
N PHE A 616 -30.05 -48.31 18.22
CA PHE A 616 -29.33 -48.65 19.45
C PHE A 616 -30.28 -49.25 20.48
N PHE A 617 -31.42 -48.60 20.78
CA PHE A 617 -32.39 -49.17 21.72
C PHE A 617 -33.03 -50.46 21.21
N THR A 618 -33.27 -50.58 19.90
CA THR A 618 -33.74 -51.85 19.30
C THR A 618 -32.69 -52.95 19.48
N PHE A 619 -31.41 -52.64 19.26
CA PHE A 619 -30.31 -53.58 19.46
C PHE A 619 -30.25 -54.06 20.91
N ILE A 620 -30.27 -53.14 21.90
CA ILE A 620 -30.30 -53.52 23.32
C ILE A 620 -31.51 -54.40 23.66
N ALA A 621 -32.69 -54.12 23.08
CA ALA A 621 -33.87 -54.96 23.24
C ALA A 621 -33.71 -56.35 22.59
N ASP A 622 -33.13 -56.43 21.40
CA ASP A 622 -32.87 -57.68 20.68
C ASP A 622 -31.82 -58.53 21.41
N VAL A 623 -30.77 -57.93 22.00
CA VAL A 623 -29.79 -58.64 22.83
C VAL A 623 -30.47 -59.28 24.04
N LYS A 624 -31.34 -58.54 24.74
CA LYS A 624 -32.10 -59.05 25.91
C LYS A 624 -33.08 -60.17 25.53
N LEU A 625 -33.61 -60.12 24.31
CA LEU A 625 -34.50 -61.17 23.79
C LEU A 625 -33.72 -62.46 23.44
N LEU A 626 -32.50 -62.33 22.92
CA LEU A 626 -31.68 -63.47 22.52
C LEU A 626 -30.98 -64.15 23.69
N PHE A 627 -30.58 -63.35 24.69
CA PHE A 627 -29.87 -63.79 25.88
C PHE A 627 -30.67 -63.43 27.14
N PRO A 628 -31.77 -64.15 27.43
CA PRO A 628 -32.51 -63.95 28.67
C PRO A 628 -31.65 -64.39 29.86
N ASP A 629 -31.73 -63.68 30.98
CA ASP A 629 -30.95 -63.92 32.22
C ASP A 629 -31.21 -65.31 32.86
N THR A 630 -32.06 -66.14 32.25
CA THR A 630 -32.39 -67.51 32.67
C THR A 630 -31.48 -68.60 32.09
N ASP A 631 -30.70 -68.31 31.03
CA ASP A 631 -29.76 -69.27 30.42
C ASP A 631 -28.32 -69.04 30.93
N PRO A 632 -27.75 -69.95 31.75
CA PRO A 632 -26.45 -69.73 32.40
C PRO A 632 -25.27 -69.70 31.43
N ARG A 633 -25.46 -70.04 30.14
CA ARG A 633 -24.42 -69.94 29.11
C ARG A 633 -24.15 -68.49 28.68
N PHE A 634 -25.11 -67.59 28.92
CA PHE A 634 -25.04 -66.20 28.47
C PHE A 634 -25.16 -65.24 29.65
N VAL A 635 -24.03 -64.67 30.07
CA VAL A 635 -23.95 -63.71 31.17
C VAL A 635 -23.93 -62.31 30.56
N THR A 636 -25.04 -61.57 30.67
CA THR A 636 -25.20 -60.25 30.03
C THR A 636 -24.22 -59.19 30.55
N SER A 637 -23.73 -59.33 31.79
CA SER A 637 -22.65 -58.48 32.31
C SER A 637 -21.30 -58.69 31.61
N ASP A 638 -21.02 -59.89 31.10
CA ASP A 638 -19.76 -60.19 30.38
C ASP A 638 -19.65 -59.42 29.07
N ILE A 639 -20.78 -58.95 28.53
CA ILE A 639 -20.87 -58.12 27.31
C ILE A 639 -21.16 -56.65 27.63
N GLY A 640 -20.94 -56.23 28.89
CA GLY A 640 -20.97 -54.83 29.34
C GLY A 640 -22.36 -54.27 29.65
N LEU A 641 -23.41 -55.11 29.63
CA LEU A 641 -24.79 -54.72 29.97
C LEU A 641 -25.02 -54.82 31.48
N THR A 642 -24.98 -53.68 32.16
CA THR A 642 -25.24 -53.57 33.62
C THR A 642 -26.64 -53.03 33.90
N VAL A 643 -27.16 -53.30 35.11
CA VAL A 643 -28.48 -52.81 35.56
C VAL A 643 -28.54 -51.28 35.57
N GLU A 644 -27.45 -50.61 35.94
CA GLU A 644 -27.34 -49.14 35.96
C GLU A 644 -27.49 -48.54 34.56
N LYS A 645 -26.76 -49.07 33.56
CA LYS A 645 -26.85 -48.64 32.16
C LYS A 645 -28.27 -48.86 31.62
N TYR A 646 -28.88 -50.00 31.93
CA TYR A 646 -30.25 -50.29 31.50
C TYR A 646 -31.28 -49.31 32.09
N THR A 647 -31.10 -48.93 33.36
CA THR A 647 -31.95 -47.94 34.03
C THR A 647 -31.86 -46.57 33.35
N TRP A 648 -30.64 -46.14 33.01
CA TRP A 648 -30.41 -44.90 32.28
C TRP A 648 -30.98 -44.92 30.86
N TRP A 649 -30.74 -45.99 30.11
CA TRP A 649 -31.28 -46.18 28.75
C TRP A 649 -32.81 -46.22 28.73
N THR A 650 -33.41 -46.80 29.77
CA THR A 650 -34.87 -46.77 29.96
C THR A 650 -35.37 -45.35 30.26
N LYS A 651 -34.64 -44.59 31.08
CA LYS A 651 -34.97 -43.18 31.37
C LYS A 651 -34.86 -42.32 30.10
N LEU A 652 -33.80 -42.48 29.30
CA LEU A 652 -33.61 -41.78 28.03
C LEU A 652 -34.74 -42.06 27.04
N SER A 653 -35.04 -43.33 26.79
CA SER A 653 -36.07 -43.73 25.82
C SER A 653 -37.49 -43.33 26.25
N ARG A 654 -37.80 -43.32 27.55
CA ARG A 654 -39.14 -43.00 28.05
C ARG A 654 -39.37 -41.52 28.36
N ASN A 655 -38.40 -40.85 28.97
CA ASN A 655 -38.60 -39.50 29.50
C ASN A 655 -38.10 -38.40 28.56
N TYR A 656 -37.18 -38.71 27.63
CA TYR A 656 -36.58 -37.72 26.73
C TYR A 656 -36.67 -38.05 25.23
N PRO A 657 -37.80 -38.60 24.71
CA PRO A 657 -37.88 -39.05 23.32
C PRO A 657 -37.76 -37.90 22.29
N THR A 658 -38.33 -36.73 22.60
CA THR A 658 -38.28 -35.55 21.72
C THR A 658 -36.89 -34.92 21.73
N ALA A 659 -36.22 -34.91 22.88
CA ALA A 659 -34.86 -34.41 22.99
C ALA A 659 -33.87 -35.20 22.14
N ILE A 660 -33.99 -36.53 22.19
CA ILE A 660 -33.20 -37.46 21.39
C ILE A 660 -33.40 -37.20 19.89
N GLN A 661 -34.66 -37.11 19.45
CA GLN A 661 -34.98 -36.86 18.04
C GLN A 661 -34.39 -35.54 17.53
N ARG A 662 -34.40 -34.49 18.37
CA ARG A 662 -33.82 -33.19 18.02
C ARG A 662 -32.29 -33.20 18.02
N LEU A 663 -31.65 -33.93 18.94
CA LEU A 663 -30.19 -34.12 18.92
C LEU A 663 -29.76 -34.86 17.64
N GLU A 664 -30.50 -35.89 17.23
CA GLU A 664 -30.26 -36.60 15.96
C GLU A 664 -30.40 -35.66 14.75
N ALA A 665 -31.42 -34.81 14.74
CA ALA A 665 -31.64 -33.84 13.67
C ALA A 665 -30.56 -32.75 13.62
N LEU A 666 -30.09 -32.27 14.77
CA LEU A 666 -29.05 -31.24 14.86
C LEU A 666 -27.67 -31.75 14.44
N GLN A 667 -27.39 -33.04 14.62
CA GLN A 667 -26.11 -33.65 14.21
C GLN A 667 -26.09 -34.11 12.73
N ASN A 668 -27.10 -33.73 11.92
CA ASN A 668 -27.23 -34.10 10.51
C ASN A 668 -27.07 -35.61 10.23
N GLY A 669 -27.31 -36.47 11.22
CA GLY A 669 -27.11 -37.91 11.12
C GLY A 669 -25.65 -38.40 11.01
N GLN A 670 -24.63 -37.56 11.26
CA GLN A 670 -23.21 -37.93 11.14
C GLN A 670 -22.41 -37.88 12.45
N GLY A 671 -22.99 -37.40 13.56
CA GLY A 671 -22.34 -37.34 14.87
C GLY A 671 -22.68 -38.53 15.77
N SER A 672 -21.70 -39.00 16.55
CA SER A 672 -21.91 -40.00 17.61
C SER A 672 -22.61 -39.39 18.84
N LEU A 673 -23.65 -40.05 19.34
CA LEU A 673 -24.32 -39.73 20.61
C LEU A 673 -23.80 -40.58 21.78
N ARG A 674 -22.60 -41.15 21.66
CA ARG A 674 -22.03 -42.03 22.68
C ARG A 674 -22.02 -41.47 24.10
N TRP A 675 -21.62 -40.21 24.22
CA TRP A 675 -21.60 -39.46 25.48
C TRP A 675 -22.97 -39.45 26.19
N LEU A 676 -24.08 -39.49 25.42
CA LEU A 676 -25.44 -39.53 25.94
C LEU A 676 -25.74 -40.88 26.57
N TYR A 677 -25.31 -41.98 25.95
CA TYR A 677 -25.64 -43.32 26.40
C TYR A 677 -24.83 -43.77 27.62
N PHE A 678 -23.62 -43.23 27.83
CA PHE A 678 -22.75 -43.63 28.94
C PHE A 678 -22.62 -42.59 30.06
N GLN A 679 -23.40 -41.51 30.03
CA GLN A 679 -23.36 -40.43 31.02
C GLN A 679 -21.95 -39.83 31.20
N GLU A 680 -21.22 -39.65 30.10
CA GLU A 680 -19.83 -39.14 30.13
C GLU A 680 -19.76 -37.62 30.38
N VAL A 681 -20.91 -36.93 30.35
CA VAL A 681 -21.02 -35.47 30.43
C VAL A 681 -21.82 -35.04 31.67
N THR A 682 -21.25 -34.09 32.42
CA THR A 682 -21.89 -33.46 33.57
C THR A 682 -23.04 -32.53 33.16
N ASN A 683 -24.08 -32.40 33.99
CA ASN A 683 -25.25 -31.53 33.76
C ASN A 683 -26.06 -31.79 32.47
N LEU A 684 -25.92 -32.99 31.90
CA LEU A 684 -26.55 -33.37 30.63
C LEU A 684 -28.08 -33.26 30.62
N THR A 685 -28.71 -33.37 31.79
CA THR A 685 -30.16 -33.23 31.97
C THR A 685 -30.68 -31.86 31.53
N VAL A 686 -29.90 -30.79 31.66
CA VAL A 686 -30.31 -29.43 31.26
C VAL A 686 -30.50 -29.33 29.74
N LEU A 687 -29.56 -29.91 28.97
CA LEU A 687 -29.67 -29.99 27.51
C LEU A 687 -30.86 -30.86 27.09
N LEU A 688 -31.07 -31.99 27.77
CA LEU A 688 -32.19 -32.90 27.48
C LEU A 688 -33.55 -32.28 27.80
N GLU A 689 -33.70 -31.57 28.91
CA GLU A 689 -34.93 -30.87 29.28
C GLU A 689 -35.27 -29.75 28.28
N LEU A 690 -34.26 -28.97 27.87
CA LEU A 690 -34.42 -27.90 26.89
C LEU A 690 -34.85 -28.43 25.52
N LEU A 691 -34.27 -29.54 25.07
CA LEU A 691 -34.65 -30.16 23.80
C LEU A 691 -35.96 -30.95 23.90
N GLN A 692 -36.33 -31.45 25.07
CA GLN A 692 -37.60 -32.15 25.29
C GLN A 692 -38.81 -31.21 25.25
N ALA A 693 -38.60 -29.90 25.47
CA ALA A 693 -39.65 -28.89 25.45
C ALA A 693 -40.45 -28.88 24.14
N ILE A 694 -41.75 -28.57 24.22
CA ILE A 694 -42.70 -28.64 23.09
C ILE A 694 -42.23 -27.76 21.91
N HIS A 695 -41.66 -26.59 22.18
CA HIS A 695 -41.16 -25.67 21.17
C HIS A 695 -39.67 -25.90 20.89
N PRO A 696 -39.20 -25.76 19.64
CA PRO A 696 -37.78 -25.82 19.32
C PRO A 696 -37.03 -24.67 20.02
N PRO A 697 -35.76 -24.89 20.42
CA PRO A 697 -34.97 -23.84 21.06
C PRO A 697 -34.80 -22.64 20.11
N ALA A 698 -35.34 -21.49 20.52
CA ALA A 698 -35.24 -20.24 19.78
C ALA A 698 -34.30 -19.25 20.49
N GLY A 699 -33.89 -18.20 19.78
CA GLY A 699 -33.02 -17.16 20.32
C GLY A 699 -31.64 -17.69 20.69
N ILE A 700 -31.16 -17.30 21.89
CA ILE A 700 -29.81 -17.59 22.39
C ILE A 700 -29.56 -19.10 22.49
N HIS A 701 -30.52 -19.86 23.03
CA HIS A 701 -30.40 -21.32 23.13
C HIS A 701 -30.22 -21.98 21.76
N GLY A 702 -30.95 -21.52 20.74
CA GLY A 702 -30.78 -22.01 19.36
C GLY A 702 -29.42 -21.64 18.75
N LYS A 703 -28.86 -20.47 19.09
CA LYS A 703 -27.53 -20.03 18.64
C LYS A 703 -26.41 -20.83 19.33
N ILE A 704 -26.51 -21.10 20.63
CA ILE A 704 -25.56 -21.94 21.38
C ILE A 704 -25.53 -23.35 20.78
N LEU A 705 -26.69 -23.92 20.47
CA LEU A 705 -26.81 -25.26 19.90
C LEU A 705 -26.18 -25.41 18.51
N LYS A 706 -25.83 -24.31 17.79
CA LYS A 706 -25.04 -24.38 16.54
C LYS A 706 -23.60 -24.84 16.78
N TYR A 707 -23.08 -24.66 17.98
CA TYR A 707 -21.74 -25.06 18.38
C TYR A 707 -21.72 -26.46 19.01
N LEU A 708 -22.86 -27.15 19.00
CA LEU A 708 -22.98 -28.53 19.45
C LEU A 708 -22.20 -29.45 18.51
N LYS A 709 -20.94 -29.72 18.88
CA LYS A 709 -20.08 -30.70 18.20
C LYS A 709 -20.19 -32.07 18.90
N PRO A 710 -20.00 -33.19 18.18
CA PRO A 710 -20.02 -34.53 18.77
C PRO A 710 -18.72 -34.84 19.54
N SER A 711 -18.41 -34.04 20.55
CA SER A 711 -17.25 -34.19 21.44
C SER A 711 -17.72 -34.10 22.89
N PRO A 712 -17.37 -35.04 23.77
CA PRO A 712 -17.76 -34.99 25.19
C PRO A 712 -17.37 -33.67 25.86
N GLN A 713 -16.19 -33.13 25.53
CA GLN A 713 -15.71 -31.85 26.03
C GLN A 713 -16.55 -30.67 25.50
N ALA A 714 -16.81 -30.64 24.19
CA ALA A 714 -17.61 -29.58 23.58
C ALA A 714 -19.06 -29.60 24.10
N ILE A 715 -19.61 -30.79 24.37
CA ILE A 715 -20.97 -30.95 24.90
C ILE A 715 -21.01 -30.60 26.39
N ALA A 716 -19.96 -30.93 27.15
CA ALA A 716 -19.83 -30.46 28.53
C ALA A 716 -19.79 -28.92 28.57
N GLN A 717 -19.02 -28.29 27.68
CA GLN A 717 -18.98 -26.83 27.53
C GLN A 717 -20.35 -26.27 27.11
N VAL A 718 -21.06 -26.88 26.16
CA VAL A 718 -22.43 -26.46 25.80
C VAL A 718 -23.39 -26.60 26.99
N CYS A 719 -23.35 -27.71 27.72
CA CYS A 719 -24.19 -27.94 28.90
C CYS A 719 -23.87 -26.94 30.02
N GLU A 720 -22.60 -26.62 30.23
CA GLU A 720 -22.15 -25.61 31.17
C GLU A 720 -22.63 -24.20 30.77
N VAL A 721 -22.50 -23.86 29.49
CA VAL A 721 -23.01 -22.61 28.93
C VAL A 721 -24.53 -22.53 29.04
N LEU A 722 -25.27 -23.60 28.77
CA LEU A 722 -26.75 -23.64 28.91
C LEU A 722 -27.18 -23.52 30.38
N THR A 723 -26.46 -24.18 31.29
CA THR A 723 -26.72 -24.13 32.73
C THR A 723 -26.48 -22.72 33.26
N THR A 724 -25.37 -22.08 32.88
CA THR A 724 -25.03 -20.72 33.30
C THR A 724 -25.91 -19.67 32.61
N CYS A 725 -26.27 -19.88 31.34
CA CYS A 725 -27.18 -19.01 30.57
C CYS A 725 -28.58 -18.93 31.20
N SER A 726 -29.06 -19.99 31.87
CA SER A 726 -30.34 -19.93 32.58
C SER A 726 -30.33 -18.96 33.78
N ARG A 727 -29.15 -18.52 34.21
CA ARG A 727 -28.90 -17.66 35.38
C ARG A 727 -28.35 -16.28 35.00
N VAL A 728 -28.26 -15.96 33.71
CA VAL A 728 -27.79 -14.65 33.26
C VAL A 728 -28.87 -13.58 33.39
N SER A 729 -28.45 -12.36 33.69
CA SER A 729 -29.30 -11.17 33.67
C SER A 729 -29.74 -10.83 32.25
N ASP A 730 -30.71 -9.91 32.11
CA ASP A 730 -31.14 -9.42 30.79
C ASP A 730 -29.98 -8.82 29.98
N VAL A 731 -29.01 -8.19 30.65
CA VAL A 731 -27.79 -7.65 30.03
C VAL A 731 -26.85 -8.77 29.61
N GLY A 732 -26.70 -9.80 30.44
CA GLY A 732 -25.96 -11.01 30.10
C GLY A 732 -26.53 -11.73 28.87
N GLN A 733 -27.86 -11.79 28.73
CA GLN A 733 -28.51 -12.35 27.54
C GLN A 733 -28.16 -11.56 26.28
N GLN A 734 -28.14 -10.22 26.34
CA GLN A 734 -27.73 -9.38 25.22
C GLN A 734 -26.26 -9.61 24.83
N ALA A 735 -25.39 -9.78 25.84
CA ALA A 735 -23.98 -10.08 25.62
C ALA A 735 -23.79 -11.42 24.88
N PHE A 736 -24.51 -12.46 25.33
CA PHE A 736 -24.54 -13.77 24.68
C PHE A 736 -24.98 -13.69 23.22
N ASP A 737 -26.11 -13.03 22.96
CA ASP A 737 -26.66 -12.92 21.62
C ASP A 737 -25.71 -12.17 20.67
N SER A 738 -25.09 -11.10 21.16
CA SER A 738 -24.13 -10.26 20.43
C SER A 738 -22.88 -11.04 20.01
N VAL A 739 -22.28 -11.79 20.95
CA VAL A 739 -21.07 -12.60 20.69
C VAL A 739 -21.38 -13.73 19.71
N LEU A 740 -22.44 -14.51 19.98
CA LEU A 740 -22.82 -15.67 19.16
C LEU A 740 -23.20 -15.28 17.72
N THR A 741 -23.85 -14.13 17.54
CA THR A 741 -24.28 -13.64 16.21
C THR A 741 -23.09 -13.22 15.36
N ARG A 742 -22.13 -12.48 15.93
CA ARG A 742 -20.98 -11.96 15.18
C ARG A 742 -19.93 -13.03 14.92
N HIS A 743 -19.66 -13.89 15.90
CA HIS A 743 -18.73 -15.00 15.72
C HIS A 743 -19.20 -16.00 14.63
N GLY A 744 -20.52 -16.11 14.41
CA GLY A 744 -21.10 -16.94 13.36
C GLY A 744 -20.96 -16.40 11.92
N GLN A 745 -20.36 -15.23 11.72
CA GLN A 745 -20.11 -14.65 10.39
C GLN A 745 -18.81 -15.18 9.76
N SER A 746 -18.58 -14.92 8.46
CA SER A 746 -17.33 -15.32 7.78
C SER A 746 -16.10 -14.67 8.41
N ARG A 747 -14.97 -15.37 8.46
CA ARG A 747 -13.69 -14.84 8.99
C ARG A 747 -13.19 -13.59 8.25
N ARG A 748 -13.59 -13.41 6.98
CA ARG A 748 -13.28 -12.19 6.22
C ARG A 748 -14.10 -10.97 6.68
N THR A 749 -15.33 -11.22 7.17
CA THR A 749 -16.26 -10.18 7.62
C THR A 749 -16.23 -9.95 9.13
N TRP A 750 -15.86 -10.96 9.93
CA TRP A 750 -15.69 -10.88 11.38
C TRP A 750 -14.57 -11.85 11.82
N PRO A 751 -13.33 -11.37 12.03
CA PRO A 751 -12.21 -12.20 12.43
C PRO A 751 -12.31 -12.63 13.89
N GLN A 752 -11.64 -13.74 14.24
CA GLN A 752 -11.66 -14.32 15.58
C GLN A 752 -11.22 -13.33 16.66
N SER A 753 -10.17 -12.55 16.40
CA SER A 753 -9.68 -11.52 17.33
C SER A 753 -10.69 -10.40 17.61
N ALA A 754 -11.65 -10.15 16.72
CA ALA A 754 -12.74 -9.20 17.00
C ALA A 754 -13.79 -9.79 17.97
N SER A 755 -14.03 -11.11 17.93
CA SER A 755 -14.87 -11.81 18.92
C SER A 755 -14.23 -11.86 20.31
N GLU A 756 -12.91 -12.03 20.38
CA GLU A 756 -12.13 -12.00 21.64
C GLU A 756 -12.27 -10.63 22.33
N ILE A 757 -12.04 -9.54 21.58
CA ILE A 757 -12.21 -8.18 22.11
C ILE A 757 -13.66 -7.90 22.51
N LEU A 758 -14.65 -8.40 21.76
CA LEU A 758 -16.06 -8.22 22.10
C LEU A 758 -16.45 -8.92 23.41
N LEU A 759 -15.93 -10.12 23.67
CA LEU A 759 -16.12 -10.82 24.94
C LEU A 759 -15.54 -10.05 26.12
N VAL A 760 -14.28 -9.59 25.99
CA VAL A 760 -13.62 -8.76 27.01
C VAL A 760 -14.40 -7.47 27.28
N ALA A 761 -14.89 -6.82 26.22
CA ALA A 761 -15.70 -5.60 26.33
C ALA A 761 -17.03 -5.83 27.07
N TRP A 762 -17.73 -6.94 26.80
CA TRP A 762 -18.94 -7.30 27.53
C TRP A 762 -18.64 -7.60 29.00
N GLY A 763 -17.59 -8.37 29.30
CA GLY A 763 -17.18 -8.68 30.67
C GLY A 763 -16.88 -7.44 31.53
N GLN A 764 -16.56 -6.30 30.90
CA GLN A 764 -16.30 -5.02 31.56
C GLN A 764 -17.49 -4.03 31.49
N SER A 765 -18.62 -4.42 30.89
CA SER A 765 -19.75 -3.52 30.69
C SER A 765 -20.56 -3.29 31.98
N ARG A 766 -21.14 -2.09 32.12
CA ARG A 766 -22.01 -1.77 33.26
C ARG A 766 -23.31 -2.58 33.17
N GLY A 767 -23.63 -3.32 34.23
CA GLY A 767 -24.85 -4.13 34.32
C GLY A 767 -24.62 -5.65 34.21
N ILE A 768 -23.40 -6.07 33.85
CA ILE A 768 -22.98 -7.47 33.86
C ILE A 768 -22.71 -7.90 35.31
N GLN A 769 -23.44 -8.91 35.77
CA GLN A 769 -23.34 -9.48 37.10
C GLN A 769 -22.27 -10.57 37.17
N HIS A 770 -21.93 -11.01 38.38
CA HIS A 770 -20.96 -12.09 38.55
C HIS A 770 -21.38 -13.39 37.84
N SER A 771 -22.69 -13.72 37.86
CA SER A 771 -23.25 -14.84 37.11
C SER A 771 -23.09 -14.69 35.59
N ASP A 772 -23.18 -13.46 35.07
CA ASP A 772 -22.98 -13.16 33.64
C ASP A 772 -21.51 -13.34 33.24
N ILE A 773 -20.56 -12.96 34.09
CA ILE A 773 -19.12 -13.17 33.85
C ILE A 773 -18.81 -14.67 33.82
N THR A 774 -19.35 -15.45 34.76
CA THR A 774 -19.20 -16.90 34.75
C THR A 774 -19.76 -17.51 33.46
N ALA A 775 -20.92 -17.04 33.02
CA ALA A 775 -21.55 -17.50 31.78
C ALA A 775 -20.75 -17.08 30.53
N LEU A 776 -20.21 -15.86 30.49
CA LEU A 776 -19.38 -15.37 29.37
C LEU A 776 -18.04 -16.09 29.28
N ASN A 777 -17.44 -16.48 30.41
CA ASN A 777 -16.22 -17.30 30.43
C ASN A 777 -16.49 -18.71 29.88
N ALA A 778 -17.60 -19.33 30.28
CA ALA A 778 -18.02 -20.60 29.71
C ALA A 778 -18.28 -20.49 28.20
N LEU A 779 -18.84 -19.36 27.74
CA LEU A 779 -19.05 -19.07 26.32
C LEU A 779 -17.73 -18.85 25.56
N ALA A 780 -16.75 -18.17 26.18
CA ALA A 780 -15.41 -17.96 25.59
C ALA A 780 -14.70 -19.30 25.35
N GLU A 781 -14.79 -20.21 26.31
CA GLU A 781 -14.22 -21.55 26.21
C GLU A 781 -14.88 -22.39 25.10
N LEU A 782 -16.20 -22.30 24.98
CA LEU A 782 -16.95 -22.98 23.90
C LEU A 782 -16.55 -22.50 22.49
N LEU A 783 -16.19 -21.21 22.36
CA LEU A 783 -15.86 -20.58 21.09
C LEU A 783 -14.35 -20.58 20.76
N ASP A 784 -13.51 -21.16 21.63
CA ASP A 784 -12.04 -21.13 21.52
C ASP A 784 -11.50 -19.69 21.40
N LEU A 785 -12.00 -18.80 22.26
CA LEU A 785 -11.67 -17.37 22.27
C LEU A 785 -10.76 -17.06 23.45
N SER A 786 -9.64 -16.39 23.16
CA SER A 786 -8.74 -15.89 24.20
C SER A 786 -9.32 -14.66 24.88
N MET A 787 -9.14 -14.57 26.20
CA MET A 787 -9.45 -13.37 26.99
C MET A 787 -8.24 -12.42 27.10
N ALA A 788 -7.15 -12.68 26.37
CA ALA A 788 -5.96 -11.83 26.34
C ALA A 788 -6.14 -10.63 25.39
N ILE A 789 -5.63 -9.46 25.80
CA ILE A 789 -5.78 -8.23 25.03
C ILE A 789 -4.56 -8.02 24.13
N ASP A 790 -4.75 -8.09 22.81
CA ASP A 790 -3.78 -7.63 21.80
C ASP A 790 -4.21 -6.26 21.23
N ASN A 791 -3.27 -5.31 21.20
CA ASN A 791 -3.49 -3.97 20.66
C ASN A 791 -3.86 -3.99 19.17
N SER A 792 -3.35 -4.95 18.40
CA SER A 792 -3.66 -5.06 16.96
C SER A 792 -5.11 -5.53 16.74
N GLY A 793 -5.54 -6.54 17.50
CA GLY A 793 -6.92 -7.02 17.53
C GLY A 793 -7.93 -5.95 17.98
N PHE A 794 -7.55 -5.10 18.95
CA PHE A 794 -8.40 -4.00 19.42
C PHE A 794 -8.66 -2.94 18.34
N VAL A 795 -7.61 -2.50 17.62
CA VAL A 795 -7.73 -1.52 16.53
C VAL A 795 -8.64 -2.07 15.43
N MET A 796 -8.45 -3.32 15.05
CA MET A 796 -9.26 -3.97 14.03
C MET A 796 -10.73 -4.11 14.46
N ALA A 797 -11.00 -4.61 15.67
CA ALA A 797 -12.36 -4.73 16.21
C ALA A 797 -13.06 -3.37 16.28
N ARG A 798 -12.35 -2.33 16.74
CA ARG A 798 -12.84 -0.94 16.76
C ARG A 798 -13.28 -0.50 15.38
N ASP A 799 -12.43 -0.65 14.37
CA ASP A 799 -12.72 -0.19 13.00
C ASP A 799 -13.92 -0.94 12.38
N MET A 800 -14.14 -2.19 12.78
CA MET A 800 -15.29 -2.98 12.36
C MET A 800 -16.58 -2.56 13.06
N PHE A 801 -16.56 -2.31 14.38
CA PHE A 801 -17.72 -1.74 15.08
C PHE A 801 -18.08 -0.35 14.54
N LEU A 802 -17.09 0.44 14.15
CA LEU A 802 -17.29 1.73 13.49
C LEU A 802 -18.01 1.59 12.14
N SER A 803 -17.57 0.63 11.33
CA SER A 803 -18.18 0.32 10.03
C SER A 803 -19.62 -0.17 10.20
N ASP A 804 -19.86 -1.08 11.15
CA ASP A 804 -21.21 -1.55 11.50
C ASP A 804 -22.11 -0.39 11.98
N HIS A 805 -21.58 0.51 12.79
CA HIS A 805 -22.31 1.69 13.25
C HIS A 805 -22.67 2.61 12.10
N ALA A 806 -21.74 2.89 11.18
CA ALA A 806 -22.00 3.67 9.97
C ALA A 806 -23.08 3.01 9.10
N ARG A 807 -23.02 1.68 8.92
CA ARG A 807 -24.02 0.93 8.15
C ARG A 807 -25.40 0.94 8.83
N ILE A 808 -25.46 0.84 10.16
CA ILE A 808 -26.70 0.94 10.91
C ILE A 808 -27.32 2.33 10.75
N LEU A 809 -26.50 3.39 10.78
CA LEU A 809 -26.96 4.76 10.51
C LEU A 809 -27.50 4.89 9.09
N ASP A 810 -26.79 4.39 8.07
CA ASP A 810 -27.29 4.40 6.70
C ASP A 810 -28.60 3.61 6.55
N MET A 811 -28.73 2.47 7.25
CA MET A 811 -29.98 1.70 7.27
C MET A 811 -31.10 2.42 8.01
N ALA A 812 -30.79 3.14 9.10
CA ALA A 812 -31.76 3.94 9.84
C ALA A 812 -32.28 5.10 8.98
N VAL A 813 -31.39 5.81 8.29
CA VAL A 813 -31.74 6.85 7.31
C VAL A 813 -32.63 6.26 6.20
N ASN A 814 -32.26 5.11 5.61
CA ASN A 814 -33.06 4.48 4.57
C ASN A 814 -34.44 4.01 5.07
N LEU A 815 -34.51 3.40 6.26
CA LEU A 815 -35.75 2.96 6.87
C LEU A 815 -36.67 4.16 7.14
N GLU A 816 -36.10 5.28 7.58
CA GLU A 816 -36.85 6.50 7.84
C GLU A 816 -37.37 7.15 6.56
N ALA A 817 -36.55 7.24 5.52
CA ALA A 817 -36.99 7.68 4.19
C ALA A 817 -38.15 6.82 3.64
N ILE A 818 -38.10 5.50 3.81
CA ILE A 818 -39.19 4.58 3.43
C ILE A 818 -40.44 4.86 4.28
N ARG A 819 -40.25 5.05 5.60
CA ARG A 819 -41.34 5.34 6.53
C ARG A 819 -42.06 6.64 6.17
N LEU A 820 -41.32 7.71 5.91
CA LEU A 820 -41.83 9.01 5.46
C LEU A 820 -42.62 8.87 4.14
N THR A 821 -42.05 8.17 3.16
CA THR A 821 -42.69 7.94 1.86
C THR A 821 -44.03 7.20 1.99
N LEU A 822 -44.07 6.14 2.82
CA LEU A 822 -45.29 5.38 3.09
C LEU A 822 -46.32 6.19 3.88
N ARG A 823 -45.87 7.06 4.80
CA ARG A 823 -46.76 7.91 5.60
C ARG A 823 -47.38 9.03 4.75
N ALA A 824 -46.61 9.64 3.85
CA ALA A 824 -47.10 10.64 2.90
C ALA A 824 -48.20 10.08 1.98
N HIS A 825 -48.15 8.79 1.65
CA HIS A 825 -49.18 8.12 0.85
C HIS A 825 -50.44 7.75 1.64
N ASN A 826 -50.31 7.17 2.84
CA ASN A 826 -51.46 6.83 3.68
C ASN A 826 -51.10 6.70 5.17
N PRO A 827 -51.28 7.76 5.98
CA PRO A 827 -50.81 7.80 7.37
C PRO A 827 -51.42 6.71 8.25
N SER A 828 -52.73 6.48 8.12
CA SER A 828 -53.50 5.52 8.91
C SER A 828 -53.11 4.07 8.63
N ARG A 829 -52.87 3.73 7.36
CA ARG A 829 -52.43 2.39 6.96
C ARG A 829 -50.98 2.14 7.36
N THR A 830 -50.13 3.16 7.26
CA THR A 830 -48.71 3.09 7.63
C THR A 830 -48.51 2.99 9.14
N SER A 831 -49.21 3.77 9.99
CA SER A 831 -49.15 3.55 11.45
C SER A 831 -49.69 2.17 11.85
N THR A 832 -50.71 1.63 11.16
CA THR A 832 -51.18 0.25 11.40
C THR A 832 -50.10 -0.77 11.02
N LEU A 833 -49.42 -0.57 9.89
CA LEU A 833 -48.32 -1.42 9.42
C LEU A 833 -47.11 -1.38 10.36
N LEU A 834 -46.66 -0.19 10.77
CA LEU A 834 -45.54 0.01 11.70
C LEU A 834 -45.84 -0.63 13.07
N LYS A 835 -47.05 -0.42 13.59
CA LYS A 835 -47.54 -1.06 14.82
C LYS A 835 -47.59 -2.59 14.70
N THR A 836 -47.92 -3.11 13.52
CA THR A 836 -47.92 -4.56 13.24
C THR A 836 -46.49 -5.11 13.18
N LEU A 837 -45.55 -4.36 12.60
CA LEU A 837 -44.14 -4.73 12.48
C LEU A 837 -43.34 -4.54 13.78
N ARG A 838 -43.95 -4.00 14.84
CA ARG A 838 -43.28 -3.60 16.10
C ARG A 838 -42.09 -2.68 15.89
N VAL A 839 -42.01 -2.02 14.74
CA VAL A 839 -41.15 -0.86 14.57
C VAL A 839 -41.80 0.19 15.45
N GLU A 840 -41.06 0.71 16.43
CA GLU A 840 -41.54 1.89 17.14
C GLU A 840 -41.91 2.88 16.05
N ASP A 841 -43.20 3.23 16.01
CA ASP A 841 -43.59 4.50 15.46
C ASP A 841 -42.99 5.49 16.45
N ALA A 842 -41.66 5.67 16.38
CA ALA A 842 -40.89 6.58 17.21
C ALA A 842 -41.32 8.03 16.94
N ARG A 843 -42.23 8.22 15.97
CA ARG A 843 -43.04 9.40 15.78
C ARG A 843 -44.50 9.16 16.13
N GLY A 844 -44.73 8.46 17.24
CA GLY A 844 -45.92 8.54 18.07
C GLY A 844 -45.96 9.85 18.88
N CYS A 845 -44.81 10.49 19.07
CA CYS A 845 -44.73 11.95 19.14
C CYS A 845 -44.02 12.41 17.86
N PHE A 846 -44.76 12.94 16.90
CA PHE A 846 -44.21 14.13 16.25
C PHE A 846 -43.96 15.08 17.42
N ASP A 847 -42.72 15.25 17.85
CA ASP A 847 -42.40 16.52 18.47
C ASP A 847 -42.56 17.53 17.33
N PRO A 848 -43.63 18.36 17.33
CA PRO A 848 -43.86 19.30 16.24
C PRO A 848 -42.68 20.27 16.05
N ASP A 849 -41.76 20.32 17.02
CA ASP A 849 -40.54 21.10 16.99
C ASP A 849 -39.44 20.48 16.08
N ILE A 850 -39.55 19.21 15.63
CA ILE A 850 -38.60 18.57 14.67
C ILE A 850 -39.12 18.73 13.22
N PRO A 851 -38.37 19.38 12.31
CA PRO A 851 -38.72 19.48 10.90
C PRO A 851 -38.77 18.13 10.18
N GLU A 852 -39.74 17.96 9.27
CA GLU A 852 -39.94 16.71 8.51
C GLU A 852 -38.73 16.30 7.65
N GLU A 853 -37.96 17.27 7.16
CA GLU A 853 -36.78 17.05 6.31
C GLU A 853 -35.54 16.59 7.09
N LEU A 854 -35.45 16.89 8.39
CA LEU A 854 -34.27 16.60 9.23
C LEU A 854 -34.46 15.37 10.11
N SER A 855 -35.49 14.63 9.81
CA SER A 855 -36.07 13.65 10.70
C SER A 855 -35.23 12.37 10.81
N ASP A 856 -34.29 12.19 9.87
CA ASP A 856 -33.32 11.10 9.77
C ASP A 856 -31.99 11.47 10.46
N ALA A 857 -31.78 12.76 10.74
CA ALA A 857 -30.54 13.31 11.30
C ALA A 857 -30.68 13.73 12.78
N ILE A 858 -31.91 13.79 13.30
CA ILE A 858 -32.24 14.28 14.66
C ILE A 858 -33.02 13.23 15.44
N GLU A 859 -32.51 12.82 16.60
CA GLU A 859 -33.15 11.89 17.54
C GLU A 859 -33.63 12.62 18.80
N THR A 860 -34.82 12.30 19.33
CA THR A 860 -35.33 12.85 20.60
C THR A 860 -34.81 12.02 21.78
N LEU A 861 -34.04 12.64 22.68
CA LEU A 861 -33.48 12.00 23.88
C LEU A 861 -34.36 12.18 25.13
N GLY A 862 -35.36 13.07 25.09
CA GLY A 862 -36.26 13.40 26.21
C GLY A 862 -37.08 14.66 25.92
N ASN A 863 -37.83 15.17 26.90
CA ASN A 863 -38.65 16.38 26.73
C ASN A 863 -37.79 17.58 26.28
N LYS A 864 -37.94 18.06 25.05
CA LYS A 864 -37.10 19.10 24.45
C LYS A 864 -35.59 18.82 24.50
N CYS A 865 -35.17 17.56 24.44
CA CYS A 865 -33.77 17.15 24.35
C CYS A 865 -33.54 16.34 23.07
N TYR A 866 -32.49 16.66 22.32
CA TYR A 866 -32.27 16.15 20.96
C TYR A 866 -30.79 15.79 20.72
N GLU A 867 -30.53 14.82 19.85
CA GLU A 867 -29.21 14.47 19.32
C GLU A 867 -29.19 14.66 17.81
N LEU A 868 -28.22 15.40 17.28
CA LEU A 868 -28.04 15.65 15.86
C LEU A 868 -26.76 14.96 15.37
N SER A 869 -26.85 14.28 14.22
CA SER A 869 -25.76 13.47 13.65
C SER A 869 -25.27 13.99 12.30
N PHE A 870 -23.95 14.15 12.14
CA PHE A 870 -23.34 14.70 10.91
C PHE A 870 -22.18 13.82 10.38
N PRO A 871 -22.27 13.29 9.13
CA PRO A 871 -21.19 12.53 8.50
C PRO A 871 -19.97 13.39 8.12
N LEU A 872 -18.77 12.89 8.41
CA LEU A 872 -17.49 13.56 8.11
C LEU A 872 -16.73 12.92 6.92
N THR A 873 -17.41 12.08 6.13
CA THR A 873 -16.82 11.33 5.01
C THR A 873 -16.42 12.21 3.83
N HIS A 874 -17.05 13.37 3.68
CA HIS A 874 -16.77 14.33 2.60
C HIS A 874 -15.48 15.16 2.84
N LEU A 875 -14.93 15.17 4.06
CA LEU A 875 -13.72 15.93 4.39
C LEU A 875 -12.45 15.13 4.07
N LYS A 876 -11.55 15.72 3.27
CA LYS A 876 -10.21 15.17 2.99
C LYS A 876 -9.28 15.28 4.20
N GLU A 877 -8.19 14.51 4.23
CA GLU A 877 -7.27 14.47 5.37
C GLU A 877 -6.66 15.84 5.73
N HIS A 878 -6.21 16.63 4.76
CA HIS A 878 -5.68 17.98 5.02
C HIS A 878 -6.74 18.92 5.59
N GLN A 879 -8.01 18.78 5.22
CA GLN A 879 -9.12 19.56 5.78
C GLN A 879 -9.42 19.14 7.22
N LYS A 880 -9.34 17.85 7.53
CA LYS A 880 -9.45 17.33 8.91
C LYS A 880 -8.31 17.85 9.77
N HIS A 881 -7.07 17.79 9.29
CA HIS A 881 -5.89 18.35 9.98
C HIS A 881 -6.04 19.85 10.26
N GLY A 882 -6.46 20.66 9.28
CA GLY A 882 -6.69 22.10 9.48
C GLY A 882 -7.74 22.41 10.55
N ARG A 883 -8.71 21.53 10.75
CA ARG A 883 -9.76 21.68 11.77
C ARG A 883 -9.41 21.04 13.12
N GLY A 884 -8.28 20.35 13.22
CA GLY A 884 -7.91 19.56 14.40
C GLY A 884 -8.83 18.35 14.62
N ILE A 885 -9.44 17.84 13.56
CA ILE A 885 -10.26 16.62 13.56
C ILE A 885 -9.34 15.44 13.32
N SER A 886 -9.50 14.36 14.08
CA SER A 886 -8.71 13.15 13.87
C SER A 886 -9.03 12.54 12.49
N PRO A 887 -8.02 12.04 11.74
CA PRO A 887 -8.28 11.27 10.53
C PRO A 887 -9.18 10.06 10.75
N SER A 888 -9.22 9.51 11.98
CA SER A 888 -10.10 8.40 12.40
C SER A 888 -11.56 8.79 12.63
N SER A 889 -11.88 10.07 12.85
CA SER A 889 -13.25 10.51 13.12
C SER A 889 -14.14 10.32 11.88
N ARG A 890 -15.35 9.78 12.10
CA ARG A 890 -16.31 9.48 11.03
C ARG A 890 -17.61 10.27 11.16
N LEU A 891 -18.05 10.53 12.39
CA LEU A 891 -19.28 11.28 12.68
C LEU A 891 -19.01 12.36 13.71
N LEU A 892 -19.79 13.43 13.62
CA LEU A 892 -19.94 14.46 14.63
C LEU A 892 -21.35 14.34 15.24
N LEU A 893 -21.41 14.22 16.57
CA LEU A 893 -22.65 14.12 17.34
C LEU A 893 -22.83 15.40 18.17
N VAL A 894 -24.01 16.02 18.09
CA VAL A 894 -24.38 17.22 18.85
C VAL A 894 -25.63 16.92 19.67
N ARG A 895 -25.49 16.82 21.00
CA ARG A 895 -26.63 16.65 21.92
C ARG A 895 -27.01 17.99 22.51
N VAL A 896 -28.29 18.35 22.50
CA VAL A 896 -28.82 19.65 22.97
C VAL A 896 -30.10 19.47 23.79
N SER A 897 -30.26 20.26 24.85
CA SER A 897 -31.52 20.47 25.58
C SER A 897 -31.99 21.90 25.34
N LEU A 898 -33.23 22.05 24.86
CA LEU A 898 -33.89 23.31 24.53
C LEU A 898 -34.92 23.73 25.61
N GLN A 899 -34.82 23.17 26.81
CA GLN A 899 -35.61 23.58 27.98
C GLN A 899 -35.21 24.99 28.48
N GLN A 900 -35.91 25.51 29.49
CA GLN A 900 -35.58 26.81 30.12
C GLN A 900 -34.10 26.87 30.55
N SER A 901 -33.56 25.76 31.07
CA SER A 901 -32.14 25.58 31.30
C SER A 901 -31.48 24.82 30.14
N SER A 902 -31.12 25.51 29.06
CA SER A 902 -30.55 24.88 27.86
C SER A 902 -29.16 24.29 28.13
N SER A 903 -28.87 23.11 27.56
CA SER A 903 -27.56 22.47 27.70
C SER A 903 -27.11 21.84 26.40
N PHE A 904 -25.81 21.61 26.19
CA PHE A 904 -25.33 20.88 25.02
C PHE A 904 -23.99 20.17 25.25
N CYS A 905 -23.72 19.11 24.46
CA CYS A 905 -22.40 18.52 24.31
C CYS A 905 -22.14 18.08 22.87
N ILE A 906 -20.86 17.98 22.52
CA ILE A 906 -20.40 17.72 21.15
C ILE A 906 -19.32 16.63 21.22
N HIS A 907 -19.42 15.62 20.37
CA HIS A 907 -18.53 14.48 20.36
C HIS A 907 -18.15 14.05 18.95
N PHE A 908 -16.90 13.63 18.73
CA PHE A 908 -16.55 12.85 17.55
C PHE A 908 -16.70 11.36 17.83
N TYR A 909 -17.25 10.61 16.88
CA TYR A 909 -17.31 9.15 16.95
C TYR A 909 -16.26 8.53 16.00
N PRO A 910 -15.43 7.58 16.49
CA PRO A 910 -15.45 6.92 17.81
C PRO A 910 -14.70 7.66 18.93
N ASP A 911 -14.04 8.76 18.61
CA ASP A 911 -12.90 9.24 19.41
C ASP A 911 -13.27 9.76 20.82
N ASP A 912 -14.51 10.27 21.00
CA ASP A 912 -14.96 10.98 22.21
C ASP A 912 -16.24 10.41 22.88
N ASP A 913 -17.04 9.57 22.21
CA ASP A 913 -18.33 9.04 22.74
C ASP A 913 -18.25 7.53 23.06
N LEU A 914 -17.80 7.21 24.28
CA LEU A 914 -17.77 5.84 24.82
C LEU A 914 -19.01 5.58 25.68
N LYS A 915 -19.80 4.56 25.33
CA LYS A 915 -21.05 4.19 26.04
C LYS A 915 -20.83 4.07 27.55
N GLY A 916 -21.61 4.81 28.35
CA GLY A 916 -21.66 4.70 29.81
C GLY A 916 -20.88 5.76 30.60
N GLN A 917 -20.24 6.75 29.97
CA GLN A 917 -19.70 7.91 30.68
C GLN A 917 -20.82 8.86 31.13
N ALA A 918 -20.67 9.41 32.33
CA ALA A 918 -21.58 10.45 32.81
C ALA A 918 -21.29 11.74 32.02
N HIS A 919 -22.26 12.19 31.24
CA HIS A 919 -22.11 13.43 30.48
C HIS A 919 -22.17 14.64 31.41
N THR A 920 -21.24 15.57 31.21
CA THR A 920 -21.22 16.89 31.86
C THR A 920 -21.42 17.97 30.80
N PRO A 921 -22.63 18.06 30.20
CA PRO A 921 -22.88 19.01 29.13
C PRO A 921 -22.67 20.43 29.62
N TRP A 922 -22.35 21.33 28.69
CA TRP A 922 -22.42 22.76 28.97
C TRP A 922 -23.86 23.13 29.37
N GLN A 923 -24.05 24.02 30.34
CA GLN A 923 -25.37 24.40 30.86
C GLN A 923 -25.56 25.92 30.84
N SER A 924 -26.80 26.36 30.58
CA SER A 924 -27.23 27.76 30.64
C SER A 924 -26.92 28.36 32.01
N GLY A 925 -26.16 29.46 32.02
CA GLY A 925 -25.67 30.12 33.24
C GLY A 925 -24.18 29.91 33.49
N ARG A 926 -23.53 28.98 32.78
CA ARG A 926 -22.06 28.92 32.70
C ARG A 926 -21.55 29.93 31.68
N THR A 927 -20.32 30.38 31.85
CA THR A 927 -19.64 31.23 30.86
C THR A 927 -19.41 30.48 29.54
N THR A 928 -19.09 31.23 28.48
CA THR A 928 -18.72 30.70 27.17
C THR A 928 -17.75 29.52 27.30
N PRO A 929 -17.97 28.38 26.61
CA PRO A 929 -17.07 27.24 26.68
C PRO A 929 -15.62 27.63 26.36
N GLN A 930 -14.70 27.40 27.31
CA GLN A 930 -13.28 27.74 27.16
C GLN A 930 -12.40 26.55 26.76
N GLY A 931 -12.94 25.32 26.73
CA GLY A 931 -12.17 24.11 26.46
C GLY A 931 -13.05 22.88 26.42
N ILE A 932 -12.77 21.92 27.30
CA ILE A 932 -13.49 20.64 27.37
C ILE A 932 -15.00 20.88 27.56
N ILE A 933 -15.78 20.36 26.64
CA ILE A 933 -17.25 20.28 26.74
C ILE A 933 -17.56 18.80 26.95
N CYS A 934 -18.24 18.48 28.06
CA CYS A 934 -18.43 17.10 28.49
C CYS A 934 -17.11 16.36 28.73
N THR A 935 -16.92 15.21 28.07
CA THR A 935 -15.77 14.32 28.18
C THR A 935 -14.90 14.33 26.92
N ALA A 936 -15.35 15.04 25.87
CA ALA A 936 -14.68 15.12 24.59
C ALA A 936 -13.33 15.85 24.72
N LYS A 937 -12.31 15.34 24.04
CA LYS A 937 -11.00 15.98 24.03
C LYS A 937 -11.11 17.33 23.31
N PRO A 938 -10.48 18.40 23.81
CA PRO A 938 -10.60 19.71 23.19
C PRO A 938 -9.88 19.69 21.84
N THR A 939 -10.60 20.08 20.78
CA THR A 939 -10.03 20.31 19.45
C THR A 939 -10.42 21.70 18.97
N LEU A 940 -9.72 22.21 17.96
CA LEU A 940 -10.04 23.50 17.36
C LEU A 940 -11.49 23.51 16.86
N PHE A 941 -11.93 22.48 16.12
CA PHE A 941 -13.30 22.41 15.62
C PHE A 941 -14.35 22.41 16.73
N LEU A 942 -14.19 21.57 17.76
CA LEU A 942 -15.16 21.49 18.87
C LEU A 942 -15.26 22.81 19.64
N TYR A 943 -14.14 23.53 19.78
CA TYR A 943 -14.14 24.85 20.40
C TYR A 943 -14.99 25.85 19.62
N ILE A 944 -14.82 25.89 18.29
CA ILE A 944 -15.55 26.80 17.40
C ILE A 944 -17.04 26.46 17.42
N LEU A 945 -17.37 25.18 17.24
CA LEU A 945 -18.75 24.72 17.23
C LEU A 945 -19.44 24.93 18.57
N GLY A 946 -18.74 24.66 19.69
CA GLY A 946 -19.26 24.90 21.03
C GLY A 946 -19.60 26.37 21.28
N ARG A 947 -18.77 27.30 20.81
CA ARG A 947 -19.08 28.74 20.89
C ARG A 947 -20.23 29.15 19.97
N ALA A 948 -20.35 28.53 18.79
CA ALA A 948 -21.46 28.74 17.88
C ALA A 948 -22.80 28.35 18.52
N ILE A 949 -22.88 27.13 19.05
CA ILE A 949 -24.08 26.60 19.73
C ILE A 949 -24.37 27.38 21.01
N HIS A 950 -23.35 27.72 21.81
CA HIS A 950 -23.50 28.60 22.96
C HIS A 950 -24.17 29.93 22.61
N SER A 951 -23.70 30.60 21.56
CA SER A 951 -24.24 31.88 21.09
C SER A 951 -25.68 31.72 20.60
N PHE A 952 -25.96 30.66 19.86
CA PHE A 952 -27.31 30.33 19.40
C PHE A 952 -28.28 30.22 20.59
N LEU A 953 -27.91 29.41 21.59
CA LEU A 953 -28.75 29.20 22.77
C LEU A 953 -28.82 30.42 23.71
N SER A 954 -27.74 31.19 23.83
CA SER A 954 -27.74 32.38 24.71
C SER A 954 -28.59 33.52 24.15
N ASN A 955 -28.77 33.59 22.84
CA ASN A 955 -29.63 34.58 22.17
C ASN A 955 -31.13 34.22 22.25
N GLY A 956 -31.50 33.15 22.94
CA GLY A 956 -32.88 32.70 23.06
C GLY A 956 -33.39 31.90 21.87
N GLU A 957 -32.55 31.63 20.85
CA GLU A 957 -32.93 30.77 19.72
C GLU A 957 -33.05 29.32 20.21
N ARG A 958 -34.15 28.66 19.82
CA ARG A 958 -34.50 27.29 20.23
C ARG A 958 -35.02 26.47 19.05
N ASP A 959 -34.74 26.89 17.83
CA ASP A 959 -35.19 26.24 16.60
C ASP A 959 -34.20 25.14 16.16
N LEU A 960 -34.69 23.91 15.97
CA LEU A 960 -33.84 22.78 15.62
C LEU A 960 -33.33 22.83 14.18
N GLN A 961 -34.12 23.35 13.24
CA GLN A 961 -33.71 23.49 11.85
C GLN A 961 -32.53 24.44 11.74
N LYS A 962 -32.68 25.62 12.34
CA LYS A 962 -31.62 26.63 12.38
C LYS A 962 -30.38 26.14 13.12
N LEU A 963 -30.54 25.29 14.14
CA LEU A 963 -29.39 24.67 14.82
C LEU A 963 -28.66 23.68 13.90
N HIS A 964 -29.38 22.83 13.18
CA HIS A 964 -28.79 21.90 12.22
C HIS A 964 -28.08 22.65 11.08
N GLU A 965 -28.72 23.67 10.51
CA GLU A 965 -28.13 24.57 9.51
C GLU A 965 -26.89 25.29 10.05
N LEU A 966 -26.91 25.72 11.32
CA LEU A 966 -25.74 26.31 11.97
C LEU A 966 -24.58 25.32 12.04
N VAL A 967 -24.81 24.07 12.44
CA VAL A 967 -23.75 23.05 12.53
C VAL A 967 -23.17 22.75 11.14
N LEU A 968 -24.01 22.58 10.11
CA LEU A 968 -23.57 22.42 8.72
C LEU A 968 -22.77 23.64 8.25
N SER A 969 -23.23 24.85 8.54
CA SER A 969 -22.50 26.08 8.16
C SER A 969 -21.10 26.16 8.79
N VAL A 970 -20.90 25.60 9.98
CA VAL A 970 -19.59 25.53 10.65
C VAL A 970 -18.73 24.41 10.05
N LEU A 971 -19.32 23.27 9.70
CA LEU A 971 -18.65 22.17 8.99
C LEU A 971 -18.15 22.62 7.61
N ASP A 972 -19.00 23.32 6.86
CA ASP A 972 -18.71 23.80 5.50
C ASP A 972 -17.99 25.16 5.48
N SER A 973 -17.80 25.79 6.65
CA SER A 973 -17.16 27.10 6.76
C SER A 973 -15.79 27.13 6.09
N GLN A 974 -15.55 28.13 5.24
CA GLN A 974 -14.30 28.29 4.50
C GLN A 974 -13.23 29.08 5.29
N GLY A 975 -13.32 29.08 6.62
CA GLY A 975 -12.35 29.75 7.50
C GLY A 975 -12.25 31.27 7.27
N ASP A 976 -13.30 31.90 6.74
CA ASP A 976 -13.34 33.28 6.26
C ASP A 976 -13.55 34.32 7.38
N LYS A 977 -13.71 33.85 8.63
CA LYS A 977 -13.96 34.69 9.81
C LYS A 977 -13.08 34.28 10.98
N CYS A 978 -12.76 35.25 11.84
CA CYS A 978 -12.08 35.01 13.10
C CYS A 978 -12.93 34.10 13.99
N PHE A 979 -12.38 32.97 14.44
CA PHE A 979 -13.17 32.04 15.24
C PHE A 979 -13.47 32.53 16.68
N ILE A 980 -12.88 33.66 17.11
CA ILE A 980 -13.07 34.26 18.44
C ILE A 980 -14.07 35.42 18.39
N CYS A 981 -13.77 36.49 17.62
CA CYS A 981 -14.64 37.68 17.50
C CYS A 981 -15.64 37.61 16.34
N ARG A 982 -15.49 36.66 15.41
CA ARG A 982 -16.31 36.49 14.18
C ARG A 982 -16.17 37.57 13.11
N ASP A 983 -15.24 38.51 13.27
CA ASP A 983 -14.92 39.48 12.23
C ASP A 983 -14.40 38.76 10.97
N PRO A 984 -14.82 39.20 9.76
CA PRO A 984 -14.36 38.61 8.52
C PRO A 984 -12.86 38.86 8.29
N HIS A 985 -12.16 37.84 7.81
CA HIS A 985 -10.74 37.94 7.43
C HIS A 985 -10.54 38.59 6.06
N GLY A 986 -11.53 38.51 5.17
CA GLY A 986 -11.47 39.04 3.81
C GLY A 986 -10.92 38.07 2.76
N SER A 987 -10.49 36.87 3.17
CA SER A 987 -10.06 35.77 2.30
C SER A 987 -10.54 34.43 2.85
N LYS A 988 -10.52 33.40 2.00
CA LYS A 988 -10.87 32.02 2.39
C LYS A 988 -9.63 31.30 2.90
N LEU A 989 -9.76 30.61 4.03
CA LEU A 989 -8.66 29.89 4.67
C LEU A 989 -8.93 28.39 4.75
N TRP A 990 -7.90 27.60 4.52
CA TRP A 990 -7.84 26.15 4.69
C TRP A 990 -7.93 25.72 6.16
N ARG A 991 -7.67 26.64 7.09
CA ARG A 991 -7.71 26.42 8.54
C ARG A 991 -8.42 27.59 9.22
N PRO A 992 -9.40 27.34 10.13
CA PRO A 992 -9.94 28.40 10.97
C PRO A 992 -8.83 29.06 11.80
N SER A 993 -8.77 30.39 11.79
CA SER A 993 -7.72 31.16 12.48
C SER A 993 -8.30 32.38 13.20
N SER A 994 -7.60 32.89 14.20
CA SER A 994 -7.97 34.10 14.95
C SER A 994 -7.38 35.34 14.28
N CYS A 995 -8.03 36.50 14.42
CA CYS A 995 -7.44 37.78 14.05
C CYS A 995 -6.30 38.14 15.02
N ALA A 996 -5.39 39.03 14.60
CA ALA A 996 -4.20 39.38 15.39
C ALA A 996 -4.54 39.88 16.80
N SER A 997 -5.56 40.73 16.94
CA SER A 997 -5.98 41.26 18.24
C SER A 997 -6.51 40.15 19.16
N CYS A 998 -7.33 39.24 18.63
CA CYS A 998 -7.81 38.11 19.41
C CYS A 998 -6.71 37.11 19.74
N ALA A 999 -5.68 36.94 18.90
CA ALA A 999 -4.57 36.06 19.22
C ALA A 999 -3.78 36.55 20.45
N LEU A 1000 -3.55 37.86 20.58
CA LEU A 1000 -2.76 38.45 21.67
C LEU A 1000 -3.58 38.72 22.95
N ASN A 1001 -4.84 39.13 22.80
CA ASN A 1001 -5.64 39.64 23.93
C ASN A 1001 -6.67 38.63 24.49
N SER A 1002 -6.79 37.44 23.91
CA SER A 1002 -7.77 36.44 24.37
C SER A 1002 -7.36 35.80 25.69
N PRO A 1003 -8.32 35.29 26.49
CA PRO A 1003 -8.01 34.39 27.60
C PRO A 1003 -7.15 33.22 27.10
N THR A 1004 -6.19 32.79 27.91
CA THR A 1004 -5.24 31.73 27.58
C THR A 1004 -5.98 30.51 27.02
N LEU A 1005 -5.90 30.33 25.70
CA LEU A 1005 -6.55 29.19 25.05
C LEU A 1005 -5.89 27.90 25.55
N PRO A 1006 -6.66 26.82 25.74
CA PRO A 1006 -6.08 25.50 25.96
C PRO A 1006 -5.08 25.18 24.85
N ILE A 1007 -3.95 24.57 25.23
CA ILE A 1007 -2.85 24.28 24.32
C ILE A 1007 -3.28 23.41 23.14
N GLU A 1008 -4.27 22.52 23.34
CA GLU A 1008 -4.86 21.67 22.31
C GLU A 1008 -5.51 22.48 21.18
N ILE A 1009 -6.02 23.68 21.48
CA ILE A 1009 -6.64 24.59 20.52
C ILE A 1009 -5.58 25.53 19.93
N ALA A 1010 -4.75 26.12 20.78
CA ALA A 1010 -3.72 27.07 20.36
C ALA A 1010 -2.70 26.43 19.40
N ALA A 1011 -2.25 25.21 19.72
CA ALA A 1011 -1.22 24.48 18.97
C ALA A 1011 -1.79 23.37 18.05
N SER A 1012 -3.10 23.36 17.77
CA SER A 1012 -3.76 22.27 17.04
C SER A 1012 -3.09 21.94 15.70
N HIS A 1013 -2.69 22.97 14.94
CA HIS A 1013 -2.06 22.85 13.64
C HIS A 1013 -0.58 22.46 13.72
N LEU A 1014 0.10 22.76 14.83
CA LEU A 1014 1.49 22.36 15.08
C LEU A 1014 1.57 20.88 15.47
N LEU A 1015 0.56 20.41 16.20
CA LEU A 1015 0.45 19.01 16.63
C LEU A 1015 -0.05 18.09 15.50
N ALA A 1016 -0.57 18.66 14.41
CA ALA A 1016 -1.08 17.91 13.26
C ALA A 1016 0.03 17.35 12.37
N ASP A 1017 1.20 17.99 12.32
CA ASP A 1017 2.34 17.57 11.49
C ASP A 1017 3.67 17.73 12.27
N PRO A 1018 4.18 16.65 12.90
CA PRO A 1018 5.40 16.70 13.70
C PRO A 1018 6.64 17.23 12.96
N PRO A 1019 6.91 16.89 11.67
CA PRO A 1019 7.92 17.54 10.83
C PRO A 1019 7.89 19.07 10.83
N VAL A 1020 6.69 19.66 10.76
CA VAL A 1020 6.50 21.12 10.76
C VAL A 1020 6.83 21.71 12.13
N LEU A 1021 6.39 21.06 13.22
CA LEU A 1021 6.75 21.50 14.57
C LEU A 1021 8.25 21.41 14.83
N ASP A 1022 8.91 20.33 14.39
CA ASP A 1022 10.37 20.20 14.44
C ASP A 1022 11.04 21.39 13.74
N PHE A 1023 10.63 21.68 12.51
CA PHE A 1023 11.20 22.77 11.74
C PHE A 1023 10.99 24.15 12.38
N LEU A 1024 9.80 24.43 12.91
CA LEU A 1024 9.53 25.69 13.61
C LEU A 1024 10.34 25.81 14.91
N LEU A 1025 10.50 24.73 15.67
CA LEU A 1025 11.38 24.69 16.84
C LEU A 1025 12.84 24.91 16.44
N ALA A 1026 13.30 24.35 15.33
CA ALA A 1026 14.63 24.60 14.79
C ALA A 1026 14.82 26.08 14.40
N CYS A 1027 13.82 26.72 13.80
CA CYS A 1027 13.85 28.16 13.50
C CYS A 1027 13.97 29.02 14.77
N VAL A 1028 13.17 28.70 15.81
CA VAL A 1028 13.25 29.39 17.11
C VAL A 1028 14.60 29.15 17.78
N TYR A 1029 15.13 27.93 17.70
CA TYR A 1029 16.45 27.59 18.22
C TYR A 1029 17.54 28.43 17.56
N SER A 1030 17.54 28.53 16.23
CA SER A 1030 18.49 29.35 15.47
C SER A 1030 18.35 30.83 15.81
N ALA A 1031 17.12 31.36 15.92
CA ALA A 1031 16.88 32.74 16.32
C ALA A 1031 17.35 33.05 17.75
N ALA A 1032 17.24 32.10 18.68
CA ALA A 1032 17.73 32.24 20.05
C ALA A 1032 19.26 32.22 20.13
N ALA A 1033 19.92 31.46 19.24
CA ALA A 1033 21.38 31.39 19.13
C ALA A 1033 22.00 32.68 18.56
N ASP A 1034 21.20 33.55 17.95
CA ASP A 1034 21.66 34.80 17.34
C ASP A 1034 22.13 35.78 18.43
N THR A 1035 23.39 36.25 18.32
CA THR A 1035 24.03 37.14 19.29
C THR A 1035 23.81 38.62 18.99
N THR A 1036 23.13 38.97 17.90
CA THR A 1036 22.81 40.36 17.60
C THR A 1036 21.76 40.90 18.57
N ALA A 1037 21.71 42.22 18.76
CA ALA A 1037 20.73 42.89 19.63
C ALA A 1037 19.31 42.92 19.04
N LEU A 1038 19.04 42.14 17.99
CA LEU A 1038 17.78 42.14 17.27
C LEU A 1038 16.75 41.28 18.01
N ASP A 1039 15.55 41.83 18.18
CA ASP A 1039 14.44 41.08 18.72
C ASP A 1039 13.79 40.21 17.63
N LEU A 1040 14.21 38.94 17.59
CA LEU A 1040 13.76 37.92 16.64
C LEU A 1040 12.64 37.03 17.19
N LEU A 1041 12.40 37.06 18.50
CA LEU A 1041 11.44 36.21 19.20
C LEU A 1041 10.62 37.06 20.18
N PRO A 1042 9.88 38.07 19.66
CA PRO A 1042 9.15 38.99 20.51
C PRO A 1042 8.13 38.24 21.36
N GLU A 1043 7.98 38.68 22.60
CA GLU A 1043 6.98 38.15 23.56
C GLU A 1043 7.14 36.64 23.86
N CYS A 1044 8.30 36.04 23.58
CA CYS A 1044 8.57 34.66 23.93
C CYS A 1044 8.53 34.48 25.46
N PRO A 1045 7.72 33.54 25.99
CA PRO A 1045 7.55 33.36 27.43
C PRO A 1045 8.78 32.72 28.10
N VAL A 1046 9.72 32.20 27.31
CA VAL A 1046 10.96 31.59 27.79
C VAL A 1046 12.11 32.58 27.61
N PRO A 1047 12.90 32.88 28.66
CA PRO A 1047 14.05 33.78 28.55
C PRO A 1047 15.03 33.32 27.47
N LYS A 1048 15.54 34.24 26.64
CA LYS A 1048 16.44 33.94 25.50
C LYS A 1048 17.60 33.00 25.87
N SER A 1049 18.20 33.18 27.05
CA SER A 1049 19.30 32.36 27.58
C SER A 1049 18.93 30.90 27.85
N SER A 1050 17.64 30.60 28.01
CA SER A 1050 17.10 29.28 28.36
C SER A 1050 16.36 28.60 27.20
N ILE A 1051 16.03 29.32 26.13
CA ILE A 1051 15.26 28.79 24.98
C ILE A 1051 15.93 27.55 24.39
N GLN A 1052 17.24 27.60 24.13
CA GLN A 1052 17.96 26.45 23.56
C GLN A 1052 17.93 25.24 24.48
N THR A 1053 18.05 25.44 25.81
CA THR A 1053 17.95 24.37 26.82
C THR A 1053 16.55 23.77 26.85
N VAL A 1054 15.50 24.61 26.81
CA VAL A 1054 14.10 24.17 26.79
C VAL A 1054 13.80 23.38 25.51
N ILE A 1055 14.20 23.88 24.34
CA ILE A 1055 14.03 23.17 23.06
C ILE A 1055 14.81 21.85 23.08
N ASN A 1056 16.03 21.82 23.61
CA ASN A 1056 16.81 20.59 23.78
C ASN A 1056 16.16 19.55 24.70
N SER A 1057 15.20 19.96 25.54
CA SER A 1057 14.40 19.07 26.39
C SER A 1057 13.14 18.53 25.71
N PHE A 1058 12.78 19.00 24.50
CA PHE A 1058 11.69 18.40 23.75
C PHE A 1058 12.03 16.96 23.39
N PRO A 1059 11.06 16.03 23.48
CA PRO A 1059 11.26 14.67 23.01
C PRO A 1059 11.51 14.67 21.50
N PRO A 1060 12.15 13.61 20.94
CA PRO A 1060 12.12 13.37 19.50
C PRO A 1060 10.67 13.42 18.98
N LEU A 1061 10.48 13.93 17.77
CA LEU A 1061 9.17 14.12 17.14
C LEU A 1061 9.02 13.11 15.99
N PRO A 1062 8.51 11.90 16.24
CA PRO A 1062 8.29 10.92 15.17
C PRO A 1062 7.28 11.48 14.17
N LYS A 1063 7.50 11.19 12.87
CA LYS A 1063 6.63 11.69 11.79
C LYS A 1063 5.18 11.25 11.94
N ASP A 1064 4.94 10.05 12.48
CA ASP A 1064 3.63 9.43 12.56
C ASP A 1064 2.97 9.53 13.96
N ALA A 1065 3.47 10.42 14.83
CA ALA A 1065 2.93 10.58 16.17
C ALA A 1065 1.57 11.29 16.16
N SER A 1066 0.56 10.72 16.83
CA SER A 1066 -0.74 11.40 16.99
C SER A 1066 -0.62 12.65 17.87
N ALA A 1067 -1.41 13.68 17.58
CA ALA A 1067 -1.44 14.93 18.33
C ALA A 1067 -1.58 14.72 19.85
N VAL A 1068 -2.41 13.76 20.27
CA VAL A 1068 -2.64 13.42 21.68
C VAL A 1068 -1.40 12.80 22.32
N SER A 1069 -0.80 11.80 21.66
CA SER A 1069 0.43 11.16 22.16
C SER A 1069 1.56 12.18 22.23
N LEU A 1070 1.70 13.00 21.19
CA LEU A 1070 2.73 14.02 21.11
C LEU A 1070 2.60 15.06 22.23
N LEU A 1071 1.41 15.63 22.42
CA LEU A 1071 1.17 16.61 23.48
C LEU A 1071 1.40 16.02 24.87
N SER A 1072 1.02 14.75 25.09
CA SER A 1072 1.27 14.07 26.37
C SER A 1072 2.77 13.94 26.69
N LYS A 1073 3.60 13.66 25.66
CA LYS A 1073 5.05 13.59 25.78
C LYS A 1073 5.68 14.97 25.98
N ILE A 1074 5.17 16.00 25.28
CA ILE A 1074 5.63 17.39 25.44
C ILE A 1074 5.31 17.89 26.85
N ARG A 1075 4.13 17.58 27.39
CA ARG A 1075 3.77 17.89 28.78
C ARG A 1075 4.81 17.24 29.70
N GLY A 1076 4.96 15.92 29.68
CA GLY A 1076 5.93 15.22 30.53
C GLY A 1076 5.81 15.58 32.02
N ASN A 1077 6.74 15.09 32.85
CA ASN A 1077 6.75 15.35 34.30
C ASN A 1077 8.12 15.90 34.78
N ASP A 1078 8.91 16.46 33.88
CA ASP A 1078 10.24 17.02 34.19
C ASP A 1078 10.19 18.53 34.45
N LEU A 1079 11.33 19.08 34.89
CA LEU A 1079 11.49 20.49 35.26
C LEU A 1079 11.26 21.48 34.10
N HIS A 1080 11.27 21.03 32.84
CA HIS A 1080 11.06 21.87 31.66
C HIS A 1080 9.64 21.77 31.09
N ALA A 1081 8.80 20.89 31.62
CA ALA A 1081 7.40 20.67 31.21
C ALA A 1081 6.63 21.99 30.97
N SER A 1082 6.59 22.85 31.98
CA SER A 1082 5.87 24.13 31.91
C SER A 1082 6.43 25.08 30.86
N SER A 1083 7.76 25.09 30.68
CA SER A 1083 8.42 25.93 29.66
C SER A 1083 8.16 25.43 28.24
N ARG A 1084 8.13 24.11 28.02
CA ARG A 1084 7.78 23.52 26.72
C ARG A 1084 6.34 23.83 26.32
N VAL A 1085 5.40 23.69 27.27
CA VAL A 1085 3.99 24.02 27.03
C VAL A 1085 3.80 25.51 26.77
N ALA A 1086 4.47 26.38 27.52
CA ALA A 1086 4.43 27.83 27.28
C ALA A 1086 4.99 28.19 25.90
N LEU A 1087 6.13 27.61 25.51
CA LEU A 1087 6.72 27.83 24.20
C LEU A 1087 5.82 27.34 23.05
N LEU A 1088 5.19 26.16 23.21
CA LEU A 1088 4.26 25.63 22.22
C LEU A 1088 3.00 26.49 22.09
N SER A 1089 2.49 27.04 23.20
CA SER A 1089 1.36 27.97 23.20
C SER A 1089 1.69 29.26 22.46
N TRP A 1090 2.87 29.81 22.74
CA TRP A 1090 3.41 30.99 22.06
C TRP A 1090 3.59 30.73 20.55
N LEU A 1091 4.18 29.59 20.16
CA LEU A 1091 4.28 29.18 18.76
C LEU A 1091 2.91 29.18 18.07
N GLY A 1092 1.89 28.59 18.69
CA GLY A 1092 0.55 28.52 18.10
C GLY A 1092 -0.16 29.88 18.01
N THR A 1093 0.24 30.84 18.84
CA THR A 1093 -0.28 32.22 18.86
C THR A 1093 0.36 33.07 17.76
N PHE A 1094 1.67 32.95 17.57
CA PHE A 1094 2.45 33.76 16.63
C PHE A 1094 2.47 33.15 15.22
N PHE A 1095 2.59 31.82 15.09
CA PHE A 1095 2.45 31.12 13.82
C PHE A 1095 0.98 30.82 13.55
N ARG A 1096 0.28 31.81 12.97
CA ARG A 1096 -1.15 31.67 12.59
C ARG A 1096 -1.37 31.05 11.21
N GLY A 1097 -0.29 30.78 10.47
CA GLY A 1097 -0.34 30.08 9.19
C GLY A 1097 -0.70 28.61 9.31
N PHE A 1098 -0.91 27.96 8.17
CA PHE A 1098 -1.14 26.52 8.07
C PHE A 1098 -0.15 25.92 7.09
N MET A 1099 0.82 25.19 7.63
CA MET A 1099 1.89 24.53 6.88
C MET A 1099 1.84 23.04 7.17
N LEU A 1100 2.00 22.22 6.13
CA LEU A 1100 2.14 20.78 6.21
C LEU A 1100 3.30 20.32 5.33
N THR A 1101 3.81 19.12 5.60
CA THR A 1101 4.62 18.36 4.66
C THR A 1101 3.86 18.27 3.33
N ALA A 1102 4.53 18.61 2.23
CA ALA A 1102 3.87 18.67 0.93
C ALA A 1102 3.34 17.27 0.55
N PRO A 1103 2.01 17.13 0.27
CA PRO A 1103 1.46 15.87 -0.20
C PRO A 1103 2.07 15.52 -1.56
N GLU A 1104 2.06 14.23 -1.91
CA GLU A 1104 2.71 13.74 -3.12
C GLU A 1104 2.22 14.45 -4.40
N SER A 1105 0.92 14.76 -4.46
CA SER A 1105 0.28 15.51 -5.56
C SER A 1105 0.75 16.96 -5.70
N ALA A 1106 1.38 17.55 -4.67
CA ALA A 1106 1.81 18.95 -4.64
C ALA A 1106 3.34 19.11 -4.49
N ARG A 1107 4.12 18.04 -4.63
CA ARG A 1107 5.59 18.12 -4.61
C ARG A 1107 6.12 18.70 -5.90
N VAL A 1108 7.07 19.63 -5.77
CA VAL A 1108 7.81 20.19 -6.89
C VAL A 1108 8.85 19.16 -7.37
N PRO A 1109 8.85 18.79 -8.66
CA PRO A 1109 9.77 17.80 -9.20
C PRO A 1109 11.22 18.33 -9.25
N LEU A 1110 12.18 17.44 -9.56
CA LEU A 1110 13.59 17.80 -9.81
C LEU A 1110 14.31 18.49 -8.63
N MET A 1111 13.89 18.18 -7.40
CA MET A 1111 14.46 18.69 -6.15
C MET A 1111 15.00 17.53 -5.29
N PRO A 1112 16.08 16.82 -5.73
CA PRO A 1112 16.55 15.61 -5.05
C PRO A 1112 17.05 15.92 -3.63
N GLY A 1113 16.66 15.09 -2.67
CA GLY A 1113 17.07 15.22 -1.26
C GLY A 1113 16.48 16.42 -0.50
N VAL A 1114 15.64 17.24 -1.16
CA VAL A 1114 14.96 18.39 -0.58
C VAL A 1114 13.67 17.95 0.11
N HIS A 1115 13.50 18.31 1.38
CA HIS A 1115 12.21 18.16 2.05
C HIS A 1115 11.34 19.39 1.74
N GLN A 1116 10.08 19.19 1.37
CA GLN A 1116 9.20 20.25 0.88
C GLN A 1116 8.01 20.41 1.83
N PHE A 1117 7.83 21.61 2.36
CA PHE A 1117 6.60 21.99 3.05
C PHE A 1117 5.75 22.86 2.13
N LEU A 1118 4.43 22.67 2.22
CA LEU A 1118 3.44 23.49 1.56
C LEU A 1118 2.76 24.37 2.60
N MET A 1119 2.81 25.68 2.36
CA MET A 1119 2.10 26.70 3.13
C MET A 1119 0.72 26.90 2.52
N PHE A 1120 -0.27 26.19 3.06
CA PHE A 1120 -1.67 26.26 2.61
C PHE A 1120 -2.23 27.66 2.78
N ASN A 1121 -1.95 28.30 3.93
CA ASN A 1121 -2.16 29.73 4.12
C ASN A 1121 -1.11 30.35 5.04
N SER A 1122 -0.85 31.64 4.83
CA SER A 1122 -0.18 32.53 5.78
C SER A 1122 -1.18 33.05 6.85
N THR A 1123 -0.88 34.20 7.46
CA THR A 1123 -1.83 34.85 8.37
C THR A 1123 -3.06 35.35 7.60
N PRO A 1124 -4.24 35.40 8.26
CA PRO A 1124 -5.47 35.86 7.62
C PRO A 1124 -5.33 37.23 6.95
N GLU A 1125 -4.69 38.17 7.63
CA GLU A 1125 -4.52 39.53 7.15
C GLU A 1125 -3.62 39.58 5.90
N ARG A 1126 -2.61 38.71 5.82
CA ARG A 1126 -1.71 38.64 4.66
C ARG A 1126 -2.37 37.99 3.46
N GLU A 1127 -3.12 36.92 3.65
CA GLU A 1127 -3.90 36.29 2.56
C GLU A 1127 -4.88 37.30 1.96
N ALA A 1128 -5.63 38.03 2.80
CA ALA A 1128 -6.57 39.05 2.33
C ALA A 1128 -5.89 40.22 1.62
N ILE A 1129 -4.75 40.71 2.13
CA ILE A 1129 -3.97 41.74 1.44
C ILE A 1129 -3.49 41.22 0.08
N PHE A 1130 -2.97 39.98 0.02
CA PHE A 1130 -2.47 39.39 -1.21
C PHE A 1130 -3.57 39.18 -2.25
N ASP A 1131 -4.73 38.64 -1.86
CA ASP A 1131 -5.90 38.46 -2.74
C ASP A 1131 -6.37 39.81 -3.32
N ASN A 1132 -6.38 40.87 -2.51
CA ASN A 1132 -6.69 42.22 -2.97
C ASN A 1132 -5.65 42.74 -3.99
N ARG A 1133 -4.36 42.48 -3.76
CA ARG A 1133 -3.29 42.90 -4.69
C ARG A 1133 -3.28 42.08 -5.97
N LEU A 1134 -3.65 40.80 -5.90
CA LEU A 1134 -3.75 39.92 -7.05
C LEU A 1134 -4.92 40.31 -7.96
N THR A 1135 -6.04 40.76 -7.39
CA THR A 1135 -7.25 41.17 -8.12
C THR A 1135 -7.22 42.61 -8.61
N ALA A 1136 -6.57 43.54 -7.90
CA ALA A 1136 -6.49 44.95 -8.28
C ALA A 1136 -5.68 45.23 -9.56
N GLY A 1137 -4.91 44.25 -10.07
CA GLY A 1137 -4.02 44.40 -11.21
C GLY A 1137 -4.60 44.04 -12.58
N SER A 1138 -5.86 43.60 -12.71
CA SER A 1138 -6.37 43.07 -13.99
C SER A 1138 -7.81 43.46 -14.32
N SER A 1139 -8.02 43.90 -15.56
CA SER A 1139 -9.31 44.08 -16.24
C SER A 1139 -9.72 42.86 -17.09
N SER A 1140 -8.95 41.75 -17.05
CA SER A 1140 -9.21 40.50 -17.76
C SER A 1140 -9.14 39.28 -16.82
N ALA A 1141 -10.07 38.33 -16.99
CA ALA A 1141 -10.38 37.24 -16.06
C ALA A 1141 -9.34 36.09 -15.96
N THR A 1142 -8.11 36.27 -16.45
CA THR A 1142 -7.02 35.28 -16.35
C THR A 1142 -5.99 35.72 -15.31
N THR A 1143 -6.28 35.46 -14.04
CA THR A 1143 -5.49 35.89 -12.87
C THR A 1143 -4.43 34.84 -12.50
N THR A 1144 -3.15 35.09 -12.76
CA THR A 1144 -2.06 34.18 -12.31
C THR A 1144 -0.97 34.94 -11.56
N GLY A 1145 -0.82 34.65 -10.25
CA GLY A 1145 0.39 35.00 -9.51
C GLY A 1145 1.59 34.24 -10.09
N GLY A 1146 2.74 34.91 -10.18
CA GLY A 1146 3.96 34.30 -10.71
C GLY A 1146 4.79 33.62 -9.63
N VAL A 1147 5.73 32.79 -10.06
CA VAL A 1147 6.67 32.09 -9.18
C VAL A 1147 7.90 32.96 -9.01
N ALA A 1148 8.28 33.22 -7.76
CA ALA A 1148 9.53 33.87 -7.41
C ALA A 1148 10.10 33.22 -6.15
N PHE A 1149 11.38 33.43 -5.87
CA PHE A 1149 12.08 32.82 -4.75
C PHE A 1149 12.66 33.88 -3.82
N HIS A 1150 12.85 33.47 -2.57
CA HIS A 1150 13.54 34.25 -1.55
C HIS A 1150 14.43 33.34 -0.72
N GLY A 1151 15.67 33.76 -0.47
CA GLY A 1151 16.55 33.11 0.48
C GLY A 1151 16.74 33.95 1.72
N THR A 1152 16.70 33.31 2.87
CA THR A 1152 16.91 33.95 4.16
C THR A 1152 17.61 32.99 5.13
N PRO A 1153 18.50 33.47 6.00
CA PRO A 1153 19.10 32.63 7.03
C PRO A 1153 18.05 32.13 8.03
N ALA A 1154 18.34 30.96 8.62
CA ALA A 1154 17.43 30.30 9.55
C ALA A 1154 17.08 31.14 10.79
N THR A 1155 17.97 32.04 11.21
CA THR A 1155 17.74 32.95 12.34
C THR A 1155 16.55 33.89 12.13
N ARG A 1156 16.17 34.17 10.88
CA ARG A 1156 15.05 35.08 10.53
C ARG A 1156 13.76 34.36 10.19
N LEU A 1157 13.82 33.05 9.92
CA LEU A 1157 12.70 32.29 9.38
C LEU A 1157 11.47 32.32 10.25
N PHE A 1158 11.61 32.28 11.57
CA PHE A 1158 10.45 32.32 12.45
C PHE A 1158 9.63 33.60 12.20
N LYS A 1159 10.27 34.78 12.21
CA LYS A 1159 9.59 36.05 11.87
C LYS A 1159 9.06 36.08 10.44
N VAL A 1160 9.83 35.57 9.47
CA VAL A 1160 9.38 35.50 8.07
C VAL A 1160 8.15 34.62 7.92
N LEU A 1161 8.00 33.55 8.71
CA LEU A 1161 6.85 32.64 8.64
C LEU A 1161 5.62 33.18 9.37
N THR A 1162 5.80 33.99 10.42
CA THR A 1162 4.70 34.57 11.22
C THR A 1162 4.22 35.91 10.67
N GLU A 1163 5.12 36.74 10.16
CA GLU A 1163 4.82 38.08 9.66
C GLU A 1163 4.90 38.18 8.13
N GLY A 1164 5.38 37.12 7.47
CA GLY A 1164 5.73 37.09 6.05
C GLY A 1164 6.99 37.89 5.72
N LEU A 1165 7.31 38.00 4.43
CA LEU A 1165 8.41 38.84 3.98
C LEU A 1165 8.05 40.33 4.15
N LYS A 1166 9.02 41.11 4.63
CA LYS A 1166 8.90 42.51 5.01
C LYS A 1166 9.98 43.36 4.35
N ASN A 1167 9.64 44.60 4.04
CA ASN A 1167 10.61 45.57 3.55
C ASN A 1167 11.42 46.11 4.74
N MET A 1168 12.59 45.51 4.97
CA MET A 1168 13.47 45.86 6.08
C MET A 1168 14.56 46.89 5.69
N SER A 1169 14.44 47.51 4.52
CA SER A 1169 15.40 48.48 4.01
C SER A 1169 15.58 49.66 4.96
N ASN A 1170 16.82 50.08 5.20
CA ASN A 1170 17.17 51.18 6.12
C ASN A 1170 16.75 50.95 7.59
N THR A 1171 16.52 49.69 7.99
CA THR A 1171 16.27 49.32 9.40
C THR A 1171 17.45 48.51 9.96
N PRO A 1172 17.58 48.36 11.30
CA PRO A 1172 18.55 47.45 11.91
C PRO A 1172 18.40 45.97 11.49
N PHE A 1173 17.25 45.58 10.93
CA PHE A 1173 16.99 44.23 10.45
C PHE A 1173 17.50 43.99 9.01
N MET A 1174 18.03 45.01 8.34
CA MET A 1174 18.60 44.90 7.00
C MET A 1174 19.89 44.07 7.01
N ALA A 1175 19.86 42.88 6.41
CA ALA A 1175 21.03 42.00 6.30
C ALA A 1175 21.94 42.36 5.11
N HIS A 1176 21.34 42.76 4.00
CA HIS A 1176 22.01 43.14 2.76
C HIS A 1176 21.46 44.51 2.35
N GLY A 1177 22.33 45.50 2.10
CA GLY A 1177 21.93 46.90 1.87
C GLY A 1177 20.91 47.09 0.74
N ALA A 1178 20.24 48.24 0.70
CA ALA A 1178 19.19 48.57 -0.27
C ALA A 1178 19.74 49.16 -1.59
N SER A 1179 20.71 48.50 -2.23
CA SER A 1179 21.45 49.04 -3.39
C SER A 1179 20.60 49.26 -4.65
N HIS A 1180 19.49 48.54 -4.76
CA HIS A 1180 18.57 48.59 -5.92
C HIS A 1180 17.20 49.20 -5.55
N GLY A 1181 17.16 49.96 -4.45
CA GLY A 1181 15.95 50.55 -3.90
C GLY A 1181 15.44 49.82 -2.66
N SER A 1182 14.47 50.42 -1.99
CA SER A 1182 13.91 49.87 -0.76
C SER A 1182 12.79 48.88 -1.06
N GLY A 1183 12.95 47.60 -0.72
CA GLY A 1183 11.93 46.57 -0.92
C GLY A 1183 12.32 45.17 -0.44
N ILE A 1184 11.40 44.22 -0.61
CA ILE A 1184 11.67 42.78 -0.50
C ILE A 1184 12.36 42.32 -1.78
N TYR A 1185 13.51 41.68 -1.64
CA TYR A 1185 14.26 41.15 -2.76
C TYR A 1185 13.81 39.73 -3.07
N LEU A 1186 13.33 39.50 -4.28
CA LEU A 1186 13.02 38.17 -4.82
C LEU A 1186 13.83 37.92 -6.07
N ALA A 1187 14.03 36.67 -6.45
CA ALA A 1187 14.61 36.29 -7.73
C ALA A 1187 13.69 35.31 -8.45
N ASP A 1188 13.64 35.38 -9.78
CA ASP A 1188 12.96 34.34 -10.55
C ASP A 1188 13.74 33.04 -10.49
N GLU A 1189 15.07 33.11 -10.48
CA GLU A 1189 15.92 31.93 -10.37
C GLU A 1189 16.15 31.53 -8.90
N PRO A 1190 15.82 30.28 -8.51
CA PRO A 1190 15.98 29.83 -7.13
C PRO A 1190 17.45 29.77 -6.69
N ALA A 1191 18.39 29.56 -7.62
CA ALA A 1191 19.83 29.55 -7.33
C ALA A 1191 20.32 30.90 -6.81
N MET A 1192 19.81 32.00 -7.36
CA MET A 1192 20.14 33.35 -6.90
C MET A 1192 19.66 33.57 -5.47
N SER A 1193 18.41 33.20 -5.18
CA SER A 1193 17.86 33.28 -3.83
C SER A 1193 18.58 32.38 -2.83
N LEU A 1194 18.92 31.14 -3.22
CA LEU A 1194 19.60 30.18 -2.34
C LEU A 1194 20.95 30.72 -1.81
N GLY A 1195 21.64 31.56 -2.57
CA GLY A 1195 22.86 32.25 -2.12
C GLY A 1195 22.67 33.10 -0.85
N TYR A 1196 21.44 33.52 -0.56
CA TYR A 1196 21.06 34.32 0.61
C TYR A 1196 20.50 33.47 1.78
N SER A 1197 20.33 32.16 1.59
CA SER A 1197 19.67 31.28 2.56
C SER A 1197 20.51 30.89 3.77
N GLY A 1198 21.83 31.14 3.76
CA GLY A 1198 22.76 30.63 4.78
C GLY A 1198 22.66 29.10 4.98
N SER A 1199 23.36 28.54 5.95
CA SER A 1199 23.07 27.19 6.48
C SER A 1199 22.31 27.32 7.79
N THR A 1200 21.53 26.30 8.16
CA THR A 1200 20.79 26.31 9.44
C THR A 1200 21.71 26.27 10.67
N GLY A 1201 23.02 26.05 10.49
CA GLY A 1201 24.04 26.18 11.54
C GLY A 1201 23.88 25.17 12.68
N VAL A 1202 24.21 25.58 13.92
CA VAL A 1202 23.89 24.82 15.14
C VAL A 1202 22.38 24.89 15.39
N THR A 1203 21.66 23.92 14.86
CA THR A 1203 20.21 23.75 15.10
C THR A 1203 19.96 22.93 16.36
N TRP A 1204 18.68 22.77 16.70
CA TRP A 1204 18.25 21.81 17.71
C TRP A 1204 18.81 20.41 17.43
N LYS A 1205 19.50 19.82 18.41
CA LYS A 1205 20.22 18.54 18.27
C LYS A 1205 19.35 17.34 17.92
N ASN A 1206 18.06 17.37 18.29
CA ASN A 1206 17.12 16.30 17.97
C ASN A 1206 16.33 16.57 16.68
N SER A 1207 16.61 17.68 15.99
CA SER A 1207 15.92 18.05 14.75
C SER A 1207 16.34 17.13 13.60
N ALA A 1208 15.38 16.68 12.81
CA ALA A 1208 15.65 15.95 11.57
C ALA A 1208 16.27 16.85 10.46
N TRP A 1209 16.38 18.16 10.68
CA TRP A 1209 16.69 19.17 9.66
C TRP A 1209 18.06 19.82 9.80
N MET A 1210 18.95 19.25 10.62
CA MET A 1210 20.29 19.79 10.90
C MET A 1210 21.12 19.94 9.61
N GLY A 1211 21.79 21.10 9.46
CA GLY A 1211 22.73 21.36 8.37
C GLY A 1211 22.11 21.66 7.00
N ARG A 1212 20.80 21.90 6.93
CA ARG A 1212 20.08 22.24 5.69
C ARG A 1212 20.08 23.75 5.40
N GLN A 1213 19.80 24.14 4.16
CA GLN A 1213 19.54 25.53 3.76
C GLN A 1213 18.05 25.69 3.48
N VAL A 1214 17.51 26.89 3.67
CA VAL A 1214 16.08 27.14 3.48
C VAL A 1214 15.83 28.06 2.31
N LEU A 1215 15.15 27.57 1.29
CA LEU A 1215 14.70 28.33 0.14
C LEU A 1215 13.17 28.49 0.19
N LEU A 1216 12.68 29.71 0.03
CA LEU A 1216 11.24 30.01 0.02
C LEU A 1216 10.75 30.12 -1.42
N GLY A 1217 9.74 29.35 -1.77
CA GLY A 1217 8.98 29.52 -3.01
C GLY A 1217 7.79 30.44 -2.76
N CYS A 1218 7.79 31.59 -3.42
CA CYS A 1218 6.83 32.67 -3.24
C CYS A 1218 5.92 32.82 -4.46
N GLU A 1219 4.67 33.16 -4.19
CA GLU A 1219 3.73 33.66 -5.16
C GLU A 1219 3.79 35.19 -5.18
N LEU A 1220 3.99 35.77 -6.37
CA LEU A 1220 4.13 37.20 -6.57
C LEU A 1220 2.94 37.75 -7.40
N ALA A 1221 2.16 38.66 -6.80
CA ALA A 1221 1.04 39.34 -7.45
C ALA A 1221 1.54 40.38 -8.46
N GLY A 1222 0.96 40.38 -9.66
CA GLY A 1222 1.42 41.23 -10.77
C GLY A 1222 2.86 40.93 -11.18
N HIS A 1223 3.28 39.67 -11.07
CA HIS A 1223 4.61 39.24 -11.47
C HIS A 1223 4.82 39.43 -12.97
N THR A 1224 5.97 39.99 -13.32
CA THR A 1224 6.49 40.11 -14.68
C THR A 1224 7.90 39.53 -14.66
N PRO A 1225 8.30 38.65 -15.59
CA PRO A 1225 9.63 38.02 -15.54
C PRO A 1225 10.77 39.03 -15.44
N ASN A 1226 11.69 38.84 -14.49
CA ASN A 1226 12.87 39.68 -14.29
C ASN A 1226 13.96 38.92 -13.51
N SER A 1227 15.23 39.30 -13.66
CA SER A 1227 16.34 38.63 -12.96
C SER A 1227 16.21 38.70 -11.43
N TYR A 1228 15.73 39.84 -10.93
CA TYR A 1228 15.33 40.04 -9.54
C TYR A 1228 14.21 41.07 -9.46
N HIS A 1229 13.47 41.03 -8.35
CA HIS A 1229 12.40 41.95 -8.04
C HIS A 1229 12.69 42.65 -6.72
N VAL A 1230 12.52 43.97 -6.71
CA VAL A 1230 12.51 44.76 -5.47
C VAL A 1230 11.08 45.18 -5.22
N ILE A 1231 10.43 44.55 -4.25
CA ILE A 1231 9.01 44.70 -3.98
C ILE A 1231 8.80 45.65 -2.80
N PRO A 1232 8.43 46.93 -3.03
CA PRO A 1232 8.15 47.87 -1.95
C PRO A 1232 6.83 47.55 -1.23
N ASP A 1233 5.84 47.06 -1.96
CA ASP A 1233 4.55 46.65 -1.40
C ASP A 1233 4.59 45.19 -0.92
N GLU A 1234 4.79 45.01 0.39
CA GLU A 1234 4.85 43.71 1.05
C GLU A 1234 3.62 42.83 0.77
N GLY A 1235 2.47 43.46 0.47
CA GLY A 1235 1.21 42.79 0.17
C GLY A 1235 1.20 42.02 -1.15
N ARG A 1236 2.19 42.23 -2.02
CA ARG A 1236 2.30 41.52 -3.30
C ARG A 1236 2.99 40.17 -3.19
N VAL A 1237 3.53 39.79 -2.04
CA VAL A 1237 4.35 38.59 -1.88
C VAL A 1237 3.75 37.65 -0.85
N LEU A 1238 3.64 36.37 -1.21
CA LEU A 1238 3.14 35.34 -0.33
C LEU A 1238 3.97 34.07 -0.41
N ILE A 1239 4.35 33.52 0.73
CA ILE A 1239 5.13 32.29 0.78
C ILE A 1239 4.18 31.11 0.60
N ARG A 1240 4.48 30.23 -0.35
CA ARG A 1240 3.68 29.03 -0.64
C ARG A 1240 4.45 27.74 -0.44
N TYR A 1241 5.76 27.74 -0.68
CA TYR A 1241 6.63 26.60 -0.44
C TYR A 1241 7.79 26.96 0.47
N LEU A 1242 8.21 25.97 1.25
CA LEU A 1242 9.46 26.00 1.97
C LEU A 1242 10.27 24.75 1.65
N PHE A 1243 11.46 24.95 1.11
CA PHE A 1243 12.37 23.90 0.66
C PHE A 1243 13.53 23.79 1.63
N LEU A 1244 13.70 22.61 2.25
CA LEU A 1244 14.85 22.28 3.08
C LEU A 1244 15.93 21.56 2.27
N CYS A 1245 16.80 22.36 1.69
CA CYS A 1245 17.87 21.94 0.78
C CYS A 1245 19.04 21.31 1.56
N PRO A 1246 19.59 20.17 1.11
CA PRO A 1246 20.81 19.61 1.70
C PRO A 1246 22.04 20.51 1.46
N ALA A 1247 23.13 20.27 2.19
CA ALA A 1247 24.38 21.00 1.98
C ALA A 1247 24.90 20.79 0.54
N GLY A 1248 25.35 21.88 -0.10
CA GLY A 1248 25.85 21.85 -1.48
C GLY A 1248 24.75 21.70 -2.54
N PHE A 1249 23.48 21.83 -2.16
CA PHE A 1249 22.36 21.78 -3.08
C PHE A 1249 22.49 22.87 -4.17
N ARG A 1250 22.31 22.45 -5.43
CA ARG A 1250 22.22 23.34 -6.59
C ARG A 1250 20.77 23.42 -7.02
N ALA A 1251 20.18 24.61 -6.96
CA ALA A 1251 18.78 24.77 -7.31
C ALA A 1251 18.58 24.60 -8.84
N PRO A 1252 17.54 23.88 -9.27
CA PRO A 1252 17.21 23.75 -10.70
C PRO A 1252 16.75 25.09 -11.25
N GLN A 1253 16.84 25.28 -12.57
CA GLN A 1253 16.30 26.49 -13.20
C GLN A 1253 14.79 26.60 -13.00
N VAL A 1254 14.29 27.83 -12.81
CA VAL A 1254 12.87 28.09 -12.52
C VAL A 1254 11.93 27.48 -13.54
N ARG A 1255 12.27 27.53 -14.83
CA ARG A 1255 11.47 27.00 -15.94
C ARG A 1255 11.17 25.50 -15.88
N LEU A 1256 11.93 24.73 -15.10
CA LEU A 1256 11.72 23.30 -14.91
C LEU A 1256 10.73 22.98 -13.77
N ILE A 1257 10.41 23.97 -12.93
CA ILE A 1257 9.63 23.80 -11.71
C ILE A 1257 8.44 24.77 -11.62
N ASP A 1258 8.42 25.83 -12.44
CA ASP A 1258 7.42 26.90 -12.39
C ASP A 1258 6.00 26.38 -12.70
N GLY A 1259 5.85 25.48 -13.67
CA GLY A 1259 4.57 24.90 -14.06
C GLY A 1259 3.90 24.15 -12.90
N ALA A 1260 4.67 23.28 -12.22
CA ALA A 1260 4.19 22.53 -11.06
C ALA A 1260 3.80 23.48 -9.92
N MET A 1261 4.61 24.50 -9.64
CA MET A 1261 4.32 25.48 -8.58
C MET A 1261 3.08 26.32 -8.90
N LYS A 1262 2.93 26.80 -10.14
CA LYS A 1262 1.75 27.56 -10.60
C LYS A 1262 0.46 26.75 -10.48
N MET A 1263 0.51 25.45 -10.82
CA MET A 1263 -0.63 24.55 -10.64
C MET A 1263 -1.04 24.43 -9.17
N THR A 1264 -0.07 24.24 -8.26
CA THR A 1264 -0.36 24.21 -6.83
C THR A 1264 -0.91 25.53 -6.33
N TYR A 1265 -0.39 26.67 -6.79
CA TYR A 1265 -0.91 27.99 -6.40
C TYR A 1265 -2.37 28.16 -6.83
N ALA A 1266 -2.72 27.74 -8.04
CA ALA A 1266 -4.09 27.73 -8.52
C ALA A 1266 -5.00 26.80 -7.69
N ALA A 1267 -4.51 25.61 -7.35
CA ALA A 1267 -5.22 24.66 -6.49
C ALA A 1267 -5.51 25.25 -5.09
N LEU A 1268 -4.50 25.87 -4.48
CA LEU A 1268 -4.62 26.54 -3.17
C LEU A 1268 -5.66 27.68 -3.19
N ARG A 1269 -5.71 28.48 -4.26
CA ARG A 1269 -6.72 29.55 -4.42
C ARG A 1269 -8.13 29.00 -4.65
N SER A 1270 -8.25 27.94 -5.45
CA SER A 1270 -9.55 27.34 -5.77
C SER A 1270 -10.18 26.57 -4.60
N GLY A 1271 -9.40 26.24 -3.56
CA GLY A 1271 -9.86 25.40 -2.46
C GLY A 1271 -9.92 23.90 -2.81
N VAL A 1272 -9.35 23.50 -3.95
CA VAL A 1272 -9.38 22.12 -4.45
C VAL A 1272 -7.95 21.63 -4.65
N LEU A 1273 -7.41 20.94 -3.64
CA LEU A 1273 -6.16 20.20 -3.75
C LEU A 1273 -6.50 18.71 -3.90
N ALA A 1274 -5.95 18.07 -4.95
CA ALA A 1274 -6.23 16.69 -5.32
C ALA A 1274 -5.88 15.71 -4.19
#